data_AF-A0A7R9KMG9-F1
#
_entry.id   AF-A0A7R9KMG9-F1
#
_cell.length_a   1.000
_cell.length_b   1.000
_cell.length_c   1.000
_cell.angle_alpha   90.00
_cell.angle_beta   90.00
_cell.angle_gamma   90.00
#
_symmetry.space_group_name_H-M   'P 1'
#
loop_
_entity.id
_entity.type
_entity.pdbx_description
1 polymer ?
#
loop_
_entity_poly.entity_id
_entity_poly.type
_entity_poly.pdbx_seq_one_letter_code
_entity_poly.pdbx_strand_id
1 'polypeptide(L)'
;MNYLLQLVALLALTTSVWSACELKWVKTDHKNLPPDSVLVIANNPAGDFYVSRAVYNGVLTPGRYKPAEETCFVTMDGHEYGLRENFEVLTNPNKCFLDWKKAHDGTVPKGAVESGKDPQGGVAYSARLHEWFGWMVGKMYKSTNKMYYGWGGGENVKTEYEILVLLDQAPDHTLHPSCANHKQFDHDSIVCVCTDSKPCDSLQGPTKTGAQVLTKWESTAQGNRFVRSELKLADKGQHVDVDHVGSQLWVKLNRDVKHQQIVGFGGAFTDATGINYKKMGAKYEDQLIRECYGKEGLEYNMGRIPIGGSDFSTRAYSLDDSTPDDVPLSKFNLTSEDLELKIPIILKAKAMATSDLKLFGSPWSAPAWMKNNHQLIGGGDLEAKYLDCYAKYFVKYLDAYKAHGLNHWGITVQNEPMAGQAWNSMHFSPESMAEFVGKHLGPELARSGYGVDKLQVMQLDHNVGIVKEWVDKYFADPVASKYTQGTAIHWYGHDPKEQLDAPHNQHPDKWMLATEACVEGGVKLGDWNTADLYASDILGDLLHHVIGWVDWNMALDTQGGPNWCKNWVDAPLIINPDLKEYYRQPSFYAMAHFSKFLAPGSVRVDTPVVNQNNNHGLVGGFRRPDGSTVIIAVNTEEIEIDLIVEDDKAAAINVHGLKPSCANHKQFGHDSIVCVCSDAKPCDNLQGPTKTAPGVLTRWESTAEGNRFIRTELKLAPKDHHVDLDQNAAQLHVKLNRDVKHQQIIGFGGAFTDSTGINIKKMGAKSEDHLIADCFGKEGLEYNMGRIPIGGSDFSTRAYSLDDNTNDDKPLTKFNLTQEDLDLKIPIIQKAKKIATHDIRLFGSPWSAPKWMKNNNELIHGGDLKSQYLDVYAKYFVKYLDAYKAHGLNHWGITVQNEPWASQRWNSMHFDPKSMASFVANHLGPELARSGYGVDKLQVMQLDHNVGIVKQWVNEYFADPVASKYTAGTAVHWYGHDPKNQLDAPHNQHPDKWMLATEACVEGGVKLGDWNTANLYATDILGDLLHHVIGWVDWNMVLDTQGGPNWTNNFVDAPLIINPQLKEYYRQPSYYAMAHFSKFLAPGSVRVDTPIVTQSNNKALVGGFRRSDGSTVVIAVNTENIKIDFTVEDIKAAGKLVQKIAPRSHCQSYSGGRPLRESITPEAEEFQCQTPVFVNQIPRDLRQQLEGIVDYYVDSQTSGHMLWFNINGRPMYCFTPENQSLSAQCNSSDNMIPYSQHCFPKVVVTKVRFIDSDDSVTAKKTKTIGNFRVGKVLVD
;
A
#
# COMPACT_ATOMS: atom_id res chain seq x y z
N MET A 1 -1.08 -23.71 -64.93
CA MET A 1 -1.79 -22.43 -65.09
C MET A 1 -3.05 -22.32 -64.23
N ASN A 2 -3.89 -23.36 -64.09
CA ASN A 2 -5.10 -23.28 -63.24
C ASN A 2 -4.86 -23.25 -61.72
N TYR A 3 -3.70 -23.69 -61.22
CA TYR A 3 -3.35 -23.57 -59.78
C TYR A 3 -2.88 -22.17 -59.37
N LEU A 4 -2.29 -21.39 -60.29
CA LEU A 4 -1.91 -20.01 -59.99
C LEU A 4 -3.12 -19.06 -60.01
N LEU A 5 -4.11 -19.32 -60.86
CA LEU A 5 -5.35 -18.54 -60.93
C LEU A 5 -6.28 -18.80 -59.73
N GLN A 6 -6.26 -20.00 -59.13
CA GLN A 6 -7.01 -20.28 -57.90
C GLN A 6 -6.37 -19.69 -56.64
N LEU A 7 -5.04 -19.57 -56.59
CA LEU A 7 -4.34 -18.89 -55.49
C LEU A 7 -4.55 -17.37 -55.50
N VAL A 8 -4.65 -16.75 -56.69
CA VAL A 8 -4.98 -15.32 -56.80
C VAL A 8 -6.46 -15.04 -56.45
N ALA A 9 -7.37 -15.99 -56.71
CA ALA A 9 -8.77 -15.85 -56.31
C ALA A 9 -9.01 -16.10 -54.80
N LEU A 10 -8.23 -16.96 -54.14
CA LEU A 10 -8.33 -17.15 -52.67
C LEU A 10 -7.66 -16.01 -51.88
N LEU A 11 -6.63 -15.36 -52.43
CA LEU A 11 -6.05 -14.16 -51.85
C LEU A 11 -6.90 -12.89 -52.08
N ALA A 12 -7.88 -12.93 -52.98
CA ALA A 12 -8.80 -11.82 -53.24
C ALA A 12 -10.12 -11.86 -52.42
N LEU A 13 -10.32 -12.90 -51.60
CA LEU A 13 -11.53 -13.06 -50.77
C LEU A 13 -11.28 -12.94 -49.25
N THR A 14 -10.07 -12.56 -48.82
CA THR A 14 -9.78 -12.16 -47.42
C THR A 14 -9.48 -10.66 -47.26
N THR A 15 -9.58 -9.87 -48.33
CA THR A 15 -9.64 -8.41 -48.23
C THR A 15 -11.09 -7.93 -48.18
N SER A 16 -11.87 -8.45 -47.22
CA SER A 16 -13.08 -7.75 -46.78
C SER A 16 -12.70 -6.84 -45.61
N VAL A 17 -12.32 -5.62 -45.97
CA VAL A 17 -12.62 -4.39 -45.22
C VAL A 17 -12.25 -4.42 -43.73
N TRP A 18 -10.96 -4.27 -43.41
CA TRP A 18 -10.65 -3.33 -42.32
C TRP A 18 -11.09 -1.97 -42.85
N SER A 19 -12.29 -1.55 -42.47
CA SER A 19 -12.70 -0.16 -42.63
C SER A 19 -11.56 0.67 -42.05
N ALA A 20 -10.98 1.58 -42.82
CA ALA A 20 -10.05 2.55 -42.26
C ALA A 20 -10.72 3.14 -41.01
N CYS A 21 -9.99 3.22 -39.90
CA CYS A 21 -10.51 3.78 -38.68
C CYS A 21 -11.00 5.22 -38.99
N GLU A 22 -12.31 5.42 -38.91
CA GLU A 22 -13.00 6.62 -39.37
C GLU A 22 -14.08 6.99 -38.36
N LEU A 23 -13.93 8.16 -37.74
CA LEU A 23 -14.94 8.79 -36.90
C LEU A 23 -15.94 9.52 -37.79
N LYS A 24 -17.22 9.55 -37.42
CA LYS A 24 -18.27 10.21 -38.21
C LYS A 24 -18.94 11.31 -37.41
N TRP A 25 -19.08 12.47 -38.03
CA TRP A 25 -19.93 13.53 -37.50
C TRP A 25 -21.35 13.33 -38.01
N VAL A 26 -22.29 13.10 -37.11
CA VAL A 26 -23.69 12.78 -37.43
C VAL A 26 -24.59 13.93 -37.01
N LYS A 27 -25.38 14.46 -37.95
CA LYS A 27 -26.41 15.46 -37.65
C LYS A 27 -27.51 14.79 -36.81
N THR A 28 -27.81 15.35 -35.64
CA THR A 28 -28.84 14.81 -34.73
C THR A 28 -30.21 15.41 -35.01
N ASP A 29 -31.28 14.68 -34.67
CA ASP A 29 -32.68 15.12 -34.68
C ASP A 29 -33.13 15.72 -33.33
N HIS A 30 -32.18 15.92 -32.41
CA HIS A 30 -32.33 16.45 -31.04
C HIS A 30 -33.11 15.54 -30.07
N LYS A 31 -33.81 14.52 -30.57
CA LYS A 31 -34.64 13.61 -29.77
C LYS A 31 -33.92 12.32 -29.42
N ASN A 32 -33.00 11.88 -30.28
CA ASN A 32 -32.25 10.64 -30.09
C ASN A 32 -30.75 10.88 -30.22
N LEU A 33 -30.00 10.36 -29.27
CA LEU A 33 -28.54 10.32 -29.35
C LEU A 33 -28.13 9.31 -30.43
N PRO A 34 -27.29 9.69 -31.42
CA PRO A 34 -26.82 8.74 -32.43
C PRO A 34 -26.11 7.52 -31.79
N PRO A 35 -26.28 6.31 -32.32
CA PRO A 35 -25.52 5.14 -31.88
C PRO A 35 -24.01 5.39 -31.95
N ASP A 36 -23.26 4.78 -31.02
CA ASP A 36 -21.80 4.90 -30.95
C ASP A 36 -21.30 6.35 -30.75
N SER A 37 -22.12 7.25 -30.19
CA SER A 37 -21.70 8.62 -29.86
C SER A 37 -20.52 8.61 -28.87
N VAL A 38 -19.50 9.43 -29.14
CA VAL A 38 -18.29 9.53 -28.33
C VAL A 38 -18.62 10.26 -27.03
N LEU A 39 -18.78 9.47 -25.97
CA LEU A 39 -18.99 9.95 -24.62
C LEU A 39 -17.68 10.56 -24.09
N VAL A 40 -17.79 11.73 -23.48
CA VAL A 40 -16.64 12.45 -22.91
C VAL A 40 -16.21 11.78 -21.62
N ILE A 41 -17.17 11.50 -20.74
CA ILE A 41 -17.02 10.69 -19.52
C ILE A 41 -18.40 10.20 -19.05
N ALA A 42 -18.46 9.02 -18.43
CA ALA A 42 -19.67 8.50 -17.81
C ALA A 42 -19.85 9.01 -16.38
N ASN A 43 -21.11 9.17 -15.93
CA ASN A 43 -21.48 9.54 -14.56
C ASN A 43 -20.93 10.91 -14.13
N ASN A 44 -20.84 11.86 -15.07
CA ASN A 44 -20.43 13.22 -14.75
C ASN A 44 -21.46 13.86 -13.80
N PRO A 45 -21.05 14.47 -12.66
CA PRO A 45 -21.98 15.19 -11.77
C PRO A 45 -22.81 16.26 -12.47
N ALA A 46 -22.30 16.85 -13.56
CA ALA A 46 -23.00 17.84 -14.39
C ALA A 46 -23.92 17.23 -15.48
N GLY A 47 -23.99 15.89 -15.57
CA GLY A 47 -24.69 15.11 -16.59
C GLY A 47 -23.76 14.64 -17.72
N ASP A 48 -24.08 13.49 -18.33
CA ASP A 48 -23.28 12.89 -19.40
C ASP A 48 -23.21 13.81 -20.63
N PHE A 49 -21.99 14.08 -21.09
CA PHE A 49 -21.70 14.93 -22.25
C PHE A 49 -21.11 14.12 -23.40
N TYR A 50 -21.52 14.47 -24.61
CA TYR A 50 -21.01 13.87 -25.85
C TYR A 50 -20.26 14.91 -26.67
N VAL A 51 -19.19 14.48 -27.35
CA VAL A 51 -18.39 15.36 -28.21
C VAL A 51 -19.26 15.84 -29.37
N SER A 52 -19.43 17.16 -29.51
CA SER A 52 -20.25 17.76 -30.55
C SER A 52 -19.53 18.93 -31.24
N ARG A 53 -20.10 19.41 -32.34
CA ARG A 53 -19.68 20.65 -33.01
C ARG A 53 -20.87 21.31 -33.68
N ALA A 54 -20.83 22.63 -33.81
CA ALA A 54 -21.88 23.40 -34.47
C ALA A 54 -21.29 24.57 -35.26
N VAL A 55 -22.01 25.03 -36.29
CA VAL A 55 -21.66 26.28 -36.99
C VAL A 55 -22.27 27.44 -36.22
N TYR A 56 -21.42 28.30 -35.66
CA TYR A 56 -21.84 29.51 -34.95
C TYR A 56 -21.07 30.71 -35.52
N ASN A 57 -21.78 31.78 -35.91
CA ASN A 57 -21.23 32.95 -36.62
C ASN A 57 -20.32 32.60 -37.83
N GLY A 58 -20.69 31.56 -38.59
CA GLY A 58 -19.94 31.11 -39.77
C GLY A 58 -18.71 30.25 -39.47
N VAL A 59 -18.41 29.98 -38.19
CA VAL A 59 -17.27 29.14 -37.77
C VAL A 59 -17.76 27.81 -37.22
N LEU A 60 -17.21 26.70 -37.72
CA LEU A 60 -17.49 25.36 -37.19
C LEU A 60 -16.72 25.18 -35.87
N THR A 61 -17.41 25.24 -34.74
CA THR A 61 -16.77 25.21 -33.41
C THR A 61 -17.09 23.91 -32.65
N PRO A 62 -16.09 23.28 -32.00
CA PRO A 62 -16.32 22.16 -31.09
C PRO A 62 -17.14 22.60 -29.86
N GLY A 63 -17.87 21.66 -29.28
CA GLY A 63 -18.73 21.87 -28.11
C GLY A 63 -19.10 20.56 -27.41
N ARG A 64 -20.14 20.64 -26.58
CA ARG A 64 -20.72 19.48 -25.88
C ARG A 64 -22.21 19.35 -26.16
N TYR A 65 -22.67 18.14 -26.43
CA TYR A 65 -24.10 17.84 -26.50
C TYR A 65 -24.56 17.21 -25.19
N LYS A 66 -25.66 17.74 -24.63
CA LYS A 66 -26.32 17.18 -23.45
C LYS A 66 -27.71 16.66 -23.83
N PRO A 67 -27.91 15.33 -23.94
CA PRO A 67 -29.17 14.75 -24.39
C PRO A 67 -30.35 15.13 -23.52
N ALA A 68 -30.18 15.18 -22.19
CA ALA A 68 -31.23 15.54 -21.25
C ALA A 68 -31.77 16.98 -21.43
N GLU A 69 -31.00 17.86 -22.06
CA GLU A 69 -31.39 19.25 -22.34
C GLU A 69 -31.66 19.50 -23.83
N GLU A 70 -31.52 18.47 -24.68
CA GLU A 70 -31.63 18.56 -26.14
C GLU A 70 -30.80 19.71 -26.75
N THR A 71 -29.68 20.07 -26.10
CA THR A 71 -28.92 21.28 -26.40
C THR A 71 -27.43 20.99 -26.58
N CYS A 72 -26.84 21.54 -27.65
CA CYS A 72 -25.42 21.59 -27.91
C CYS A 72 -24.84 22.91 -27.45
N PHE A 73 -23.93 22.88 -26.48
CA PHE A 73 -23.27 24.07 -25.97
C PHE A 73 -21.94 24.27 -26.67
N VAL A 74 -21.79 25.45 -27.29
CA VAL A 74 -20.53 25.93 -27.89
C VAL A 74 -20.17 27.25 -27.25
N THR A 75 -18.88 27.56 -27.19
CA THR A 75 -18.44 28.88 -26.72
C THR A 75 -17.91 29.73 -27.87
N MET A 76 -18.02 31.04 -27.77
CA MET A 76 -17.37 32.02 -28.66
C MET A 76 -17.42 33.41 -28.02
N ASP A 77 -16.43 34.26 -28.28
CA ASP A 77 -16.42 35.68 -27.92
C ASP A 77 -16.71 35.97 -26.43
N GLY A 78 -16.24 35.10 -25.51
CA GLY A 78 -16.46 35.29 -24.08
C GLY A 78 -17.77 34.69 -23.54
N HIS A 79 -18.60 34.09 -24.39
CA HIS A 79 -19.93 33.58 -24.05
C HIS A 79 -20.11 32.10 -24.37
N GLU A 80 -20.99 31.44 -23.62
CA GLU A 80 -21.51 30.11 -23.94
C GLU A 80 -22.89 30.23 -24.59
N TYR A 81 -23.08 29.51 -25.70
CA TYR A 81 -24.31 29.48 -26.47
C TYR A 81 -24.88 28.06 -26.53
N GLY A 82 -26.13 27.91 -26.09
CA GLY A 82 -26.90 26.69 -26.27
C GLY A 82 -27.62 26.68 -27.62
N LEU A 83 -27.29 25.72 -28.46
CA LEU A 83 -27.85 25.52 -29.80
C LEU A 83 -28.73 24.27 -29.80
N ARG A 84 -30.01 24.45 -30.15
CA ARG A 84 -30.98 23.36 -30.24
C ARG A 84 -31.23 22.87 -31.67
N GLU A 85 -30.57 23.50 -32.65
CA GLU A 85 -30.68 23.13 -34.07
C GLU A 85 -29.30 23.19 -34.74
N ASN A 86 -29.13 22.44 -35.84
CA ASN A 86 -27.97 22.54 -36.74
C ASN A 86 -26.59 22.27 -36.10
N PHE A 87 -26.47 21.20 -35.30
CA PHE A 87 -25.20 20.70 -34.78
C PHE A 87 -25.01 19.20 -35.08
N GLU A 88 -23.77 18.74 -34.95
CA GLU A 88 -23.35 17.36 -35.19
C GLU A 88 -22.75 16.76 -33.91
N VAL A 89 -22.97 15.46 -33.70
CA VAL A 89 -22.35 14.67 -32.62
C VAL A 89 -21.34 13.72 -33.24
N LEU A 90 -20.18 13.57 -32.60
CA LEU A 90 -19.14 12.65 -33.04
C LEU A 90 -19.53 11.23 -32.68
N THR A 91 -19.50 10.32 -33.64
CA THR A 91 -19.74 8.88 -33.45
C THR A 91 -18.51 8.07 -33.85
N ASN A 92 -18.35 6.93 -33.19
CA ASN A 92 -17.27 5.97 -33.42
C ASN A 92 -17.81 4.59 -33.87
N PRO A 93 -18.47 4.52 -35.03
CA PRO A 93 -19.15 3.29 -35.48
C PRO A 93 -18.18 2.15 -35.80
N ASN A 94 -16.91 2.47 -36.08
CA ASN A 94 -15.86 1.50 -36.40
C ASN A 94 -14.99 1.13 -35.19
N LYS A 95 -15.36 1.56 -33.96
CA LYS A 95 -14.65 1.28 -32.70
C LYS A 95 -13.16 1.61 -32.73
N CYS A 96 -12.83 2.73 -33.34
CA CYS A 96 -11.51 3.34 -33.32
C CYS A 96 -10.98 3.53 -31.89
N PHE A 97 -9.68 3.33 -31.69
CA PHE A 97 -9.03 3.60 -30.42
C PHE A 97 -8.93 5.11 -30.20
N LEU A 98 -9.73 5.60 -29.26
CA LEU A 98 -9.75 6.99 -28.84
C LEU A 98 -9.15 7.09 -27.44
N ASP A 99 -8.37 8.12 -27.21
CA ASP A 99 -7.82 8.45 -25.90
C ASP A 99 -7.85 9.96 -25.68
N TRP A 100 -7.79 10.39 -24.44
CA TRP A 100 -7.69 11.80 -24.07
C TRP A 100 -6.27 12.04 -23.56
N LYS A 101 -5.41 12.62 -24.41
CA LYS A 101 -4.01 12.85 -24.07
C LYS A 101 -3.86 14.23 -23.44
N LYS A 102 -3.22 14.26 -22.27
CA LYS A 102 -2.80 15.49 -21.62
C LYS A 102 -1.98 16.34 -22.59
N ALA A 103 -2.32 17.61 -22.65
CA ALA A 103 -1.67 18.63 -23.42
C ALA A 103 -1.67 19.93 -22.62
N HIS A 104 -0.68 20.77 -22.88
CA HIS A 104 -0.60 22.10 -22.28
C HIS A 104 -0.03 23.11 -23.28
N ASP A 105 -0.28 24.40 -23.04
CA ASP A 105 0.33 25.53 -23.78
C ASP A 105 0.28 25.40 -25.32
N GLY A 106 -0.84 24.91 -25.87
CA GLY A 106 -1.04 24.76 -27.32
C GLY A 106 -0.40 23.52 -27.95
N THR A 107 0.17 22.61 -27.15
CA THR A 107 0.68 21.34 -27.65
C THR A 107 -0.47 20.50 -28.21
N VAL A 108 -0.23 19.86 -29.36
CA VAL A 108 -1.18 19.00 -30.05
C VAL A 108 -0.58 17.60 -30.15
N PRO A 109 -1.09 16.62 -29.39
CA PRO A 109 -0.59 15.26 -29.46
C PRO A 109 -0.79 14.65 -30.85
N LYS A 110 0.10 13.72 -31.23
CA LYS A 110 -0.04 12.96 -32.48
C LYS A 110 -1.37 12.21 -32.47
N GLY A 111 -2.13 12.31 -33.56
CA GLY A 111 -3.45 11.69 -33.69
C GLY A 111 -4.63 12.54 -33.21
N ALA A 112 -4.41 13.79 -32.77
CA ALA A 112 -5.50 14.68 -32.33
C ALA A 112 -6.66 14.77 -33.34
N VAL A 113 -7.89 14.60 -32.84
CA VAL A 113 -9.10 14.62 -33.66
C VAL A 113 -9.48 16.05 -34.01
N GLU A 114 -9.38 16.38 -35.30
CA GLU A 114 -9.82 17.67 -35.82
C GLU A 114 -11.34 17.78 -35.76
N SER A 115 -11.84 18.79 -35.04
CA SER A 115 -13.26 18.88 -34.66
C SER A 115 -13.91 20.21 -35.03
N GLY A 116 -13.14 21.20 -35.48
CA GLY A 116 -13.65 22.47 -35.95
C GLY A 116 -12.57 23.39 -36.51
N LYS A 117 -12.87 24.68 -36.58
CA LYS A 117 -11.97 25.74 -37.03
C LYS A 117 -11.90 26.88 -36.01
N ASP A 118 -10.78 27.59 -35.99
CA ASP A 118 -10.69 28.90 -35.35
C ASP A 118 -11.24 30.00 -36.27
N PRO A 119 -11.54 31.21 -35.75
CA PRO A 119 -12.05 32.33 -36.55
C PRO A 119 -11.11 32.81 -37.67
N GLN A 120 -9.82 32.45 -37.63
CA GLN A 120 -8.81 32.78 -38.62
C GLN A 120 -8.59 31.65 -39.65
N GLY A 121 -9.34 30.54 -39.56
CA GLY A 121 -9.31 29.41 -40.48
C GLY A 121 -8.33 28.28 -40.09
N GLY A 122 -7.68 28.35 -38.92
CA GLY A 122 -6.87 27.30 -38.33
C GLY A 122 -7.71 26.14 -37.76
N VAL A 123 -7.06 25.03 -37.42
CA VAL A 123 -7.74 23.81 -36.91
C VAL A 123 -8.09 23.96 -35.42
N ALA A 124 -9.30 23.53 -35.04
CA ALA A 124 -9.73 23.42 -33.66
C ALA A 124 -9.89 21.95 -33.24
N TYR A 125 -9.53 21.66 -32.00
CA TYR A 125 -9.55 20.32 -31.42
C TYR A 125 -10.52 20.24 -30.25
N SER A 126 -11.18 19.08 -30.09
CA SER A 126 -12.04 18.82 -28.94
C SER A 126 -11.13 18.59 -27.75
N ALA A 127 -11.29 19.43 -26.74
CA ALA A 127 -10.52 19.33 -25.51
C ALA A 127 -11.47 19.11 -24.34
N ARG A 128 -10.97 18.50 -23.27
CA ARG A 128 -11.67 18.40 -21.99
C ARG A 128 -10.74 18.77 -20.84
N LEU A 129 -11.34 19.15 -19.72
CA LEU A 129 -10.63 19.40 -18.47
C LEU A 129 -11.56 19.08 -17.29
N HIS A 130 -10.98 18.82 -16.12
CA HIS A 130 -11.76 18.54 -14.91
C HIS A 130 -11.76 19.77 -13.98
N GLU A 131 -12.95 20.26 -13.63
CA GLU A 131 -13.15 21.32 -12.62
C GLU A 131 -13.88 20.75 -11.41
N TRP A 132 -14.01 21.54 -10.34
CA TRP A 132 -14.70 21.17 -9.10
C TRP A 132 -16.17 20.74 -9.26
N PHE A 133 -16.81 21.08 -10.38
CA PHE A 133 -18.20 20.72 -10.72
C PHE A 133 -18.31 19.57 -11.73
N GLY A 134 -17.18 18.96 -12.11
CA GLY A 134 -17.12 17.81 -13.02
C GLY A 134 -16.32 18.09 -14.29
N TRP A 135 -16.42 17.16 -15.24
CA TRP A 135 -15.68 17.23 -16.50
C TRP A 135 -16.34 18.20 -17.48
N MET A 136 -15.52 19.07 -18.06
CA MET A 136 -15.94 20.08 -19.01
C MET A 136 -15.29 19.85 -20.36
N VAL A 137 -16.07 20.05 -21.42
CA VAL A 137 -15.61 19.98 -22.81
C VAL A 137 -15.62 21.37 -23.41
N GLY A 138 -14.63 21.62 -24.23
CA GLY A 138 -14.53 22.83 -24.99
C GLY A 138 -13.68 22.63 -26.23
N LYS A 139 -13.06 23.72 -26.67
CA LYS A 139 -12.30 23.80 -27.91
C LYS A 139 -10.90 24.30 -27.61
N MET A 140 -9.90 23.71 -28.26
CA MET A 140 -8.52 24.18 -28.23
C MET A 140 -8.13 24.74 -29.59
N TYR A 141 -7.59 25.97 -29.58
CA TYR A 141 -7.02 26.61 -30.77
C TYR A 141 -5.51 26.64 -30.68
N LYS A 142 -4.84 26.06 -31.68
CA LYS A 142 -3.37 26.11 -31.78
C LYS A 142 -2.85 27.53 -31.91
N SER A 143 -3.63 28.45 -32.49
CA SER A 143 -3.27 29.85 -32.69
C SER A 143 -3.18 30.65 -31.39
N THR A 144 -3.90 30.26 -30.33
CA THR A 144 -3.93 30.98 -29.05
C THR A 144 -3.26 30.24 -27.89
N ASN A 145 -2.82 28.99 -28.13
CA ASN A 145 -2.20 28.10 -27.16
C ASN A 145 -3.05 27.83 -25.91
N LYS A 146 -4.38 27.94 -26.03
CA LYS A 146 -5.32 27.87 -24.90
C LYS A 146 -6.54 27.01 -25.26
N MET A 147 -7.11 26.36 -24.24
CA MET A 147 -8.44 25.75 -24.32
C MET A 147 -9.49 26.74 -23.81
N TYR A 148 -10.61 26.81 -24.52
CA TYR A 148 -11.81 27.55 -24.16
C TYR A 148 -12.93 26.57 -23.84
N TYR A 149 -13.65 26.76 -22.74
CA TYR A 149 -14.78 25.94 -22.36
C TYR A 149 -15.87 26.79 -21.72
N GLY A 150 -17.12 26.35 -21.83
CA GLY A 150 -18.25 27.12 -21.34
C GLY A 150 -18.66 26.71 -19.94
N TRP A 151 -18.98 27.67 -19.08
CA TRP A 151 -19.65 27.43 -17.79
C TRP A 151 -20.42 28.68 -17.34
N GLY A 152 -21.61 28.48 -16.75
CA GLY A 152 -22.42 29.58 -16.20
C GLY A 152 -22.84 30.64 -17.24
N GLY A 153 -22.90 30.28 -18.52
CA GLY A 153 -23.18 31.21 -19.62
C GLY A 153 -21.97 31.99 -20.16
N GLY A 154 -20.77 31.80 -19.58
CA GLY A 154 -19.52 32.45 -20.00
C GLY A 154 -18.50 31.47 -20.61
N GLU A 155 -17.58 31.99 -21.42
CA GLU A 155 -16.42 31.26 -21.96
C GLU A 155 -15.19 31.46 -21.05
N ASN A 156 -14.69 30.36 -20.52
CA ASN A 156 -13.55 30.30 -19.60
C ASN A 156 -12.33 29.72 -20.32
N VAL A 157 -11.13 30.01 -19.81
CA VAL A 157 -9.87 29.70 -20.50
C VAL A 157 -8.89 28.97 -19.58
N LYS A 158 -8.25 27.91 -20.09
CA LYS A 158 -7.21 27.15 -19.39
C LYS A 158 -6.04 26.81 -20.32
N THR A 159 -4.86 26.63 -19.72
CA THR A 159 -3.63 26.23 -20.43
C THR A 159 -3.31 24.75 -20.27
N GLU A 160 -3.94 24.06 -19.32
CA GLU A 160 -3.84 22.62 -19.11
C GLU A 160 -5.17 21.94 -19.44
N TYR A 161 -5.12 20.90 -20.26
CA TYR A 161 -6.31 20.21 -20.77
C TYR A 161 -5.92 18.84 -21.36
N GLU A 162 -6.91 18.05 -21.75
CA GLU A 162 -6.72 16.83 -22.53
C GLU A 162 -7.32 17.01 -23.92
N ILE A 163 -6.61 16.57 -24.96
CA ILE A 163 -7.12 16.57 -26.33
C ILE A 163 -7.56 15.16 -26.70
N LEU A 164 -8.72 15.04 -27.34
CA LEU A 164 -9.18 13.78 -27.92
C LEU A 164 -8.25 13.39 -29.08
N VAL A 165 -7.61 12.23 -28.97
CA VAL A 165 -6.74 11.68 -30.00
C VAL A 165 -7.28 10.35 -30.51
N LEU A 166 -7.10 10.15 -31.81
CA LEU A 166 -7.20 8.88 -32.48
C LEU A 166 -5.82 8.20 -32.44
N LEU A 167 -5.76 7.00 -31.88
CA LEU A 167 -4.51 6.28 -31.72
C LEU A 167 -4.28 5.30 -32.88
N ASP A 168 -3.02 5.23 -33.32
CA ASP A 168 -2.56 4.25 -34.33
C ASP A 168 -2.60 2.80 -33.76
N GLN A 169 -2.47 2.66 -32.43
CA GLN A 169 -2.48 1.40 -31.64
C GLN A 169 -3.01 1.69 -30.22
N ALA A 170 -3.52 0.68 -29.50
CA ALA A 170 -4.03 0.86 -28.13
C ALA A 170 -2.92 1.38 -27.15
N PRO A 171 -3.22 2.30 -26.20
CA PRO A 171 -2.24 2.91 -25.32
C PRO A 171 -1.87 2.02 -24.12
N ASP A 172 -0.58 2.01 -23.75
CA ASP A 172 0.06 1.11 -22.77
C ASP A 172 0.06 1.63 -21.31
N HIS A 173 -1.00 2.33 -20.87
CA HIS A 173 -1.07 2.90 -19.50
C HIS A 173 -2.36 2.61 -18.73
N THR A 174 -3.21 1.77 -19.27
CA THR A 174 -4.06 0.90 -18.47
C THR A 174 -3.43 -0.47 -18.63
N LEU A 175 -3.11 -1.20 -17.56
CA LEU A 175 -3.00 -2.64 -17.71
C LEU A 175 -4.38 -3.08 -18.18
N HIS A 176 -4.55 -3.17 -19.50
CA HIS A 176 -5.69 -3.81 -20.09
C HIS A 176 -5.68 -5.20 -19.48
N PRO A 177 -6.77 -5.62 -18.84
CA PRO A 177 -6.91 -7.02 -18.50
C PRO A 177 -6.47 -7.87 -19.67
N SER A 178 -5.50 -8.76 -19.45
CA SER A 178 -4.95 -9.58 -20.55
C SER A 178 -6.03 -10.45 -21.18
N CYS A 179 -7.15 -10.59 -20.48
CA CYS A 179 -8.38 -11.19 -20.94
C CYS A 179 -9.22 -10.24 -21.79
N ALA A 180 -9.37 -10.56 -23.07
CA ALA A 180 -10.00 -9.70 -24.07
C ALA A 180 -11.48 -9.39 -23.79
N ASN A 181 -12.19 -10.28 -23.10
CA ASN A 181 -13.59 -10.10 -22.69
C ASN A 181 -13.67 -10.30 -21.17
N HIS A 182 -13.61 -9.22 -20.41
CA HIS A 182 -13.63 -9.24 -18.96
C HIS A 182 -14.81 -8.44 -18.41
N LYS A 183 -15.18 -8.72 -17.16
CA LYS A 183 -16.15 -7.94 -16.41
C LYS A 183 -15.66 -7.78 -14.98
N GLN A 184 -15.72 -6.55 -14.48
CA GLN A 184 -15.56 -6.27 -13.06
C GLN A 184 -16.95 -6.21 -12.43
N PHE A 185 -17.12 -6.93 -11.32
CA PHE A 185 -18.30 -6.85 -10.47
C PHE A 185 -17.93 -6.06 -9.19
N ASP A 186 -18.62 -6.27 -8.08
CA ASP A 186 -18.43 -5.51 -6.83
C ASP A 186 -17.18 -5.92 -6.01
N HIS A 187 -16.21 -6.57 -6.65
CA HIS A 187 -15.02 -7.15 -6.02
C HIS A 187 -13.71 -6.54 -6.56
N ASP A 188 -12.60 -6.88 -5.90
CA ASP A 188 -11.27 -6.30 -6.08
C ASP A 188 -10.54 -6.73 -7.36
N SER A 189 -11.13 -7.63 -8.16
CA SER A 189 -10.61 -8.04 -9.45
C SER A 189 -11.71 -8.33 -10.48
N ILE A 190 -11.32 -8.92 -11.61
CA ILE A 190 -12.17 -9.19 -12.77
C ILE A 190 -12.42 -10.68 -12.95
N VAL A 191 -13.52 -10.99 -13.65
CA VAL A 191 -13.71 -12.30 -14.29
C VAL A 191 -13.49 -12.19 -15.79
N CYS A 192 -13.13 -13.31 -16.40
CA CYS A 192 -13.12 -13.47 -17.85
C CYS A 192 -14.44 -14.04 -18.33
N VAL A 193 -15.15 -13.28 -19.14
CA VAL A 193 -16.46 -13.63 -19.68
C VAL A 193 -16.27 -14.39 -21.00
N CYS A 194 -16.81 -15.59 -21.07
CA CYS A 194 -16.70 -16.46 -22.23
C CYS A 194 -18.09 -16.68 -22.83
N THR A 195 -18.22 -16.48 -24.14
CA THR A 195 -19.46 -16.72 -24.91
C THR A 195 -19.17 -17.45 -26.21
N ASP A 196 -20.22 -17.87 -26.91
CA ASP A 196 -20.11 -18.48 -28.24
C ASP A 196 -19.45 -17.58 -29.28
N SER A 197 -19.70 -16.26 -29.20
CA SER A 197 -19.18 -15.26 -30.14
C SER A 197 -17.83 -14.70 -29.70
N LYS A 198 -17.47 -14.88 -28.43
CA LYS A 198 -16.22 -14.46 -27.82
C LYS A 198 -15.70 -15.57 -26.90
N PRO A 199 -15.07 -16.61 -27.46
CA PRO A 199 -14.47 -17.67 -26.65
C PRO A 199 -13.35 -17.08 -25.79
N CYS A 200 -13.12 -17.67 -24.61
CA CYS A 200 -12.03 -17.23 -23.75
C CYS A 200 -10.66 -17.57 -24.31
N ASP A 201 -9.66 -16.81 -23.88
CA ASP A 201 -8.28 -16.94 -24.34
C ASP A 201 -7.72 -18.34 -24.00
N SER A 202 -6.96 -18.90 -24.93
CA SER A 202 -6.28 -20.18 -24.73
C SER A 202 -5.13 -20.02 -23.74
N LEU A 203 -5.08 -20.89 -22.73
CA LEU A 203 -3.95 -20.97 -21.81
C LEU A 203 -2.79 -21.69 -22.51
N GLN A 204 -1.65 -21.01 -22.65
CA GLN A 204 -0.44 -21.59 -23.24
C GLN A 204 0.39 -22.35 -22.21
N GLY A 205 0.79 -23.58 -22.54
CA GLY A 205 1.61 -24.42 -21.66
C GLY A 205 3.09 -24.03 -21.67
N PRO A 206 3.89 -24.58 -20.74
CA PRO A 206 5.32 -24.35 -20.75
C PRO A 206 5.95 -24.84 -22.04
N THR A 207 6.77 -23.98 -22.67
CA THR A 207 7.57 -24.30 -23.85
C THR A 207 9.04 -24.36 -23.46
N LYS A 208 9.82 -25.27 -24.08
CA LYS A 208 11.27 -25.30 -23.89
C LYS A 208 11.87 -24.02 -24.48
N THR A 209 12.56 -23.24 -23.66
CA THR A 209 13.32 -22.05 -24.07
C THR A 209 14.77 -22.38 -24.36
N GLY A 210 15.47 -21.44 -25.01
CA GLY A 210 16.93 -21.51 -25.20
C GLY A 210 17.70 -21.41 -23.88
N ALA A 211 19.00 -21.75 -23.91
CA ALA A 211 19.86 -21.60 -22.75
C ALA A 211 19.84 -20.15 -22.23
N GLN A 212 19.81 -19.97 -20.91
CA GLN A 212 19.76 -18.67 -20.21
C GLN A 212 18.46 -17.85 -20.34
N VAL A 213 17.34 -18.43 -20.79
CA VAL A 213 16.04 -17.75 -20.81
C VAL A 213 15.01 -18.52 -19.96
N LEU A 214 14.37 -17.84 -19.02
CA LEU A 214 13.22 -18.31 -18.25
C LEU A 214 11.94 -17.71 -18.82
N THR A 215 10.89 -18.51 -19.00
CA THR A 215 9.56 -17.96 -19.31
C THR A 215 8.77 -17.80 -18.02
N LYS A 216 8.21 -16.61 -17.79
CA LYS A 216 7.34 -16.28 -16.65
C LYS A 216 5.89 -16.24 -17.12
N TRP A 217 4.99 -16.84 -16.35
CA TRP A 217 3.54 -16.63 -16.47
C TRP A 217 3.06 -15.93 -15.21
N GLU A 218 2.25 -14.89 -15.37
CA GLU A 218 1.84 -14.03 -14.26
C GLU A 218 0.33 -13.81 -14.23
N SER A 219 -0.24 -13.74 -13.03
CA SER A 219 -1.61 -13.30 -12.80
C SER A 219 -1.65 -12.38 -11.60
N THR A 220 -2.44 -11.31 -11.67
CA THR A 220 -2.48 -10.26 -10.63
C THR A 220 -3.92 -9.81 -10.36
N ALA A 221 -4.17 -9.28 -9.15
CA ALA A 221 -5.43 -8.66 -8.79
C ALA A 221 -5.85 -7.55 -9.77
N GLN A 222 -4.87 -6.84 -10.34
CA GLN A 222 -5.08 -5.74 -11.28
C GLN A 222 -5.53 -6.17 -12.68
N GLY A 223 -5.60 -7.48 -12.97
CA GLY A 223 -6.21 -7.98 -14.20
C GLY A 223 -5.26 -8.75 -15.13
N ASN A 224 -4.01 -9.00 -14.75
CA ASN A 224 -3.19 -9.98 -15.47
C ASN A 224 -3.82 -11.36 -15.26
N ARG A 225 -4.05 -12.05 -16.36
CA ARG A 225 -4.59 -13.40 -16.45
C ARG A 225 -3.65 -14.22 -17.32
N PHE A 226 -2.80 -14.98 -16.65
CA PHE A 226 -1.84 -15.92 -17.25
C PHE A 226 -0.91 -15.30 -18.31
N VAL A 227 -0.43 -14.08 -18.07
CA VAL A 227 0.40 -13.31 -19.00
C VAL A 227 1.79 -13.92 -19.11
N ARG A 228 2.19 -14.29 -20.33
CA ARG A 228 3.51 -14.85 -20.62
C ARG A 228 4.54 -13.74 -20.90
N SER A 229 5.70 -13.83 -20.27
CA SER A 229 6.88 -12.98 -20.52
C SER A 229 8.17 -13.79 -20.45
N GLU A 230 9.30 -13.25 -20.90
CA GLU A 230 10.62 -13.92 -20.87
C GLU A 230 11.62 -13.11 -20.04
N LEU A 231 12.35 -13.81 -19.18
CA LEU A 231 13.40 -13.29 -18.31
C LEU A 231 14.74 -13.90 -18.71
N LYS A 232 15.83 -13.12 -18.62
CA LYS A 232 17.20 -13.63 -18.84
C LYS A 232 17.83 -14.02 -17.50
N LEU A 233 18.50 -15.17 -17.48
CA LEU A 233 19.30 -15.61 -16.33
C LEU A 233 20.58 -14.76 -16.25
N ALA A 234 21.03 -14.39 -15.05
CA ALA A 234 22.37 -13.82 -14.86
C ALA A 234 23.46 -14.88 -15.15
N ASP A 235 24.73 -14.49 -15.27
CA ASP A 235 25.81 -15.48 -15.41
C ASP A 235 26.23 -16.08 -14.05
N LYS A 236 26.68 -17.35 -14.05
CA LYS A 236 27.05 -18.08 -12.82
C LYS A 236 28.25 -17.39 -12.15
N GLY A 237 28.04 -16.80 -10.97
CA GLY A 237 29.08 -16.09 -10.21
C GLY A 237 29.10 -14.56 -10.41
N GLN A 238 28.22 -13.99 -11.24
CA GLN A 238 27.91 -12.57 -11.13
C GLN A 238 27.12 -12.33 -9.83
N HIS A 239 27.61 -11.40 -9.00
CA HIS A 239 26.80 -10.83 -7.94
C HIS A 239 25.59 -10.17 -8.60
N VAL A 240 24.41 -10.72 -8.38
CA VAL A 240 23.17 -9.96 -8.58
C VAL A 240 23.20 -8.88 -7.51
N ASP A 241 23.37 -7.62 -7.91
CA ASP A 241 23.31 -6.46 -7.01
C ASP A 241 21.92 -6.44 -6.36
N VAL A 242 21.83 -7.03 -5.17
CA VAL A 242 20.67 -6.94 -4.27
C VAL A 242 20.73 -5.63 -3.48
N ASP A 243 20.87 -4.51 -4.21
CA ASP A 243 20.83 -3.16 -3.66
C ASP A 243 19.38 -2.63 -3.51
N HIS A 244 18.39 -3.50 -3.61
CA HIS A 244 16.98 -3.17 -3.38
C HIS A 244 16.63 -3.38 -1.91
N VAL A 245 16.03 -2.35 -1.30
CA VAL A 245 15.54 -2.40 0.07
C VAL A 245 14.04 -2.51 0.02
N GLY A 246 13.60 -3.76 -0.03
CA GLY A 246 12.23 -4.21 0.09
C GLY A 246 12.23 -5.58 0.79
N SER A 247 11.05 -6.18 0.95
CA SER A 247 10.96 -7.57 1.39
C SER A 247 11.62 -8.45 0.34
N GLN A 248 12.62 -9.23 0.75
CA GLN A 248 13.35 -10.14 -0.13
C GLN A 248 13.07 -11.58 0.30
N LEU A 249 12.78 -12.44 -0.66
CA LEU A 249 12.72 -13.89 -0.49
C LEU A 249 13.79 -14.53 -1.35
N TRP A 250 14.86 -14.99 -0.72
CA TRP A 250 15.93 -15.69 -1.41
C TRP A 250 15.81 -17.18 -1.15
N VAL A 251 15.60 -17.96 -2.22
CA VAL A 251 15.56 -19.41 -2.18
C VAL A 251 16.69 -20.03 -3.02
N LYS A 252 17.19 -21.17 -2.55
CA LYS A 252 18.03 -22.07 -3.35
C LYS A 252 17.14 -23.13 -3.97
N LEU A 253 17.41 -23.46 -5.23
CA LEU A 253 16.77 -24.55 -5.93
C LEU A 253 17.78 -25.68 -6.11
N ASN A 254 17.57 -26.78 -5.40
CA ASN A 254 18.44 -27.95 -5.44
C ASN A 254 17.77 -29.07 -6.23
N ARG A 255 18.16 -29.23 -7.50
CA ARG A 255 17.50 -30.15 -8.44
C ARG A 255 17.77 -31.63 -8.17
N ASP A 256 18.74 -31.95 -7.31
CA ASP A 256 19.15 -33.33 -7.02
C ASP A 256 18.43 -33.93 -5.80
N VAL A 257 17.97 -33.08 -4.86
CA VAL A 257 17.19 -33.52 -3.70
C VAL A 257 15.71 -33.56 -4.08
N LYS A 258 15.17 -34.77 -4.14
CA LYS A 258 13.80 -35.06 -4.60
C LYS A 258 12.91 -35.41 -3.42
N HIS A 259 11.67 -34.95 -3.48
CA HIS A 259 10.61 -35.28 -2.54
C HIS A 259 9.53 -36.11 -3.26
N GLN A 260 8.26 -35.80 -3.07
CA GLN A 260 7.14 -36.53 -3.64
C GLN A 260 6.94 -36.27 -5.15
N GLN A 261 6.36 -37.27 -5.82
CA GLN A 261 5.93 -37.19 -7.20
C GLN A 261 4.47 -36.70 -7.28
N ILE A 262 4.22 -35.73 -8.15
CA ILE A 262 2.90 -35.17 -8.40
C ILE A 262 2.08 -36.15 -9.26
N VAL A 263 0.93 -36.56 -8.73
CA VAL A 263 -0.03 -37.47 -9.35
C VAL A 263 -1.00 -36.74 -10.28
N GLY A 264 -1.39 -35.51 -9.93
CA GLY A 264 -2.31 -34.73 -10.74
C GLY A 264 -3.07 -33.61 -10.04
N PHE A 265 -3.90 -32.94 -10.83
CA PHE A 265 -4.84 -31.89 -10.41
C PHE A 265 -6.18 -32.09 -11.10
N GLY A 266 -7.28 -31.72 -10.44
CA GLY A 266 -8.62 -32.01 -10.95
C GLY A 266 -9.74 -31.24 -10.28
N GLY A 267 -10.97 -31.68 -10.54
CA GLY A 267 -12.17 -31.27 -9.82
C GLY A 267 -13.22 -32.38 -9.78
N ALA A 268 -14.34 -32.16 -9.08
CA ALA A 268 -15.38 -33.16 -8.92
C ALA A 268 -16.47 -33.12 -10.00
N PHE A 269 -16.83 -34.30 -10.50
CA PHE A 269 -17.99 -34.54 -11.35
C PHE A 269 -19.26 -34.69 -10.49
N THR A 270 -19.65 -33.61 -9.81
CA THR A 270 -20.89 -33.55 -9.04
C THR A 270 -22.12 -33.51 -9.94
N ASP A 271 -23.29 -33.85 -9.40
CA ASP A 271 -24.55 -33.71 -10.13
C ASP A 271 -24.77 -32.25 -10.53
N ALA A 272 -24.45 -31.30 -9.63
CA ALA A 272 -24.49 -29.86 -9.89
C ALA A 272 -23.65 -29.45 -11.09
N THR A 273 -22.39 -29.92 -11.17
CA THR A 273 -21.51 -29.65 -12.33
C THR A 273 -22.15 -30.15 -13.62
N GLY A 274 -22.63 -31.40 -13.63
CA GLY A 274 -23.28 -31.98 -14.81
C GLY A 274 -24.58 -31.27 -15.20
N ILE A 275 -25.39 -30.83 -14.23
CA ILE A 275 -26.59 -30.02 -14.48
C ILE A 275 -26.23 -28.70 -15.14
N ASN A 276 -25.25 -27.96 -14.61
CA ASN A 276 -24.90 -26.65 -15.16
C ASN A 276 -24.27 -26.75 -16.55
N TYR A 277 -23.49 -27.80 -16.81
CA TYR A 277 -22.98 -28.11 -18.15
C TYR A 277 -24.14 -28.36 -19.14
N LYS A 278 -25.08 -29.23 -18.77
CA LYS A 278 -26.24 -29.58 -19.61
C LYS A 278 -27.16 -28.37 -19.88
N LYS A 279 -27.34 -27.46 -18.91
CA LYS A 279 -28.15 -26.23 -19.06
C LYS A 279 -27.64 -25.29 -20.16
N MET A 280 -26.34 -25.29 -20.44
CA MET A 280 -25.76 -24.42 -21.47
C MET A 280 -26.01 -24.94 -22.88
N GLY A 281 -26.21 -26.25 -23.04
CA GLY A 281 -26.38 -26.94 -24.32
C GLY A 281 -25.06 -27.53 -24.84
N ALA A 282 -25.16 -28.46 -25.79
CA ALA A 282 -24.05 -29.34 -26.19
C ALA A 282 -22.75 -28.62 -26.60
N LYS A 283 -22.86 -27.48 -27.28
CA LYS A 283 -21.69 -26.71 -27.73
C LYS A 283 -20.90 -26.11 -26.55
N TYR A 284 -21.60 -25.49 -25.61
CA TYR A 284 -20.97 -24.93 -24.40
C TYR A 284 -20.50 -26.01 -23.45
N GLU A 285 -21.22 -27.12 -23.36
CA GLU A 285 -20.79 -28.29 -22.58
C GLU A 285 -19.41 -28.77 -23.04
N ASP A 286 -19.20 -28.93 -24.35
CA ASP A 286 -17.88 -29.32 -24.89
C ASP A 286 -16.81 -28.24 -24.65
N GLN A 287 -17.20 -26.96 -24.63
CA GLN A 287 -16.30 -25.87 -24.29
C GLN A 287 -15.88 -25.91 -22.82
N LEU A 288 -16.82 -26.04 -21.89
CA LEU A 288 -16.55 -26.11 -20.44
C LEU A 288 -15.71 -27.35 -20.08
N ILE A 289 -15.93 -28.48 -20.74
CA ILE A 289 -15.08 -29.66 -20.56
C ILE A 289 -13.65 -29.40 -21.08
N ARG A 290 -13.52 -28.66 -22.19
CA ARG A 290 -12.22 -28.24 -22.73
C ARG A 290 -11.51 -27.24 -21.82
N GLU A 291 -12.26 -26.36 -21.15
CA GLU A 291 -11.72 -25.44 -20.13
C GLU A 291 -11.04 -26.20 -18.99
N CYS A 292 -11.62 -27.31 -18.52
CA CYS A 292 -11.03 -28.10 -17.45
C CYS A 292 -9.96 -29.08 -17.96
N TYR A 293 -10.27 -29.92 -18.95
CA TYR A 293 -9.44 -31.08 -19.33
C TYR A 293 -8.68 -30.90 -20.65
N GLY A 294 -9.04 -29.90 -21.46
CA GLY A 294 -8.43 -29.67 -22.76
C GLY A 294 -7.05 -29.00 -22.68
N LYS A 295 -6.24 -29.20 -23.72
CA LYS A 295 -4.89 -28.62 -23.87
C LYS A 295 -4.82 -27.09 -23.73
N GLU A 296 -5.91 -26.42 -24.11
CA GLU A 296 -6.04 -24.96 -24.12
C GLU A 296 -6.62 -24.41 -22.80
N GLY A 297 -7.00 -25.29 -21.88
CA GLY A 297 -7.53 -24.96 -20.56
C GLY A 297 -6.57 -25.33 -19.43
N LEU A 298 -7.13 -25.81 -18.32
CA LEU A 298 -6.40 -26.20 -17.10
C LEU A 298 -5.61 -27.49 -17.26
N GLU A 299 -5.92 -28.33 -18.25
CA GLU A 299 -5.31 -29.66 -18.43
C GLU A 299 -5.42 -30.55 -17.18
N TYR A 300 -6.58 -30.52 -16.51
CA TYR A 300 -6.92 -31.45 -15.45
C TYR A 300 -6.72 -32.91 -15.90
N ASN A 301 -6.32 -33.74 -14.96
CA ASN A 301 -6.02 -35.15 -15.17
C ASN A 301 -6.48 -36.03 -13.99
N MET A 302 -7.21 -35.44 -13.05
CA MET A 302 -7.91 -36.15 -11.99
C MET A 302 -9.38 -35.75 -11.99
N GLY A 303 -10.24 -36.65 -11.52
CA GLY A 303 -11.67 -36.40 -11.38
C GLY A 303 -12.27 -37.15 -10.21
N ARG A 304 -12.89 -36.41 -9.28
CA ARG A 304 -13.64 -37.00 -8.16
C ARG A 304 -15.08 -37.30 -8.58
N ILE A 305 -15.63 -38.42 -8.15
CA ILE A 305 -16.98 -38.84 -8.49
C ILE A 305 -17.75 -39.16 -7.20
N PRO A 306 -18.84 -38.44 -6.88
CA PRO A 306 -19.76 -38.87 -5.84
C PRO A 306 -20.33 -40.27 -6.10
N ILE A 307 -20.29 -41.14 -5.09
CA ILE A 307 -20.98 -42.44 -5.13
C ILE A 307 -22.36 -42.25 -4.49
N GLY A 308 -23.39 -42.12 -5.32
CA GLY A 308 -24.71 -41.68 -4.89
C GLY A 308 -24.82 -40.15 -4.78
N GLY A 309 -25.79 -39.67 -4.01
CA GLY A 309 -26.07 -38.24 -3.83
C GLY A 309 -25.15 -37.55 -2.81
N SER A 310 -24.95 -36.25 -3.03
CA SER A 310 -24.21 -35.32 -2.19
C SER A 310 -25.08 -34.13 -1.78
N ASP A 311 -24.54 -33.14 -1.10
CA ASP A 311 -25.17 -31.81 -0.98
C ASP A 311 -25.32 -31.12 -2.35
N PHE A 312 -24.31 -31.24 -3.24
CA PHE A 312 -24.33 -30.78 -4.64
C PHE A 312 -25.09 -31.72 -5.59
N SER A 313 -26.22 -32.23 -5.08
CA SER A 313 -27.26 -32.95 -5.81
C SER A 313 -28.59 -32.18 -5.69
N THR A 314 -29.63 -32.63 -6.40
CA THR A 314 -30.98 -32.05 -6.30
C THR A 314 -31.86 -32.73 -5.25
N ARG A 315 -31.38 -33.83 -4.66
CA ARG A 315 -32.02 -34.62 -3.59
C ARG A 315 -30.97 -35.51 -2.91
N ALA A 316 -31.28 -35.98 -1.70
CA ALA A 316 -30.55 -37.09 -1.10
C ALA A 316 -30.90 -38.42 -1.78
N TYR A 317 -29.91 -39.22 -2.16
CA TYR A 317 -30.10 -40.58 -2.67
C TYR A 317 -28.85 -41.45 -2.48
N SER A 318 -29.04 -42.77 -2.56
CA SER A 318 -27.97 -43.76 -2.74
C SER A 318 -28.22 -44.58 -4.02
N LEU A 319 -27.32 -45.50 -4.35
CA LEU A 319 -27.48 -46.41 -5.49
C LEU A 319 -28.33 -47.65 -5.15
N ASP A 320 -28.85 -47.75 -3.92
CA ASP A 320 -29.80 -48.78 -3.48
C ASP A 320 -30.73 -48.28 -2.36
N ASP A 321 -31.66 -47.39 -2.71
CA ASP A 321 -32.66 -46.83 -1.77
C ASP A 321 -33.88 -47.75 -1.57
N SER A 322 -33.70 -49.07 -1.65
CA SER A 322 -34.80 -50.01 -1.63
C SER A 322 -35.37 -50.28 -0.23
N THR A 323 -36.69 -50.53 -0.17
CA THR A 323 -37.41 -51.00 1.02
C THR A 323 -38.29 -52.20 0.66
N PRO A 324 -38.28 -53.33 1.41
CA PRO A 324 -37.39 -53.62 2.55
C PRO A 324 -35.92 -53.81 2.12
N ASP A 325 -35.01 -53.86 3.11
CA ASP A 325 -33.55 -54.02 2.98
C ASP A 325 -33.14 -55.04 1.90
N ASP A 326 -32.22 -54.66 1.02
CA ASP A 326 -31.73 -55.49 -0.08
C ASP A 326 -30.28 -55.94 0.15
N VAL A 327 -30.08 -56.78 1.16
CA VAL A 327 -28.75 -57.36 1.48
C VAL A 327 -28.03 -58.00 0.28
N PRO A 328 -28.73 -58.66 -0.69
CA PRO A 328 -28.09 -59.16 -1.90
C PRO A 328 -27.62 -58.09 -2.91
N LEU A 329 -28.00 -56.82 -2.75
CA LEU A 329 -27.79 -55.73 -3.72
C LEU A 329 -28.29 -56.10 -5.13
N SER A 330 -29.50 -56.66 -5.17
CA SER A 330 -30.22 -57.06 -6.38
C SER A 330 -30.91 -55.89 -7.08
N LYS A 331 -31.18 -54.81 -6.34
CA LYS A 331 -31.83 -53.56 -6.77
C LYS A 331 -30.84 -52.41 -6.92
N PHE A 332 -29.56 -52.63 -6.61
CA PHE A 332 -28.48 -51.68 -6.90
C PHE A 332 -28.55 -51.24 -8.37
N ASN A 333 -28.58 -49.93 -8.60
CA ASN A 333 -28.57 -49.39 -9.95
C ASN A 333 -27.95 -47.99 -10.01
N LEU A 334 -27.33 -47.67 -11.14
CA LEU A 334 -26.97 -46.29 -11.46
C LEU A 334 -28.23 -45.45 -11.66
N THR A 335 -28.22 -44.21 -11.19
CA THR A 335 -29.39 -43.32 -11.33
C THR A 335 -29.30 -42.47 -12.60
N SER A 336 -30.35 -41.69 -12.88
CA SER A 336 -30.35 -40.72 -13.98
C SER A 336 -29.20 -39.72 -13.88
N GLU A 337 -28.81 -39.35 -12.67
CA GLU A 337 -27.71 -38.43 -12.39
C GLU A 337 -26.36 -39.03 -12.86
N ASP A 338 -26.13 -40.32 -12.64
CA ASP A 338 -24.96 -41.01 -13.18
C ASP A 338 -25.02 -41.14 -14.72
N LEU A 339 -26.14 -41.64 -15.25
CA LEU A 339 -26.28 -42.04 -16.65
C LEU A 339 -26.40 -40.86 -17.60
N GLU A 340 -27.05 -39.78 -17.19
CA GLU A 340 -27.35 -38.62 -18.04
C GLU A 340 -26.46 -37.42 -17.79
N LEU A 341 -25.76 -37.34 -16.65
CA LEU A 341 -24.92 -36.21 -16.28
C LEU A 341 -23.46 -36.62 -16.15
N LYS A 342 -23.12 -37.44 -15.16
CA LYS A 342 -21.73 -37.73 -14.77
C LYS A 342 -20.98 -38.57 -15.81
N ILE A 343 -21.50 -39.73 -16.17
CA ILE A 343 -20.81 -40.64 -17.12
C ILE A 343 -20.58 -39.95 -18.48
N PRO A 344 -21.56 -39.26 -19.10
CA PRO A 344 -21.35 -38.57 -20.35
C PRO A 344 -20.25 -37.50 -20.31
N ILE A 345 -20.23 -36.63 -19.28
CA ILE A 345 -19.21 -35.58 -19.18
C ILE A 345 -17.83 -36.15 -18.84
N ILE A 346 -17.75 -37.24 -18.08
CA ILE A 346 -16.48 -37.94 -17.80
C ILE A 346 -15.91 -38.56 -19.08
N LEU A 347 -16.74 -39.20 -19.91
CA LEU A 347 -16.29 -39.78 -21.19
C LEU A 347 -15.76 -38.69 -22.13
N LYS A 348 -16.41 -37.52 -22.18
CA LYS A 348 -15.92 -36.36 -22.92
C LYS A 348 -14.62 -35.82 -22.34
N ALA A 349 -14.51 -35.68 -21.01
CA ALA A 349 -13.29 -35.26 -20.34
C ALA A 349 -12.12 -36.19 -20.66
N LYS A 350 -12.33 -37.51 -20.56
CA LYS A 350 -11.36 -38.54 -20.93
C LYS A 350 -10.91 -38.45 -22.39
N ALA A 351 -11.80 -38.07 -23.30
CA ALA A 351 -11.48 -37.89 -24.71
C ALA A 351 -10.68 -36.60 -24.99
N MET A 352 -10.82 -35.57 -24.15
CA MET A 352 -10.14 -34.28 -24.30
C MET A 352 -8.84 -34.15 -23.50
N ALA A 353 -8.67 -34.98 -22.46
CA ALA A 353 -7.52 -34.95 -21.57
C ALA A 353 -6.21 -35.18 -22.33
N THR A 354 -5.18 -34.40 -21.99
CA THR A 354 -3.84 -34.50 -22.59
C THR A 354 -2.98 -35.60 -21.95
N SER A 355 -3.47 -36.19 -20.86
CA SER A 355 -2.85 -37.31 -20.14
C SER A 355 -3.94 -38.26 -19.61
N ASP A 356 -3.52 -39.41 -19.06
CA ASP A 356 -4.46 -40.39 -18.51
C ASP A 356 -5.27 -39.80 -17.34
N LEU A 357 -6.61 -39.86 -17.45
CA LEU A 357 -7.54 -39.28 -16.49
C LEU A 357 -7.76 -40.23 -15.32
N LYS A 358 -7.24 -39.86 -14.14
CA LYS A 358 -7.39 -40.64 -12.90
C LYS A 358 -8.71 -40.31 -12.21
N LEU A 359 -9.65 -41.25 -12.27
CA LEU A 359 -10.95 -41.11 -11.61
C LEU A 359 -10.92 -41.74 -10.22
N PHE A 360 -11.50 -41.08 -9.23
CA PHE A 360 -11.74 -41.72 -7.94
C PHE A 360 -13.15 -41.47 -7.40
N GLY A 361 -13.72 -42.49 -6.76
CA GLY A 361 -15.06 -42.43 -6.18
C GLY A 361 -15.03 -42.12 -4.69
N SER A 362 -15.93 -41.28 -4.19
CA SER A 362 -16.13 -41.04 -2.75
C SER A 362 -17.62 -41.15 -2.41
N PRO A 363 -18.03 -41.98 -1.44
CA PRO A 363 -19.41 -42.01 -0.97
C PRO A 363 -19.64 -40.99 0.16
N TRP A 364 -20.79 -40.32 0.12
CA TRP A 364 -21.24 -39.46 1.22
C TRP A 364 -22.03 -40.21 2.28
N SER A 365 -22.73 -41.28 1.89
CA SER A 365 -23.45 -42.14 2.83
C SER A 365 -23.65 -43.54 2.22
N ALA A 366 -23.71 -44.55 3.07
CA ALA A 366 -24.35 -45.82 2.73
C ALA A 366 -25.88 -45.63 2.53
N PRO A 367 -26.57 -46.57 1.86
CA PRO A 367 -28.03 -46.63 1.86
C PRO A 367 -28.62 -46.51 3.27
N ALA A 368 -29.74 -45.81 3.40
CA ALA A 368 -30.34 -45.50 4.70
C ALA A 368 -30.61 -46.76 5.54
N TRP A 369 -31.07 -47.84 4.90
CA TRP A 369 -31.36 -49.12 5.57
C TRP A 369 -30.11 -49.83 6.13
N MET A 370 -28.90 -49.43 5.72
CA MET A 370 -27.66 -49.96 6.29
C MET A 370 -27.20 -49.25 7.57
N LYS A 371 -27.83 -48.13 7.93
CA LYS A 371 -27.38 -47.24 9.00
C LYS A 371 -28.29 -47.31 10.22
N ASN A 372 -27.70 -47.11 11.40
CA ASN A 372 -28.40 -47.16 12.68
C ASN A 372 -29.51 -46.10 12.83
N ASN A 373 -29.38 -44.97 12.14
CA ASN A 373 -30.36 -43.89 12.17
C ASN A 373 -31.44 -44.02 11.08
N HIS A 374 -31.31 -44.99 10.18
CA HIS A 374 -32.20 -45.20 9.03
C HIS A 374 -32.41 -43.96 8.16
N GLN A 375 -31.41 -43.08 8.06
CA GLN A 375 -31.45 -41.85 7.26
C GLN A 375 -30.18 -41.72 6.40
N LEU A 376 -30.30 -41.08 5.24
CA LEU A 376 -29.11 -40.72 4.42
C LEU A 376 -28.32 -39.55 5.04
N ILE A 377 -28.96 -38.74 5.88
CA ILE A 377 -28.39 -37.53 6.49
C ILE A 377 -28.14 -37.69 8.00
N GLY A 378 -27.50 -36.70 8.61
CA GLY A 378 -27.35 -36.56 10.05
C GLY A 378 -26.24 -37.41 10.69
N GLY A 379 -25.39 -38.05 9.91
CA GLY A 379 -24.27 -38.87 10.42
C GLY A 379 -24.71 -40.07 11.25
N GLY A 380 -25.29 -41.09 10.61
CA GLY A 380 -25.51 -42.39 11.25
C GLY A 380 -24.29 -43.30 11.07
N ASP A 381 -24.12 -44.27 11.96
CA ASP A 381 -23.09 -45.31 11.83
C ASP A 381 -23.60 -46.45 10.94
N LEU A 382 -22.68 -47.07 10.20
CA LEU A 382 -22.92 -48.32 9.48
C LEU A 382 -23.15 -49.47 10.48
N GLU A 383 -24.28 -50.17 10.37
CA GLU A 383 -24.55 -51.29 11.28
C GLU A 383 -23.65 -52.50 10.96
N ALA A 384 -23.13 -53.15 12.00
CA ALA A 384 -22.18 -54.26 11.88
C ALA A 384 -22.67 -55.41 10.97
N LYS A 385 -23.98 -55.70 10.96
CA LYS A 385 -24.61 -56.73 10.11
C LYS A 385 -24.51 -56.43 8.61
N TYR A 386 -24.21 -55.20 8.21
CA TYR A 386 -24.16 -54.76 6.81
C TYR A 386 -22.74 -54.46 6.30
N LEU A 387 -21.68 -54.67 7.10
CA LEU A 387 -20.29 -54.39 6.68
C LEU A 387 -19.89 -55.11 5.38
N ASP A 388 -20.15 -56.43 5.28
CA ASP A 388 -19.88 -57.19 4.05
C ASP A 388 -20.77 -56.74 2.86
N CYS A 389 -21.99 -56.30 3.16
CA CYS A 389 -22.91 -55.81 2.14
C CYS A 389 -22.41 -54.47 1.58
N TYR A 390 -21.98 -53.56 2.44
CA TYR A 390 -21.44 -52.27 2.02
C TYR A 390 -20.11 -52.41 1.26
N ALA A 391 -19.25 -53.38 1.62
CA ALA A 391 -18.07 -53.71 0.82
C ALA A 391 -18.43 -54.12 -0.63
N LYS A 392 -19.49 -54.92 -0.81
CA LYS A 392 -20.01 -55.30 -2.15
C LYS A 392 -20.64 -54.12 -2.89
N TYR A 393 -21.20 -53.14 -2.18
CA TYR A 393 -21.75 -51.93 -2.77
C TYR A 393 -20.67 -51.13 -3.54
N PHE A 394 -19.44 -51.04 -3.00
CA PHE A 394 -18.30 -50.46 -3.74
C PHE A 394 -17.96 -51.26 -5.01
N VAL A 395 -17.92 -52.59 -4.92
CA VAL A 395 -17.65 -53.44 -6.11
C VAL A 395 -18.72 -53.26 -7.18
N LYS A 396 -20.00 -53.24 -6.78
CA LYS A 396 -21.13 -52.97 -7.70
C LYS A 396 -21.00 -51.62 -8.39
N TYR A 397 -20.61 -50.57 -7.67
CA TYR A 397 -20.33 -49.26 -8.25
C TYR A 397 -19.18 -49.29 -9.26
N LEU A 398 -18.05 -49.90 -8.89
CA LEU A 398 -16.87 -50.01 -9.75
C LEU A 398 -17.17 -50.82 -11.02
N ASP A 399 -17.89 -51.93 -10.90
CA ASP A 399 -18.32 -52.77 -12.03
C ASP A 399 -19.29 -52.01 -12.94
N ALA A 400 -20.24 -51.26 -12.36
CA ALA A 400 -21.21 -50.48 -13.12
C ALA A 400 -20.54 -49.39 -13.96
N TYR A 401 -19.64 -48.60 -13.38
CA TYR A 401 -18.88 -47.58 -14.14
C TYR A 401 -17.93 -48.21 -15.17
N LYS A 402 -17.30 -49.34 -14.83
CA LYS A 402 -16.46 -50.10 -15.75
C LYS A 402 -17.24 -50.62 -16.97
N ALA A 403 -18.50 -51.00 -16.81
CA ALA A 403 -19.38 -51.39 -17.91
C ALA A 403 -19.62 -50.23 -18.90
N HIS A 404 -19.45 -48.98 -18.47
CA HIS A 404 -19.47 -47.78 -19.32
C HIS A 404 -18.07 -47.34 -19.80
N GLY A 405 -17.03 -48.18 -19.63
CA GLY A 405 -15.67 -47.90 -20.11
C GLY A 405 -14.88 -46.94 -19.20
N LEU A 406 -15.35 -46.72 -17.97
CA LEU A 406 -14.71 -45.88 -16.97
C LEU A 406 -14.11 -46.75 -15.87
N ASN A 407 -12.77 -46.82 -15.83
CA ASN A 407 -12.06 -47.47 -14.74
C ASN A 407 -11.66 -46.41 -13.72
N HIS A 408 -11.79 -46.76 -12.44
CA HIS A 408 -11.31 -45.93 -11.34
C HIS A 408 -9.83 -46.18 -11.07
N TRP A 409 -9.09 -45.11 -10.87
CA TRP A 409 -7.77 -45.12 -10.27
C TRP A 409 -7.84 -45.37 -8.77
N GLY A 410 -8.85 -44.85 -8.08
CA GLY A 410 -9.01 -45.07 -6.65
C GLY A 410 -10.42 -44.87 -6.09
N ILE A 411 -10.55 -45.03 -4.79
CA ILE A 411 -11.73 -44.70 -4.00
C ILE A 411 -11.31 -44.12 -2.65
N THR A 412 -12.14 -43.26 -2.07
CA THR A 412 -12.09 -42.97 -0.64
C THR A 412 -13.11 -43.83 0.10
N VAL A 413 -12.85 -44.14 1.38
CA VAL A 413 -13.73 -45.04 2.15
C VAL A 413 -15.04 -44.35 2.52
N GLN A 414 -15.00 -43.06 2.85
CA GLN A 414 -16.16 -42.28 3.26
C GLN A 414 -15.78 -40.80 3.24
N ASN A 415 -16.58 -39.96 2.61
CA ASN A 415 -16.47 -38.49 2.69
C ASN A 415 -16.80 -38.01 4.11
N GLU A 416 -15.93 -37.20 4.71
CA GLU A 416 -16.11 -36.55 6.02
C GLU A 416 -16.66 -37.48 7.12
N PRO A 417 -15.97 -38.58 7.44
CA PRO A 417 -16.46 -39.63 8.32
C PRO A 417 -16.72 -39.18 9.77
N MET A 418 -16.33 -37.97 10.18
CA MET A 418 -16.63 -37.45 11.50
C MET A 418 -17.78 -36.43 11.51
N ALA A 419 -18.33 -36.08 10.36
CA ALA A 419 -19.31 -35.02 10.23
C ALA A 419 -20.75 -35.58 10.16
N GLY A 420 -21.62 -35.10 11.05
CA GLY A 420 -23.07 -35.34 10.99
C GLY A 420 -23.76 -34.18 10.29
N GLN A 421 -23.90 -34.27 8.97
CA GLN A 421 -24.31 -33.13 8.14
C GLN A 421 -25.82 -33.09 7.89
N ALA A 422 -26.33 -31.91 7.51
CA ALA A 422 -27.72 -31.75 7.05
C ALA A 422 -27.98 -32.42 5.68
N TRP A 423 -26.92 -32.88 5.02
CA TRP A 423 -26.91 -33.64 3.77
C TRP A 423 -26.34 -35.05 3.98
N ASN A 424 -26.19 -35.79 2.87
CA ASN A 424 -25.67 -37.15 2.87
C ASN A 424 -24.39 -37.24 3.71
N SER A 425 -24.43 -38.05 4.77
CA SER A 425 -23.33 -38.18 5.73
C SER A 425 -23.40 -39.50 6.48
N MET A 426 -22.25 -40.12 6.74
CA MET A 426 -22.13 -41.36 7.52
C MET A 426 -20.87 -41.31 8.37
N HIS A 427 -20.96 -41.83 9.59
CA HIS A 427 -19.85 -41.80 10.53
C HIS A 427 -18.92 -43.02 10.43
N PHE A 428 -17.64 -42.76 10.64
CA PHE A 428 -16.63 -43.73 11.04
C PHE A 428 -15.69 -43.08 12.07
N SER A 429 -15.27 -43.86 13.07
CA SER A 429 -14.02 -43.60 13.81
C SER A 429 -12.82 -44.19 13.03
N PRO A 430 -11.57 -43.72 13.26
CA PRO A 430 -10.41 -44.28 12.57
C PRO A 430 -10.27 -45.79 12.79
N GLU A 431 -10.56 -46.29 13.99
CA GLU A 431 -10.51 -47.71 14.30
C GLU A 431 -11.61 -48.51 13.58
N SER A 432 -12.85 -48.00 13.56
CA SER A 432 -13.94 -48.68 12.85
C SER A 432 -13.75 -48.66 11.32
N MET A 433 -13.14 -47.61 10.77
CA MET A 433 -12.79 -47.55 9.36
C MET A 433 -11.66 -48.54 9.04
N ALA A 434 -10.64 -48.63 9.90
CA ALA A 434 -9.57 -49.60 9.77
C ALA A 434 -10.12 -51.04 9.81
N GLU A 435 -11.02 -51.34 10.74
CA GLU A 435 -11.70 -52.64 10.80
C GLU A 435 -12.49 -52.94 9.52
N PHE A 436 -13.31 -51.98 9.05
CA PHE A 436 -14.07 -52.13 7.81
C PHE A 436 -13.15 -52.40 6.61
N VAL A 437 -12.07 -51.65 6.46
CA VAL A 437 -11.11 -51.82 5.37
C VAL A 437 -10.35 -53.14 5.48
N GLY A 438 -9.81 -53.45 6.65
CA GLY A 438 -8.97 -54.63 6.87
C GLY A 438 -9.74 -55.95 6.77
N LYS A 439 -10.98 -55.99 7.27
CA LYS A 439 -11.77 -57.24 7.38
C LYS A 439 -12.82 -57.42 6.29
N HIS A 440 -13.31 -56.34 5.67
CA HIS A 440 -14.44 -56.40 4.75
C HIS A 440 -14.11 -55.83 3.36
N LEU A 441 -13.84 -54.52 3.26
CA LEU A 441 -13.67 -53.85 1.97
C LEU A 441 -12.42 -54.33 1.21
N GLY A 442 -11.25 -54.35 1.85
CA GLY A 442 -9.99 -54.75 1.23
C GLY A 442 -10.01 -56.19 0.68
N PRO A 443 -10.42 -57.20 1.47
CA PRO A 443 -10.61 -58.56 0.98
C PRO A 443 -11.62 -58.67 -0.16
N GLU A 444 -12.74 -57.93 -0.10
CA GLU A 444 -13.77 -57.96 -1.14
C GLU A 444 -13.28 -57.37 -2.47
N LEU A 445 -12.59 -56.24 -2.41
CA LEU A 445 -11.96 -55.61 -3.58
C LEU A 445 -10.93 -56.55 -4.21
N ALA A 446 -10.05 -57.16 -3.42
CA ALA A 446 -9.04 -58.09 -3.92
C ALA A 446 -9.68 -59.31 -4.61
N ARG A 447 -10.70 -59.91 -4.00
CA ARG A 447 -11.42 -61.07 -4.55
C ARG A 447 -12.19 -60.72 -5.83
N SER A 448 -12.66 -59.48 -5.94
CA SER A 448 -13.41 -58.97 -7.10
C SER A 448 -12.51 -58.44 -8.21
N GLY A 449 -11.18 -58.56 -8.08
CA GLY A 449 -10.22 -58.16 -9.11
C GLY A 449 -9.78 -56.70 -9.05
N TYR A 450 -10.10 -55.98 -7.96
CA TYR A 450 -9.71 -54.61 -7.64
C TYR A 450 -8.66 -54.59 -6.50
N GLY A 451 -7.65 -55.46 -6.59
CA GLY A 451 -6.56 -55.51 -5.61
C GLY A 451 -5.73 -54.20 -5.58
N VAL A 452 -4.82 -54.14 -4.60
CA VAL A 452 -3.96 -52.96 -4.32
C VAL A 452 -3.06 -52.53 -5.49
N ASP A 453 -2.86 -53.41 -6.47
CA ASP A 453 -2.12 -53.16 -7.71
C ASP A 453 -2.97 -52.44 -8.79
N LYS A 454 -4.30 -52.40 -8.62
CA LYS A 454 -5.25 -51.92 -9.63
C LYS A 454 -6.12 -50.77 -9.15
N LEU A 455 -6.39 -50.68 -7.85
CA LEU A 455 -7.24 -49.65 -7.27
C LEU A 455 -6.56 -49.09 -6.01
N GLN A 456 -6.43 -47.77 -5.96
CA GLN A 456 -5.98 -47.07 -4.77
C GLN A 456 -7.12 -46.91 -3.76
N VAL A 457 -6.91 -47.27 -2.51
CA VAL A 457 -7.84 -47.03 -1.40
C VAL A 457 -7.26 -45.94 -0.52
N MET A 458 -8.06 -44.90 -0.32
CA MET A 458 -7.75 -43.73 0.50
C MET A 458 -8.64 -43.69 1.74
N GLN A 459 -8.01 -43.51 2.88
CA GLN A 459 -8.70 -43.34 4.16
C GLN A 459 -8.90 -41.84 4.47
N LEU A 460 -9.65 -41.51 5.53
CA LEU A 460 -9.99 -40.15 5.99
C LEU A 460 -10.99 -39.38 5.11
N ASP A 461 -10.54 -38.74 4.02
CA ASP A 461 -11.35 -37.85 3.14
C ASP A 461 -12.05 -36.75 3.94
N HIS A 462 -11.26 -36.01 4.73
CA HIS A 462 -11.74 -34.97 5.65
C HIS A 462 -10.64 -33.94 5.96
N ASN A 463 -11.00 -32.95 6.77
CA ASN A 463 -10.26 -31.72 6.99
C ASN A 463 -8.82 -31.95 7.47
N VAL A 464 -7.89 -31.14 6.95
CA VAL A 464 -6.45 -31.24 7.26
C VAL A 464 -6.18 -31.15 8.76
N GLY A 465 -6.99 -30.40 9.52
CA GLY A 465 -6.87 -30.23 10.97
C GLY A 465 -6.90 -31.50 11.83
N ILE A 466 -7.38 -32.64 11.30
CA ILE A 466 -7.49 -33.91 12.05
C ILE A 466 -6.59 -35.02 11.50
N VAL A 467 -5.81 -34.73 10.44
CA VAL A 467 -5.02 -35.74 9.73
C VAL A 467 -4.06 -36.44 10.68
N LYS A 468 -3.34 -35.68 11.52
CA LYS A 468 -2.37 -36.24 12.44
C LYS A 468 -2.96 -37.25 13.41
N GLU A 469 -4.05 -36.88 14.08
CA GLU A 469 -4.68 -37.75 15.08
C GLU A 469 -5.34 -38.98 14.45
N TRP A 470 -5.85 -38.83 13.22
CA TRP A 470 -6.54 -39.90 12.52
C TRP A 470 -5.57 -40.93 11.94
N VAL A 471 -4.52 -40.48 11.22
CA VAL A 471 -3.55 -41.34 10.55
C VAL A 471 -2.88 -42.29 11.55
N ASP A 472 -2.44 -41.77 12.70
CA ASP A 472 -1.75 -42.55 13.74
C ASP A 472 -2.64 -43.70 14.26
N LYS A 473 -3.94 -43.46 14.44
CA LYS A 473 -4.89 -44.47 14.92
C LYS A 473 -5.28 -45.48 13.83
N TYR A 474 -5.51 -45.00 12.61
CA TYR A 474 -5.92 -45.84 11.49
C TYR A 474 -4.82 -46.84 11.09
N PHE A 475 -3.59 -46.36 10.90
CA PHE A 475 -2.48 -47.21 10.45
C PHE A 475 -1.86 -48.07 11.57
N ALA A 476 -2.33 -47.95 12.81
CA ALA A 476 -2.02 -48.90 13.87
C ALA A 476 -2.55 -50.31 13.57
N ASP A 477 -3.57 -50.46 12.71
CA ASP A 477 -4.03 -51.76 12.19
C ASP A 477 -3.20 -52.18 10.96
N PRO A 478 -2.36 -53.22 11.06
CA PRO A 478 -1.50 -53.65 9.95
C PRO A 478 -2.28 -54.31 8.80
N VAL A 479 -3.48 -54.85 9.06
CA VAL A 479 -4.32 -55.45 8.03
C VAL A 479 -4.97 -54.36 7.18
N ALA A 480 -5.51 -53.32 7.81
CA ALA A 480 -6.05 -52.16 7.11
C ALA A 480 -4.95 -51.44 6.31
N SER A 481 -3.78 -51.21 6.93
CA SER A 481 -2.62 -50.58 6.31
C SER A 481 -2.16 -51.27 5.02
N LYS A 482 -2.31 -52.60 4.91
CA LYS A 482 -1.97 -53.35 3.68
C LYS A 482 -2.86 -52.97 2.50
N TYR A 483 -4.13 -52.67 2.75
CA TYR A 483 -5.10 -52.35 1.70
C TYR A 483 -5.17 -50.87 1.37
N THR A 484 -4.61 -50.00 2.20
CA THR A 484 -4.68 -48.54 2.07
C THR A 484 -3.35 -47.95 1.60
N GLN A 485 -3.38 -47.21 0.48
CA GLN A 485 -2.18 -46.64 -0.13
C GLN A 485 -1.97 -45.16 0.26
N GLY A 486 -3.03 -44.45 0.63
CA GLY A 486 -2.91 -43.05 0.99
C GLY A 486 -4.01 -42.49 1.88
N THR A 487 -3.85 -41.22 2.22
CA THR A 487 -4.78 -40.43 3.03
C THR A 487 -5.38 -39.34 2.14
N ALA A 488 -6.71 -39.29 2.08
CA ALA A 488 -7.45 -38.22 1.43
C ALA A 488 -7.69 -37.08 2.43
N ILE A 489 -7.45 -35.83 2.00
CA ILE A 489 -7.57 -34.65 2.86
C ILE A 489 -8.43 -33.56 2.20
N HIS A 490 -9.18 -32.83 3.01
CA HIS A 490 -9.93 -31.63 2.63
C HIS A 490 -9.25 -30.40 3.25
N TRP A 491 -9.38 -29.23 2.63
CA TRP A 491 -8.59 -28.04 3.03
C TRP A 491 -9.10 -27.27 4.26
N TYR A 492 -10.28 -27.61 4.82
CA TYR A 492 -10.94 -26.72 5.77
C TYR A 492 -10.29 -26.74 7.17
N GLY A 493 -9.53 -25.68 7.49
CA GLY A 493 -9.05 -25.33 8.83
C GLY A 493 -7.62 -25.78 9.16
N HIS A 494 -6.94 -24.97 9.99
CA HIS A 494 -5.55 -25.12 10.50
C HIS A 494 -4.40 -25.01 9.47
N ASP A 495 -3.19 -24.80 9.98
CA ASP A 495 -1.94 -24.73 9.21
C ASP A 495 -1.54 -26.16 8.74
N PRO A 496 -1.42 -26.41 7.42
CA PRO A 496 -1.13 -27.74 6.87
C PRO A 496 0.20 -28.32 7.36
N LYS A 497 1.20 -27.49 7.68
CA LYS A 497 2.54 -27.95 8.02
C LYS A 497 2.58 -28.94 9.18
N GLU A 498 1.93 -28.61 10.30
CA GLU A 498 1.95 -29.47 11.49
C GLU A 498 1.15 -30.76 11.31
N GLN A 499 0.11 -30.70 10.48
CA GLN A 499 -0.84 -31.80 10.26
C GLN A 499 -0.37 -32.79 9.20
N LEU A 500 0.52 -32.39 8.29
CA LEU A 500 0.96 -33.21 7.16
C LEU A 500 2.38 -33.77 7.35
N ASP A 501 3.34 -32.96 7.85
CA ASP A 501 4.72 -33.40 8.01
C ASP A 501 4.84 -34.57 8.98
N ALA A 502 4.15 -34.52 10.13
CA ALA A 502 4.25 -35.57 11.15
C ALA A 502 3.70 -36.93 10.65
N PRO A 503 2.47 -37.01 10.09
CA PRO A 503 1.96 -38.21 9.43
C PRO A 503 2.86 -38.77 8.33
N HIS A 504 3.37 -37.91 7.45
CA HIS A 504 4.28 -38.35 6.40
C HIS A 504 5.56 -38.97 6.97
N ASN A 505 6.17 -38.32 7.97
CA ASN A 505 7.40 -38.83 8.59
C ASN A 505 7.17 -40.17 9.33
N GLN A 506 5.98 -40.39 9.89
CA GLN A 506 5.62 -41.65 10.55
C GLN A 506 5.31 -42.77 9.55
N HIS A 507 4.67 -42.42 8.42
CA HIS A 507 4.23 -43.36 7.40
C HIS A 507 4.68 -42.93 5.98
N PRO A 508 6.00 -42.90 5.70
CA PRO A 508 6.53 -42.31 4.46
C PRO A 508 6.19 -43.12 3.20
N ASP A 509 5.75 -44.37 3.34
CA ASP A 509 5.23 -45.20 2.25
C ASP A 509 3.76 -44.88 1.89
N LYS A 510 3.07 -44.09 2.72
CA LYS A 510 1.69 -43.66 2.53
C LYS A 510 1.65 -42.23 2.01
N TRP A 511 1.05 -42.05 0.84
CA TRP A 511 0.94 -40.72 0.23
C TRP A 511 -0.30 -39.98 0.72
N MET A 512 -0.32 -38.64 0.56
CA MET A 512 -1.46 -37.79 0.89
C MET A 512 -1.95 -37.06 -0.36
N LEU A 513 -3.26 -36.99 -0.56
CA LEU A 513 -3.88 -36.31 -1.69
C LEU A 513 -4.96 -35.36 -1.17
N ALA A 514 -4.91 -34.08 -1.55
CA ALA A 514 -6.01 -33.16 -1.33
C ALA A 514 -7.14 -33.52 -2.31
N THR A 515 -8.21 -34.09 -1.78
CA THR A 515 -9.32 -34.68 -2.55
C THR A 515 -10.49 -33.72 -2.72
N GLU A 516 -10.56 -32.65 -1.94
CA GLU A 516 -11.63 -31.66 -2.02
C GLU A 516 -11.23 -30.32 -1.36
N ALA A 517 -11.62 -29.23 -2.01
CA ALA A 517 -11.45 -27.87 -1.52
C ALA A 517 -12.44 -26.92 -2.20
N CYS A 518 -13.05 -25.99 -1.45
CA CYS A 518 -13.84 -24.89 -2.01
C CYS A 518 -14.03 -23.74 -1.02
N VAL A 519 -14.25 -22.53 -1.55
CA VAL A 519 -14.57 -21.35 -0.71
C VAL A 519 -16.05 -21.33 -0.41
N GLU A 520 -16.38 -21.43 0.88
CA GLU A 520 -17.74 -21.37 1.40
C GLU A 520 -18.33 -19.95 1.35
N GLY A 521 -19.66 -19.86 1.37
CA GLY A 521 -20.40 -18.58 1.44
C GLY A 521 -20.97 -18.10 0.11
N GLY A 522 -21.03 -18.97 -0.91
CA GLY A 522 -21.56 -18.68 -2.23
C GLY A 522 -20.59 -17.95 -3.16
N VAL A 523 -21.06 -17.66 -4.37
CA VAL A 523 -20.25 -17.13 -5.47
C VAL A 523 -19.89 -15.65 -5.26
N LYS A 524 -18.61 -15.33 -5.44
CA LYS A 524 -18.08 -13.97 -5.43
C LYS A 524 -17.35 -13.69 -6.75
N LEU A 525 -18.07 -13.12 -7.73
CA LEU A 525 -17.55 -12.93 -9.08
C LEU A 525 -16.38 -11.94 -9.11
N GLY A 526 -15.17 -12.43 -9.39
CA GLY A 526 -13.97 -11.61 -9.52
C GLY A 526 -13.23 -11.35 -8.20
N ASP A 527 -13.55 -12.07 -7.12
CA ASP A 527 -12.84 -11.96 -5.83
C ASP A 527 -11.41 -12.53 -5.93
N TRP A 528 -10.39 -11.67 -5.78
CA TRP A 528 -8.99 -12.08 -5.81
C TRP A 528 -8.59 -12.89 -4.59
N ASN A 529 -9.22 -12.65 -3.44
CA ASN A 529 -8.95 -13.40 -2.21
C ASN A 529 -9.22 -14.91 -2.40
N THR A 530 -10.20 -15.29 -3.22
CA THR A 530 -10.43 -16.70 -3.60
C THR A 530 -9.22 -17.28 -4.35
N ALA A 531 -8.56 -16.52 -5.24
CA ALA A 531 -7.33 -16.97 -5.90
C ALA A 531 -6.16 -17.11 -4.93
N ASP A 532 -6.02 -16.18 -3.99
CA ASP A 532 -4.98 -16.23 -2.96
C ASP A 532 -5.12 -17.48 -2.08
N LEU A 533 -6.35 -17.81 -1.65
CA LEU A 533 -6.64 -19.02 -0.89
C LEU A 533 -6.31 -20.30 -1.67
N TYR A 534 -6.75 -20.40 -2.94
CA TYR A 534 -6.41 -21.55 -3.79
C TYR A 534 -4.89 -21.69 -3.98
N ALA A 535 -4.20 -20.62 -4.37
CA ALA A 535 -2.78 -20.68 -4.69
C ALA A 535 -1.91 -20.97 -3.45
N SER A 536 -2.23 -20.38 -2.31
CA SER A 536 -1.50 -20.60 -1.06
C SER A 536 -1.71 -22.00 -0.50
N ASP A 537 -2.95 -22.50 -0.53
CA ASP A 537 -3.27 -23.86 -0.07
C ASP A 537 -2.61 -24.93 -0.95
N ILE A 538 -2.77 -24.84 -2.27
CA ILE A 538 -2.16 -25.80 -3.21
C ILE A 538 -0.64 -25.82 -3.03
N LEU A 539 0.02 -24.66 -2.99
CA LEU A 539 1.48 -24.63 -2.83
C LEU A 539 1.90 -25.09 -1.44
N GLY A 540 1.16 -24.73 -0.39
CA GLY A 540 1.38 -25.21 0.98
C GLY A 540 1.35 -26.73 1.08
N ASP A 541 0.28 -27.35 0.58
CA ASP A 541 0.11 -28.80 0.50
C ASP A 541 1.26 -29.49 -0.24
N LEU A 542 1.64 -28.95 -1.40
CA LEU A 542 2.75 -29.48 -2.19
C LEU A 542 4.12 -29.30 -1.51
N LEU A 543 4.29 -28.30 -0.64
CA LEU A 543 5.50 -28.15 0.18
C LEU A 543 5.54 -29.16 1.33
N HIS A 544 4.37 -29.72 1.71
CA HIS A 544 4.15 -30.65 2.83
C HIS A 544 3.67 -32.03 2.37
N HIS A 545 4.35 -32.60 1.38
CA HIS A 545 4.25 -34.00 0.95
C HIS A 545 2.96 -34.43 0.22
N VAL A 546 2.00 -33.53 0.03
CA VAL A 546 0.78 -33.84 -0.74
C VAL A 546 1.14 -34.03 -2.22
N ILE A 547 0.52 -35.03 -2.86
CA ILE A 547 0.88 -35.47 -4.22
C ILE A 547 -0.01 -34.88 -5.32
N GLY A 548 -1.00 -34.08 -4.98
CA GLY A 548 -1.96 -33.54 -5.93
C GLY A 548 -3.11 -32.83 -5.22
N TRP A 549 -3.95 -32.15 -5.99
CA TRP A 549 -5.01 -31.31 -5.42
C TRP A 549 -6.25 -31.28 -6.31
N VAL A 550 -7.42 -31.48 -5.72
CA VAL A 550 -8.69 -31.63 -6.43
C VAL A 550 -9.69 -30.61 -5.90
N ASP A 551 -10.09 -29.70 -6.78
CA ASP A 551 -11.14 -28.72 -6.55
C ASP A 551 -12.49 -29.40 -6.28
N TRP A 552 -13.42 -28.69 -5.66
CA TRP A 552 -14.76 -29.23 -5.44
C TRP A 552 -15.61 -29.27 -6.70
N ASN A 553 -16.52 -28.30 -6.87
CA ASN A 553 -17.37 -28.25 -8.06
C ASN A 553 -16.61 -27.55 -9.17
N MET A 554 -16.36 -28.26 -10.29
CA MET A 554 -15.69 -27.63 -11.44
C MET A 554 -16.49 -26.46 -12.01
N ALA A 555 -17.82 -26.51 -11.93
CA ALA A 555 -18.66 -25.38 -12.29
C ALA A 555 -19.99 -25.32 -11.53
N LEU A 556 -20.38 -24.11 -11.16
CA LEU A 556 -21.64 -23.80 -10.50
C LEU A 556 -22.39 -22.68 -11.24
N ASP A 557 -23.67 -22.49 -10.93
CA ASP A 557 -24.40 -21.31 -11.41
C ASP A 557 -24.06 -20.06 -10.57
N THR A 558 -24.61 -18.89 -10.94
CA THR A 558 -24.35 -17.61 -10.24
C THR A 558 -24.83 -17.58 -8.78
N GLN A 559 -25.59 -18.58 -8.32
CA GLN A 559 -25.94 -18.75 -6.92
C GLN A 559 -24.92 -19.62 -6.15
N GLY A 560 -24.11 -20.41 -6.86
CA GLY A 560 -23.25 -21.42 -6.27
C GLY A 560 -23.93 -22.79 -6.13
N GLY A 561 -24.88 -23.09 -7.02
CA GLY A 561 -25.70 -24.30 -6.99
C GLY A 561 -25.75 -25.06 -8.32
N PRO A 562 -26.69 -26.03 -8.47
CA PRO A 562 -27.72 -26.39 -7.50
C PRO A 562 -27.18 -27.19 -6.30
N ASN A 563 -27.75 -26.97 -5.13
CA ASN A 563 -27.44 -27.67 -3.89
C ASN A 563 -28.76 -27.81 -3.09
N TRP A 564 -29.21 -29.04 -2.84
CA TRP A 564 -30.57 -29.28 -2.31
C TRP A 564 -30.73 -28.85 -0.84
N CYS A 565 -29.64 -28.76 -0.09
CA CYS A 565 -29.62 -28.26 1.29
C CYS A 565 -29.18 -26.79 1.39
N LYS A 566 -29.02 -26.08 0.26
CA LYS A 566 -28.65 -24.66 0.18
C LYS A 566 -27.27 -24.33 0.79
N ASN A 567 -26.35 -25.29 0.72
CA ASN A 567 -24.95 -25.10 1.11
C ASN A 567 -24.15 -24.50 -0.06
N TRP A 568 -24.36 -23.21 -0.35
CA TRP A 568 -23.77 -22.55 -1.52
C TRP A 568 -22.27 -22.28 -1.35
N VAL A 569 -21.50 -22.53 -2.41
CA VAL A 569 -20.05 -22.31 -2.45
C VAL A 569 -19.63 -21.68 -3.78
N ASP A 570 -18.38 -21.23 -3.88
CA ASP A 570 -17.80 -20.72 -5.12
C ASP A 570 -17.21 -21.87 -5.98
N ALA A 571 -16.94 -21.60 -7.26
CA ALA A 571 -16.30 -22.54 -8.20
C ALA A 571 -15.43 -21.79 -9.22
N PRO A 572 -14.33 -22.38 -9.73
CA PRO A 572 -13.49 -21.74 -10.76
C PRO A 572 -14.23 -21.31 -12.02
N LEU A 573 -15.30 -22.03 -12.41
CA LEU A 573 -16.17 -21.67 -13.51
C LEU A 573 -17.58 -21.37 -12.99
N ILE A 574 -18.07 -20.16 -13.26
CA ILE A 574 -19.44 -19.77 -12.92
C ILE A 574 -20.27 -19.63 -14.19
N ILE A 575 -21.42 -20.29 -14.23
CA ILE A 575 -22.26 -20.41 -15.43
C ILE A 575 -23.48 -19.51 -15.31
N ASN A 576 -23.72 -18.69 -16.33
CA ASN A 576 -24.92 -17.89 -16.47
C ASN A 576 -25.74 -18.39 -17.68
N PRO A 577 -26.69 -19.32 -17.46
CA PRO A 577 -27.44 -19.92 -18.56
C PRO A 577 -28.40 -18.94 -19.24
N ASP A 578 -28.86 -17.90 -18.53
CA ASP A 578 -29.79 -16.90 -19.06
C ASP A 578 -29.12 -16.02 -20.11
N LEU A 579 -27.85 -15.66 -19.86
CA LEU A 579 -27.04 -14.87 -20.79
C LEU A 579 -26.24 -15.73 -21.77
N LYS A 580 -26.28 -17.06 -21.64
CA LYS A 580 -25.44 -18.01 -22.40
C LYS A 580 -23.96 -17.62 -22.34
N GLU A 581 -23.49 -17.31 -21.14
CA GLU A 581 -22.09 -17.02 -20.88
C GLU A 581 -21.61 -17.76 -19.63
N TYR A 582 -20.30 -17.93 -19.51
CA TYR A 582 -19.69 -18.40 -18.28
C TYR A 582 -18.47 -17.54 -17.94
N TYR A 583 -18.07 -17.57 -16.68
CA TYR A 583 -17.04 -16.73 -16.12
C TYR A 583 -15.90 -17.60 -15.61
N ARG A 584 -14.67 -17.37 -16.09
CA ARG A 584 -13.47 -17.87 -15.40
C ARG A 584 -13.16 -16.94 -14.23
N GLN A 585 -13.28 -17.47 -13.03
CA GLN A 585 -12.95 -16.78 -11.79
C GLN A 585 -11.43 -16.62 -11.64
N PRO A 586 -10.94 -15.70 -10.79
CA PRO A 586 -9.53 -15.65 -10.40
C PRO A 586 -8.96 -17.02 -9.96
N SER A 587 -9.74 -17.83 -9.24
CA SER A 587 -9.35 -19.20 -8.82
C SER A 587 -9.09 -20.15 -9.98
N PHE A 588 -9.72 -19.98 -11.14
CA PHE A 588 -9.40 -20.72 -12.37
C PHE A 588 -7.94 -20.50 -12.77
N TYR A 589 -7.48 -19.25 -12.70
CA TYR A 589 -6.10 -18.90 -13.05
C TYR A 589 -5.11 -19.33 -11.97
N ALA A 590 -5.51 -19.30 -10.69
CA ALA A 590 -4.73 -19.91 -9.62
C ALA A 590 -4.50 -21.40 -9.90
N MET A 591 -5.55 -22.17 -10.21
CA MET A 591 -5.44 -23.58 -10.61
C MET A 591 -4.52 -23.79 -11.82
N ALA A 592 -4.62 -22.92 -12.83
CA ALA A 592 -3.81 -23.01 -14.05
C ALA A 592 -2.29 -22.93 -13.79
N HIS A 593 -1.86 -22.16 -12.79
CA HIS A 593 -0.43 -22.06 -12.42
C HIS A 593 0.15 -23.36 -11.86
N PHE A 594 -0.70 -24.31 -11.44
CA PHE A 594 -0.27 -25.63 -10.97
C PHE A 594 -0.56 -26.70 -12.01
N SER A 595 -1.83 -26.88 -12.39
CA SER A 595 -2.28 -28.00 -13.22
C SER A 595 -1.57 -28.06 -14.57
N LYS A 596 -1.27 -26.90 -15.15
CA LYS A 596 -0.64 -26.78 -16.47
C LYS A 596 0.88 -26.93 -16.45
N PHE A 597 1.50 -26.49 -15.35
CA PHE A 597 2.95 -26.52 -15.21
C PHE A 597 3.46 -27.78 -14.51
N LEU A 598 2.62 -28.48 -13.75
CA LEU A 598 2.97 -29.69 -13.02
C LEU A 598 2.25 -30.91 -13.60
N ALA A 599 2.70 -31.36 -14.77
CA ALA A 599 2.19 -32.57 -15.40
C ALA A 599 2.40 -33.81 -14.50
N PRO A 600 1.57 -34.88 -14.61
CA PRO A 600 1.75 -36.11 -13.85
C PRO A 600 3.16 -36.67 -14.00
N GLY A 601 3.78 -37.01 -12.87
CA GLY A 601 5.17 -37.42 -12.84
C GLY A 601 6.17 -36.29 -12.61
N SER A 602 5.73 -35.04 -12.49
CA SER A 602 6.58 -33.98 -11.96
C SER A 602 7.01 -34.33 -10.54
N VAL A 603 8.21 -33.94 -10.14
CA VAL A 603 8.78 -34.24 -8.82
C VAL A 603 9.10 -32.94 -8.12
N ARG A 604 8.62 -32.77 -6.88
CA ARG A 604 9.00 -31.63 -6.04
C ARG A 604 10.48 -31.76 -5.70
N VAL A 605 11.24 -30.69 -5.94
CA VAL A 605 12.67 -30.63 -5.61
C VAL A 605 12.88 -29.68 -4.44
N ASP A 606 13.99 -29.86 -3.74
CA ASP A 606 14.26 -29.09 -2.54
C ASP A 606 14.48 -27.61 -2.86
N THR A 607 13.80 -26.75 -2.11
CA THR A 607 13.79 -25.29 -2.34
C THR A 607 14.02 -24.51 -1.03
N PRO A 608 15.17 -24.68 -0.35
CA PRO A 608 15.39 -24.07 0.95
C PRO A 608 15.49 -22.54 0.86
N VAL A 609 14.85 -21.86 1.81
CA VAL A 609 14.99 -20.42 2.00
C VAL A 609 16.39 -20.12 2.53
N VAL A 610 17.15 -19.30 1.80
CA VAL A 610 18.51 -18.86 2.14
C VAL A 610 18.47 -17.66 3.07
N ASN A 611 17.62 -16.70 2.73
CA ASN A 611 17.38 -15.50 3.52
C ASN A 611 15.93 -15.05 3.31
N GLN A 612 15.30 -14.64 4.40
CA GLN A 612 13.96 -14.10 4.39
C GLN A 612 13.93 -12.92 5.35
N ASN A 613 13.82 -11.72 4.77
CA ASN A 613 13.54 -10.52 5.51
C ASN A 613 12.02 -10.32 5.44
N ASN A 614 11.30 -10.84 6.46
CA ASN A 614 9.85 -10.88 6.66
C ASN A 614 9.14 -12.14 6.14
N ASN A 615 8.17 -12.64 6.91
CA ASN A 615 7.50 -13.96 6.80
C ASN A 615 6.55 -14.13 5.59
N HIS A 616 6.76 -13.40 4.49
CA HIS A 616 5.76 -13.30 3.43
C HIS A 616 6.24 -13.97 2.14
N GLY A 617 5.34 -14.70 1.46
CA GLY A 617 5.57 -15.39 0.18
C GLY A 617 5.86 -16.90 0.29
N LEU A 618 5.27 -17.70 -0.61
CA LEU A 618 5.52 -19.14 -0.74
C LEU A 618 6.20 -19.44 -2.07
N VAL A 619 7.23 -20.27 -2.09
CA VAL A 619 7.95 -20.67 -3.31
C VAL A 619 8.26 -22.17 -3.30
N GLY A 620 7.97 -22.84 -4.41
CA GLY A 620 8.28 -24.26 -4.60
C GLY A 620 8.90 -24.55 -5.97
N GLY A 621 9.95 -25.36 -5.97
CA GLY A 621 10.62 -25.87 -7.17
C GLY A 621 10.16 -27.27 -7.55
N PHE A 622 9.99 -27.51 -8.85
CA PHE A 622 9.54 -28.78 -9.40
C PHE A 622 10.30 -29.16 -10.65
N ARG A 623 10.58 -30.45 -10.83
CA ARG A 623 11.16 -31.01 -12.05
C ARG A 623 10.12 -31.79 -12.83
N ARG A 624 9.87 -31.39 -14.06
CA ARG A 624 8.91 -32.04 -14.96
C ARG A 624 9.48 -33.31 -15.60
N PRO A 625 8.64 -34.25 -16.06
CA PRO A 625 9.07 -35.46 -16.77
C PRO A 625 9.88 -35.17 -18.06
N ASP A 626 9.61 -34.04 -18.71
CA ASP A 626 10.30 -33.60 -19.93
C ASP A 626 11.72 -33.03 -19.68
N GLY A 627 12.15 -33.01 -18.41
CA GLY A 627 13.44 -32.53 -17.93
C GLY A 627 13.50 -31.04 -17.60
N SER A 628 12.45 -30.27 -17.87
CA SER A 628 12.37 -28.86 -17.52
C SER A 628 12.12 -28.65 -16.02
N THR A 629 12.41 -27.44 -15.56
CA THR A 629 12.27 -27.04 -14.15
C THR A 629 11.27 -25.91 -14.06
N VAL A 630 10.35 -26.00 -13.11
CA VAL A 630 9.28 -25.03 -12.85
C VAL A 630 9.50 -24.48 -11.44
N ILE A 631 9.34 -23.18 -11.29
CA ILE A 631 9.27 -22.51 -10.00
C ILE A 631 7.88 -21.89 -9.93
N ILE A 632 7.15 -22.18 -8.86
CA ILE A 632 5.87 -21.52 -8.56
C ILE A 632 6.10 -20.63 -7.35
N ALA A 633 5.70 -19.37 -7.46
CA ALA A 633 5.79 -18.38 -6.41
C ALA A 633 4.42 -17.75 -6.18
N VAL A 634 4.00 -17.67 -4.92
CA VAL A 634 2.72 -17.09 -4.49
C VAL A 634 3.00 -15.97 -3.51
N ASN A 635 2.48 -14.77 -3.82
CA ASN A 635 2.51 -13.62 -2.94
C ASN A 635 1.07 -13.17 -2.66
N THR A 636 0.58 -13.46 -1.46
CA THR A 636 -0.74 -13.05 -0.97
C THR A 636 -0.71 -11.68 -0.30
N GLU A 637 0.45 -11.05 -0.19
CA GLU A 637 0.58 -9.78 0.53
C GLU A 637 0.35 -8.56 -0.33
N GLU A 638 0.08 -7.46 0.36
CA GLU A 638 0.03 -6.12 -0.20
C GLU A 638 1.39 -5.43 -0.41
N ILE A 639 2.49 -6.17 -0.17
CA ILE A 639 3.88 -5.72 -0.37
C ILE A 639 4.54 -6.51 -1.51
N GLU A 640 5.47 -5.88 -2.25
CA GLU A 640 6.30 -6.61 -3.21
C GLU A 640 7.33 -7.42 -2.48
N ILE A 641 7.63 -8.58 -3.07
CA ILE A 641 8.72 -9.42 -2.65
C ILE A 641 9.65 -9.58 -3.84
N ASP A 642 10.88 -9.09 -3.69
CA ASP A 642 11.97 -9.43 -4.59
C ASP A 642 12.30 -10.92 -4.38
N LEU A 643 11.96 -11.75 -5.35
CA LEU A 643 12.23 -13.18 -5.32
C LEU A 643 13.57 -13.47 -6.01
N ILE A 644 14.53 -13.96 -5.22
CA ILE A 644 15.82 -14.42 -5.72
C ILE A 644 15.82 -15.94 -5.75
N VAL A 645 16.06 -16.53 -6.91
CA VAL A 645 16.22 -17.98 -7.05
C VAL A 645 17.65 -18.30 -7.46
N GLU A 646 18.37 -18.96 -6.56
CA GLU A 646 19.71 -19.50 -6.83
C GLU A 646 19.60 -20.98 -7.20
N ASP A 647 19.82 -21.29 -8.47
CA ASP A 647 19.78 -22.66 -8.98
C ASP A 647 21.15 -23.34 -8.93
N ASP A 648 21.25 -24.53 -8.34
CA ASP A 648 22.53 -25.24 -8.20
C ASP A 648 23.17 -25.66 -9.55
N LYS A 649 22.33 -25.82 -10.58
CA LYS A 649 22.72 -26.21 -11.94
C LYS A 649 22.68 -25.07 -12.96
N ALA A 650 22.00 -23.96 -12.66
CA ALA A 650 21.97 -22.75 -13.49
C ALA A 650 22.59 -21.56 -12.73
N ALA A 651 22.32 -20.33 -13.16
CA ALA A 651 22.79 -19.11 -12.51
C ALA A 651 21.62 -18.36 -11.87
N ALA A 652 21.91 -17.43 -10.93
CA ALA A 652 20.90 -16.79 -10.09
C ALA A 652 19.94 -15.89 -10.87
N ILE A 653 18.70 -15.76 -10.37
CA ILE A 653 17.61 -14.99 -10.99
C ILE A 653 17.04 -14.01 -9.95
N ASN A 654 16.78 -12.77 -10.36
CA ASN A 654 15.97 -11.82 -9.60
C ASN A 654 14.60 -11.66 -10.29
N VAL A 655 13.51 -11.80 -9.54
CA VAL A 655 12.15 -11.59 -9.99
C VAL A 655 11.53 -10.50 -9.11
N HIS A 656 11.41 -9.29 -9.67
CA HIS A 656 10.76 -8.14 -9.04
C HIS A 656 9.21 -8.27 -9.13
N GLY A 657 8.50 -8.05 -8.02
CA GLY A 657 7.05 -7.76 -7.95
C GLY A 657 6.81 -6.24 -8.10
N LEU A 658 5.94 -5.55 -7.36
CA LEU A 658 6.03 -4.10 -6.97
C LEU A 658 4.82 -3.78 -6.09
N LYS A 659 5.04 -3.39 -4.83
CA LYS A 659 3.96 -3.07 -3.87
C LYS A 659 4.50 -2.31 -2.63
N PRO A 660 3.70 -1.38 -2.06
CA PRO A 660 4.14 -0.24 -1.27
C PRO A 660 4.62 -0.58 0.15
N SER A 661 5.51 0.23 0.73
CA SER A 661 6.06 -0.01 2.08
C SER A 661 5.15 0.37 3.24
N CYS A 662 3.87 0.58 2.96
CA CYS A 662 2.86 1.01 3.90
C CYS A 662 1.86 -0.12 4.11
N ALA A 663 1.88 -0.72 5.30
CA ALA A 663 1.19 -1.99 5.56
C ALA A 663 -0.34 -1.89 5.42
N ASN A 664 -0.92 -0.71 5.67
CA ASN A 664 -2.33 -0.43 5.39
C ASN A 664 -2.38 0.79 4.48
N HIS A 665 -2.66 0.60 3.19
CA HIS A 665 -2.75 1.69 2.25
C HIS A 665 -4.06 1.68 1.46
N LYS A 666 -4.41 2.84 0.89
CA LYS A 666 -5.54 2.99 -0.02
C LYS A 666 -5.12 3.89 -1.18
N GLN A 667 -5.63 3.60 -2.38
CA GLN A 667 -5.51 4.47 -3.55
C GLN A 667 -6.87 5.08 -3.87
N PHE A 668 -6.93 6.41 -4.00
CA PHE A 668 -8.17 7.16 -4.23
C PHE A 668 -8.24 7.76 -5.64
N GLY A 669 -7.72 7.03 -6.64
CA GLY A 669 -7.75 7.46 -8.05
C GLY A 669 -6.68 8.49 -8.45
N HIS A 670 -5.78 8.85 -7.54
CA HIS A 670 -4.58 9.63 -7.82
C HIS A 670 -3.36 8.71 -8.08
N ASP A 671 -2.23 9.31 -8.47
CA ASP A 671 -1.04 8.61 -8.95
C ASP A 671 -0.12 8.06 -7.84
N SER A 672 -0.62 7.98 -6.61
CA SER A 672 0.02 7.31 -5.49
C SER A 672 -0.98 6.89 -4.41
N ILE A 673 -0.47 6.39 -3.29
CA ILE A 673 -1.25 5.85 -2.17
C ILE A 673 -1.25 6.78 -0.94
N VAL A 674 -2.25 6.63 -0.08
CA VAL A 674 -2.20 7.11 1.31
C VAL A 674 -1.98 5.96 2.27
N CYS A 675 -1.42 6.24 3.43
CA CYS A 675 -1.33 5.28 4.54
C CYS A 675 -2.48 5.46 5.52
N VAL A 676 -3.20 4.38 5.77
CA VAL A 676 -4.42 4.36 6.59
C VAL A 676 -4.07 3.98 8.03
N CYS A 677 -4.42 4.87 8.95
CA CYS A 677 -4.19 4.73 10.37
C CYS A 677 -5.53 4.69 11.11
N SER A 678 -5.64 3.88 12.16
CA SER A 678 -6.77 3.89 13.09
C SER A 678 -6.34 3.35 14.46
N ASP A 679 -7.22 3.44 15.46
CA ASP A 679 -6.97 2.86 16.78
C ASP A 679 -6.76 1.33 16.75
N ALA A 680 -7.32 0.64 15.75
CA ALA A 680 -7.19 -0.80 15.52
C ALA A 680 -6.00 -1.14 14.59
N LYS A 681 -5.58 -0.18 13.77
CA LYS A 681 -4.50 -0.32 12.79
C LYS A 681 -3.55 0.88 12.93
N PRO A 682 -2.67 0.89 13.94
CA PRO A 682 -1.73 1.98 14.12
C PRO A 682 -0.82 2.09 12.89
N CYS A 683 -0.45 3.31 12.53
CA CYS A 683 0.44 3.52 11.40
C CYS A 683 1.90 3.18 11.73
N ASP A 684 2.67 2.92 10.68
CA ASP A 684 4.08 2.58 10.79
C ASP A 684 4.89 3.71 11.43
N ASN A 685 5.85 3.36 12.29
CA ASN A 685 6.69 4.33 12.95
C ASN A 685 7.75 4.87 11.99
N LEU A 686 7.89 6.20 11.90
CA LEU A 686 8.98 6.81 11.17
C LEU A 686 10.28 6.73 11.98
N GLN A 687 11.22 5.93 11.50
CA GLN A 687 12.55 5.87 12.10
C GLN A 687 13.37 7.10 11.72
N GLY A 688 13.82 7.83 12.75
CA GLY A 688 14.79 8.91 12.59
C GLY A 688 16.21 8.40 12.31
N PRO A 689 17.15 9.29 11.98
CA PRO A 689 18.53 8.91 11.69
C PRO A 689 19.23 8.33 12.93
N THR A 690 19.93 7.22 12.75
CA THR A 690 20.82 6.60 13.74
C THR A 690 22.28 6.71 13.30
N LYS A 691 23.21 6.80 14.26
CA LYS A 691 24.65 6.88 13.93
C LYS A 691 25.11 5.62 13.20
N THR A 692 25.73 5.80 12.04
CA THR A 692 26.27 4.72 11.21
C THR A 692 27.77 4.51 11.49
N ALA A 693 28.28 3.32 11.16
CA ALA A 693 29.72 3.05 11.18
C ALA A 693 30.47 3.92 10.16
N PRO A 694 31.78 4.21 10.37
CA PRO A 694 32.62 4.90 9.38
C PRO A 694 32.54 4.26 7.99
N GLY A 695 32.28 5.06 6.95
CA GLY A 695 32.15 4.58 5.57
C GLY A 695 30.78 3.98 5.20
N VAL A 696 29.87 3.86 6.16
CA VAL A 696 28.48 3.45 5.96
C VAL A 696 27.56 4.67 6.04
N LEU A 697 26.57 4.72 5.17
CA LEU A 697 25.50 5.70 5.17
C LEU A 697 24.15 4.98 5.11
N THR A 698 23.11 5.66 5.54
CA THR A 698 21.75 5.17 5.45
C THR A 698 20.97 6.07 4.49
N ARG A 699 20.21 5.47 3.57
CA ARG A 699 19.31 6.15 2.64
C ARG A 699 17.87 5.96 3.10
N TRP A 700 17.06 7.02 3.01
CA TRP A 700 15.61 6.93 3.12
C TRP A 700 14.98 7.32 1.78
N GLU A 701 14.01 6.55 1.31
CA GLU A 701 13.37 6.79 0.02
C GLU A 701 11.83 6.73 0.12
N SER A 702 11.18 7.68 -0.55
CA SER A 702 9.75 7.64 -0.84
C SER A 702 9.52 7.84 -2.33
N THR A 703 8.60 7.10 -2.95
CA THR A 703 8.33 7.19 -4.40
C THR A 703 6.83 7.25 -4.71
N ALA A 704 6.48 7.76 -5.89
CA ALA A 704 5.11 7.77 -6.39
C ALA A 704 4.52 6.35 -6.46
N GLU A 705 5.33 5.35 -6.76
CA GLU A 705 4.94 3.95 -6.89
C GLU A 705 4.57 3.28 -5.56
N GLY A 706 4.88 3.91 -4.42
CA GLY A 706 4.40 3.46 -3.11
C GLY A 706 5.45 3.31 -2.02
N ASN A 707 6.74 3.55 -2.29
CA ASN A 707 7.72 3.58 -1.20
C ASN A 707 7.39 4.75 -0.26
N ARG A 708 7.40 4.48 1.03
CA ARG A 708 7.13 5.39 2.13
C ARG A 708 8.24 5.28 3.16
N PHE A 709 9.24 6.15 3.03
CA PHE A 709 10.32 6.30 3.99
C PHE A 709 11.18 5.05 4.21
N ILE A 710 11.44 4.31 3.14
CA ILE A 710 12.20 3.06 3.13
C ILE A 710 13.67 3.31 3.51
N ARG A 711 14.14 2.65 4.57
CA ARG A 711 15.50 2.79 5.12
C ARG A 711 16.45 1.72 4.56
N THR A 712 17.45 2.12 3.76
CA THR A 712 18.53 1.29 3.21
C THR A 712 19.87 1.61 3.85
N GLU A 713 20.76 0.63 4.06
CA GLU A 713 22.18 0.89 4.36
C GLU A 713 23.04 0.74 3.11
N LEU A 714 23.97 1.68 2.91
CA LEU A 714 24.86 1.76 1.76
C LEU A 714 26.31 2.01 2.22
N LYS A 715 27.28 1.64 1.37
CA LYS A 715 28.70 1.90 1.59
C LYS A 715 29.19 2.98 0.64
N LEU A 716 30.11 3.83 1.12
CA LEU A 716 30.78 4.80 0.26
C LEU A 716 31.72 4.08 -0.72
N ALA A 717 31.67 4.46 -1.99
CA ALA A 717 32.60 3.99 -3.01
C ALA A 717 33.96 4.70 -2.86
N PRO A 718 35.09 4.05 -3.19
CA PRO A 718 36.39 4.73 -3.27
C PRO A 718 36.35 5.93 -4.23
N LYS A 719 37.16 6.98 -3.97
CA LYS A 719 37.20 8.18 -4.84
C LYS A 719 37.48 7.83 -6.30
N ASP A 720 38.38 6.87 -6.51
CA ASP A 720 38.88 6.46 -7.83
C ASP A 720 37.95 5.47 -8.55
N HIS A 721 36.83 5.08 -7.92
CA HIS A 721 35.90 4.12 -8.49
C HIS A 721 35.23 4.69 -9.75
N HIS A 722 35.34 4.02 -10.90
CA HIS A 722 34.60 4.42 -12.10
C HIS A 722 33.12 4.10 -11.92
N VAL A 723 32.26 5.10 -12.12
CA VAL A 723 30.80 4.91 -12.11
C VAL A 723 30.40 4.49 -13.52
N ASP A 724 29.85 3.29 -13.66
CA ASP A 724 29.17 2.89 -14.90
C ASP A 724 27.86 3.68 -14.99
N LEU A 725 27.90 4.75 -15.79
CA LEU A 725 26.77 5.63 -16.04
C LEU A 725 25.81 4.95 -17.01
N ASP A 726 24.53 4.88 -16.65
CA ASP A 726 23.49 4.43 -17.56
C ASP A 726 23.28 5.52 -18.63
N GLN A 727 23.49 5.16 -19.91
CA GLN A 727 23.34 6.11 -21.01
C GLN A 727 21.90 6.61 -21.19
N ASN A 728 20.92 5.94 -20.58
CA ASN A 728 19.50 6.31 -20.63
C ASN A 728 19.02 7.01 -19.35
N ALA A 729 19.87 7.13 -18.31
CA ALA A 729 19.54 7.86 -17.09
C ALA A 729 20.01 9.32 -17.18
N ALA A 730 19.29 10.21 -16.51
CA ALA A 730 19.77 11.57 -16.34
C ALA A 730 20.91 11.57 -15.30
N GLN A 731 21.89 12.45 -15.43
CA GLN A 731 23.03 12.51 -14.51
C GLN A 731 22.89 13.72 -13.58
N LEU A 732 23.21 13.52 -12.31
CA LEU A 732 23.38 14.57 -11.31
C LEU A 732 24.62 14.28 -10.48
N HIS A 733 25.67 15.08 -10.64
CA HIS A 733 26.89 14.99 -9.87
C HIS A 733 27.06 16.28 -9.07
N VAL A 734 27.18 16.16 -7.75
CA VAL A 734 27.43 17.29 -6.86
C VAL A 734 28.65 17.06 -5.98
N LYS A 735 29.30 18.17 -5.60
CA LYS A 735 30.35 18.17 -4.58
C LYS A 735 29.79 18.71 -3.28
N LEU A 736 30.11 18.08 -2.16
CA LEU A 736 29.73 18.55 -0.83
C LEU A 736 30.92 19.21 -0.16
N ASN A 737 30.78 20.49 0.20
CA ASN A 737 31.81 21.24 0.92
C ASN A 737 31.31 21.64 2.33
N ARG A 738 31.71 20.86 3.33
CA ARG A 738 31.26 21.03 4.72
C ARG A 738 31.85 22.26 5.44
N ASP A 739 32.82 22.95 4.84
CA ASP A 739 33.46 24.13 5.44
C ASP A 739 32.75 25.43 5.10
N VAL A 740 32.10 25.48 3.95
CA VAL A 740 31.31 26.62 3.53
C VAL A 740 29.92 26.44 4.13
N LYS A 741 29.64 27.21 5.18
CA LYS A 741 28.39 27.19 5.94
C LYS A 741 27.49 28.34 5.49
N HIS A 742 26.20 28.06 5.42
CA HIS A 742 25.16 29.06 5.17
C HIS A 742 24.31 29.24 6.44
N GLN A 743 22.99 29.26 6.31
CA GLN A 743 22.08 29.47 7.41
C GLN A 743 21.93 28.23 8.31
N GLN A 744 21.59 28.50 9.58
CA GLN A 744 21.21 27.49 10.55
C GLN A 744 19.71 27.23 10.45
N ILE A 745 19.33 25.96 10.46
CA ILE A 745 17.95 25.50 10.47
C ILE A 745 17.40 25.56 11.89
N ILE A 746 16.26 26.25 12.06
CA ILE A 746 15.58 26.40 13.35
C ILE A 746 14.44 25.40 13.54
N GLY A 747 13.84 24.91 12.46
CA GLY A 747 12.80 23.89 12.58
C GLY A 747 11.80 23.79 11.44
N PHE A 748 10.86 22.88 11.66
CA PHE A 748 9.71 22.59 10.81
C PHE A 748 8.47 22.42 11.69
N GLY A 749 7.29 22.72 11.15
CA GLY A 749 6.06 22.68 11.93
C GLY A 749 4.79 22.81 11.11
N GLY A 750 3.69 23.10 11.81
CA GLY A 750 2.45 23.53 11.17
C GLY A 750 1.59 24.40 12.10
N ALA A 751 0.39 24.80 11.66
CA ALA A 751 -0.45 25.73 12.40
C ALA A 751 -1.52 25.04 13.27
N PHE A 752 -1.61 25.48 14.53
CA PHE A 752 -2.70 25.17 15.46
C PHE A 752 -3.93 26.05 15.14
N THR A 753 -4.52 25.83 13.95
CA THR A 753 -5.79 26.45 13.56
C THR A 753 -6.96 25.88 14.36
N ASP A 754 -8.08 26.61 14.38
CA ASP A 754 -9.31 26.08 14.99
C ASP A 754 -9.73 24.78 14.30
N SER A 755 -9.61 24.71 12.97
CA SER A 755 -9.90 23.51 12.17
C SER A 755 -9.02 22.32 12.53
N THR A 756 -7.71 22.53 12.69
CA THR A 756 -6.79 21.47 13.16
C THR A 756 -7.26 20.94 14.52
N GLY A 757 -7.59 21.84 15.46
CA GLY A 757 -8.05 21.46 16.78
C GLY A 757 -9.41 20.75 16.79
N ILE A 758 -10.36 21.21 15.97
CA ILE A 758 -11.67 20.58 15.78
C ILE A 758 -11.49 19.15 15.27
N ASN A 759 -10.67 18.96 14.24
CA ASN A 759 -10.48 17.66 13.60
C ASN A 759 -9.78 16.66 14.53
N ILE A 760 -8.70 17.06 15.18
CA ILE A 760 -8.03 16.22 16.18
C ILE A 760 -9.03 15.76 17.26
N LYS A 761 -9.85 16.68 17.79
CA LYS A 761 -10.83 16.37 18.84
C LYS A 761 -11.97 15.47 18.38
N LYS A 762 -12.38 15.54 17.10
CA LYS A 762 -13.44 14.68 16.52
C LYS A 762 -13.09 13.19 16.55
N MET A 763 -11.80 12.85 16.55
CA MET A 763 -11.33 11.45 16.47
C MET A 763 -11.40 10.70 17.82
N GLY A 764 -11.57 11.41 18.93
CA GLY A 764 -11.58 10.83 20.27
C GLY A 764 -10.17 10.67 20.88
N ALA A 765 -10.11 10.46 22.20
CA ALA A 765 -8.88 10.67 22.98
C ALA A 765 -7.65 9.86 22.53
N LYS A 766 -7.83 8.59 22.13
CA LYS A 766 -6.72 7.72 21.71
C LYS A 766 -6.16 8.15 20.35
N SER A 767 -7.02 8.34 19.35
CA SER A 767 -6.63 8.83 18.03
C SER A 767 -6.13 10.28 18.06
N GLU A 768 -6.63 11.12 18.98
CA GLU A 768 -6.07 12.46 19.24
C GLU A 768 -4.59 12.36 19.65
N ASP A 769 -4.26 11.49 20.60
CA ASP A 769 -2.87 11.32 21.04
C ASP A 769 -1.98 10.77 19.90
N HIS A 770 -2.51 9.87 19.05
CA HIS A 770 -1.79 9.40 17.86
C HIS A 770 -1.56 10.51 16.82
N LEU A 771 -2.56 11.33 16.49
CA LEU A 771 -2.40 12.45 15.55
C LEU A 771 -1.39 13.48 16.06
N ILE A 772 -1.41 13.79 17.36
CA ILE A 772 -0.43 14.68 17.97
C ILE A 772 0.97 14.04 17.94
N ALA A 773 1.08 12.73 18.18
CA ALA A 773 2.34 11.99 18.07
C ALA A 773 2.87 11.93 16.63
N ASP A 774 2.00 11.83 15.63
CA ASP A 774 2.37 11.83 14.21
C ASP A 774 2.96 13.18 13.78
N CYS A 775 2.52 14.30 14.39
CA CYS A 775 3.11 15.61 14.16
C CYS A 775 4.38 15.85 15.00
N PHE A 776 4.32 15.62 16.31
CA PHE A 776 5.32 16.12 17.27
C PHE A 776 6.16 15.03 17.93
N GLY A 777 5.69 13.78 17.93
CA GLY A 777 6.35 12.66 18.60
C GLY A 777 7.60 12.18 17.86
N LYS A 778 8.47 11.48 18.60
CA LYS A 778 9.73 10.89 18.09
C LYS A 778 9.53 9.95 16.88
N GLU A 779 8.40 9.26 16.83
CA GLU A 779 8.06 8.29 15.80
C GLU A 779 7.25 8.91 14.65
N GLY A 780 6.91 10.20 14.74
CA GLY A 780 6.24 10.99 13.70
C GLY A 780 7.21 11.96 13.01
N LEU A 781 6.71 13.15 12.64
CA LEU A 781 7.47 14.21 11.96
C LEU A 781 8.46 14.95 12.87
N GLU A 782 8.32 14.84 14.20
CA GLU A 782 9.15 15.59 15.16
C GLU A 782 9.10 17.11 14.95
N TYR A 783 7.92 17.65 14.61
CA TYR A 783 7.70 19.09 14.53
C TYR A 783 8.16 19.80 15.79
N ASN A 784 8.76 20.96 15.60
CA ASN A 784 9.28 21.79 16.68
C ASN A 784 8.94 23.28 16.50
N MET A 785 8.03 23.58 15.56
CA MET A 785 7.45 24.91 15.35
C MET A 785 5.93 24.82 15.34
N GLY A 786 5.26 25.87 15.80
CA GLY A 786 3.81 25.92 15.87
C GLY A 786 3.27 27.31 15.64
N ARG A 787 2.56 27.52 14.53
CA ARG A 787 1.88 28.78 14.24
C ARG A 787 0.53 28.83 14.93
N ILE A 788 0.15 29.97 15.49
CA ILE A 788 -1.11 30.14 16.21
C ILE A 788 -1.84 31.37 15.65
N PRO A 789 -3.06 31.19 15.09
CA PRO A 789 -3.93 32.32 14.81
C PRO A 789 -4.25 33.16 16.04
N ILE A 790 -4.08 34.48 15.94
CA ILE A 790 -4.52 35.44 16.96
C ILE A 790 -5.95 35.89 16.59
N GLY A 791 -6.94 35.26 17.20
CA GLY A 791 -8.34 35.37 16.77
C GLY A 791 -8.68 34.36 15.66
N GLY A 792 -9.76 34.62 14.93
CA GLY A 792 -10.25 33.74 13.87
C GLY A 792 -9.54 33.93 12.54
N SER A 793 -9.50 32.85 11.76
CA SER A 793 -9.02 32.81 10.36
C SER A 793 -10.13 32.31 9.43
N ASP A 794 -9.81 32.03 8.18
CA ASP A 794 -10.68 31.24 7.29
C ASP A 794 -10.85 29.80 7.79
N PHE A 795 -9.79 29.19 8.34
CA PHE A 795 -9.80 27.89 9.06
C PHE A 795 -10.30 28.01 10.50
N SER A 796 -11.43 28.71 10.62
CA SER A 796 -12.31 28.81 11.78
C SER A 796 -13.74 28.46 11.38
N THR A 797 -14.67 28.41 12.33
CA THR A 797 -16.10 28.20 12.06
C THR A 797 -16.88 29.50 11.89
N ARG A 798 -16.24 30.65 12.12
CA ARG A 798 -16.78 32.01 12.01
C ARG A 798 -15.63 33.03 12.00
N ALA A 799 -15.90 34.24 11.52
CA ALA A 799 -15.02 35.38 11.76
C ALA A 799 -15.10 35.85 13.23
N TYR A 800 -13.96 36.03 13.87
CA TYR A 800 -13.87 36.67 15.20
C TYR A 800 -12.50 37.29 15.48
N SER A 801 -12.45 38.20 16.45
CA SER A 801 -11.25 38.67 17.14
C SER A 801 -11.35 38.36 18.65
N LEU A 802 -10.31 38.65 19.41
CA LEU A 802 -10.29 38.44 20.86
C LEU A 802 -10.96 39.59 21.64
N ASP A 803 -11.54 40.59 20.96
CA ASP A 803 -12.20 41.76 21.58
C ASP A 803 -13.42 42.29 20.78
N ASP A 804 -14.36 41.40 20.44
CA ASP A 804 -15.52 41.71 19.57
C ASP A 804 -16.77 42.23 20.30
N ASN A 805 -16.84 42.12 21.63
CA ASN A 805 -18.08 42.29 22.40
C ASN A 805 -18.45 43.76 22.73
N THR A 806 -17.93 44.72 21.98
CA THR A 806 -18.03 46.15 22.29
C THR A 806 -17.66 47.03 21.10
N ASN A 807 -18.09 48.29 21.14
CA ASN A 807 -17.62 49.34 20.25
C ASN A 807 -16.65 50.23 21.03
N ASP A 808 -15.42 50.40 20.52
CA ASP A 808 -14.43 51.36 21.05
C ASP A 808 -13.87 51.05 22.47
N ASP A 809 -13.50 49.80 22.77
CA ASP A 809 -12.88 49.41 24.04
C ASP A 809 -11.36 49.67 24.07
N LYS A 810 -10.99 50.94 24.06
CA LYS A 810 -9.58 51.39 24.12
C LYS A 810 -8.75 50.78 25.26
N PRO A 811 -9.30 50.50 26.46
CA PRO A 811 -8.54 49.85 27.53
C PRO A 811 -8.40 48.33 27.39
N LEU A 812 -9.04 47.69 26.39
CA LEU A 812 -9.07 46.23 26.20
C LEU A 812 -9.56 45.49 27.45
N THR A 813 -10.65 46.00 28.05
CA THR A 813 -11.30 45.39 29.24
C THR A 813 -12.14 44.17 28.89
N LYS A 814 -12.54 44.03 27.62
CA LYS A 814 -13.34 42.93 27.08
C LYS A 814 -12.52 41.91 26.30
N PHE A 815 -11.20 42.13 26.18
CA PHE A 815 -10.27 41.15 25.63
C PHE A 815 -10.38 39.83 26.38
N ASN A 816 -10.59 38.73 25.67
CA ASN A 816 -10.58 37.40 26.24
C ASN A 816 -10.18 36.34 25.21
N LEU A 817 -9.53 35.27 25.68
CA LEU A 817 -9.36 34.06 24.88
C LEU A 817 -10.73 33.43 24.62
N THR A 818 -10.95 32.91 23.42
CA THR A 818 -12.23 32.29 23.06
C THR A 818 -12.25 30.81 23.41
N GLN A 819 -13.40 30.17 23.22
CA GLN A 819 -13.50 28.73 23.47
C GLN A 819 -12.61 27.93 22.51
N GLU A 820 -12.41 28.41 21.29
CA GLU A 820 -11.50 27.82 20.31
C GLU A 820 -10.04 27.81 20.83
N ASP A 821 -9.60 28.86 21.52
CA ASP A 821 -8.29 28.86 22.20
C ASP A 821 -8.25 27.87 23.37
N LEU A 822 -9.25 27.92 24.26
CA LEU A 822 -9.27 27.21 25.54
C LEU A 822 -9.53 25.70 25.41
N ASP A 823 -10.38 25.28 24.47
CA ASP A 823 -10.82 23.89 24.32
C ASP A 823 -10.09 23.11 23.23
N LEU A 824 -9.43 23.81 22.31
CA LEU A 824 -8.80 23.21 21.14
C LEU A 824 -7.31 23.52 21.10
N LYS A 825 -6.92 24.79 20.92
CA LYS A 825 -5.53 25.16 20.62
C LYS A 825 -4.61 24.93 21.82
N ILE A 826 -4.92 25.52 22.98
CA ILE A 826 -4.07 25.44 24.18
C ILE A 826 -3.90 23.99 24.66
N PRO A 827 -4.96 23.16 24.80
CA PRO A 827 -4.79 21.77 25.23
C PRO A 827 -3.92 20.94 24.29
N ILE A 828 -4.10 21.08 22.97
CA ILE A 828 -3.32 20.34 21.97
C ILE A 828 -1.86 20.78 21.99
N ILE A 829 -1.59 22.08 22.09
CA ILE A 829 -0.21 22.61 22.24
C ILE A 829 0.45 22.04 23.51
N GLN A 830 -0.25 22.04 24.64
CA GLN A 830 0.28 21.50 25.88
C GLN A 830 0.57 19.99 25.79
N LYS A 831 -0.25 19.23 25.06
CA LYS A 831 0.03 17.81 24.77
C LYS A 831 1.25 17.65 23.86
N ALA A 832 1.32 18.41 22.77
CA ALA A 832 2.45 18.40 21.85
C ALA A 832 3.77 18.70 22.59
N LYS A 833 3.81 19.75 23.43
CA LYS A 833 5.00 20.10 24.22
C LYS A 833 5.46 19.01 25.20
N LYS A 834 4.57 18.11 25.63
CA LYS A 834 4.92 17.00 26.54
C LYS A 834 5.62 15.84 25.82
N ILE A 835 5.30 15.62 24.54
CA ILE A 835 5.80 14.47 23.78
C ILE A 835 6.91 14.83 22.78
N ALA A 836 7.06 16.13 22.48
CA ALA A 836 8.04 16.60 21.52
C ALA A 836 9.48 16.31 21.98
N THR A 837 10.32 15.92 21.03
CA THR A 837 11.75 15.67 21.26
C THR A 837 12.55 16.97 21.39
N HIS A 838 12.00 18.07 20.87
CA HIS A 838 12.57 19.41 20.91
C HIS A 838 11.53 20.40 21.46
N ASP A 839 11.98 21.50 22.07
CA ASP A 839 11.04 22.54 22.50
C ASP A 839 10.33 23.16 21.27
N ILE A 840 9.01 23.30 21.38
CA ILE A 840 8.18 23.81 20.30
C ILE A 840 8.21 25.34 20.32
N ARG A 841 8.74 25.94 19.25
CA ARG A 841 8.73 27.39 19.02
C ARG A 841 7.35 27.83 18.54
N LEU A 842 6.58 28.42 19.44
CA LEU A 842 5.25 28.94 19.14
C LEU A 842 5.36 30.37 18.60
N PHE A 843 4.65 30.70 17.53
CA PHE A 843 4.49 32.08 17.10
C PHE A 843 3.06 32.44 16.72
N GLY A 844 2.65 33.65 17.04
CA GLY A 844 1.30 34.16 16.78
C GLY A 844 1.24 34.99 15.50
N SER A 845 0.18 34.85 14.71
CA SER A 845 -0.11 35.73 13.57
C SER A 845 -1.56 36.20 13.62
N PRO A 846 -1.86 37.51 13.55
CA PRO A 846 -3.24 38.00 13.46
C PRO A 846 -3.70 38.11 12.00
N TRP A 847 -4.96 37.75 11.74
CA TRP A 847 -5.59 37.96 10.43
C TRP A 847 -6.31 39.29 10.34
N SER A 848 -6.84 39.81 11.46
CA SER A 848 -7.49 41.12 11.50
C SER A 848 -7.45 41.68 12.92
N ALA A 849 -7.36 43.00 13.04
CA ALA A 849 -7.74 43.70 14.27
C ALA A 849 -9.27 43.57 14.52
N PRO A 850 -9.74 43.79 15.76
CA PRO A 850 -11.17 43.94 16.04
C PRO A 850 -11.84 44.94 15.10
N LYS A 851 -13.06 44.62 14.62
CA LYS A 851 -13.75 45.41 13.58
C LYS A 851 -13.85 46.90 13.90
N TRP A 852 -14.06 47.26 15.17
CA TRP A 852 -14.19 48.65 15.61
C TRP A 852 -12.90 49.45 15.45
N MET A 853 -11.74 48.77 15.38
CA MET A 853 -10.43 49.40 15.11
C MET A 853 -10.20 49.73 13.62
N LYS A 854 -11.00 49.17 12.71
CA LYS A 854 -10.79 49.25 11.26
C LYS A 854 -11.68 50.29 10.58
N ASN A 855 -11.21 50.86 9.47
CA ASN A 855 -11.95 51.89 8.70
C ASN A 855 -13.24 51.36 8.05
N ASN A 856 -13.27 50.10 7.62
CA ASN A 856 -14.43 49.44 7.05
C ASN A 856 -15.40 48.86 8.10
N ASN A 857 -15.02 48.87 9.38
CA ASN A 857 -15.82 48.30 10.48
C ASN A 857 -16.19 46.80 10.29
N GLU A 858 -15.34 46.05 9.58
CA GLU A 858 -15.52 44.62 9.31
C GLU A 858 -14.27 43.84 9.70
N LEU A 859 -14.42 42.56 10.06
CA LEU A 859 -13.27 41.65 10.27
C LEU A 859 -12.72 41.14 8.94
N ILE A 860 -13.53 41.17 7.88
CA ILE A 860 -13.24 40.66 6.54
C ILE A 860 -13.10 41.82 5.55
N HIS A 861 -12.84 41.49 4.28
CA HIS A 861 -12.72 42.42 3.15
C HIS A 861 -11.59 43.45 3.31
N GLY A 862 -10.51 43.09 4.00
CA GLY A 862 -9.36 43.97 4.24
C GLY A 862 -9.72 45.14 5.15
N GLY A 863 -9.32 46.34 4.75
CA GLY A 863 -9.50 47.58 5.50
C GLY A 863 -8.29 47.90 6.37
N ASP A 864 -8.09 49.19 6.64
CA ASP A 864 -6.93 49.71 7.36
C ASP A 864 -7.23 49.93 8.84
N LEU A 865 -6.20 49.75 9.65
CA LEU A 865 -6.22 50.14 11.05
C LEU A 865 -6.33 51.66 11.18
N LYS A 866 -7.34 52.16 11.92
CA LYS A 866 -7.49 53.60 12.13
C LYS A 866 -6.33 54.11 13.00
N SER A 867 -5.77 55.25 12.61
CA SER A 867 -4.62 55.89 13.30
C SER A 867 -4.82 56.06 14.81
N GLN A 868 -6.04 56.37 15.25
CA GLN A 868 -6.39 56.54 16.66
C GLN A 868 -6.32 55.25 17.51
N TYR A 869 -6.13 54.08 16.89
CA TYR A 869 -6.07 52.78 17.57
C TYR A 869 -4.71 52.07 17.46
N LEU A 870 -3.68 52.69 16.88
CA LEU A 870 -2.35 52.08 16.73
C LEU A 870 -1.78 51.61 18.08
N ASP A 871 -1.78 52.47 19.11
CA ASP A 871 -1.32 52.08 20.47
C ASP A 871 -2.19 51.00 21.12
N VAL A 872 -3.50 50.99 20.82
CA VAL A 872 -4.43 50.01 21.38
C VAL A 872 -4.18 48.64 20.73
N TYR A 873 -3.94 48.60 19.42
CA TYR A 873 -3.62 47.38 18.72
C TYR A 873 -2.26 46.81 19.16
N ALA A 874 -1.25 47.65 19.44
CA ALA A 874 -0.01 47.19 20.06
C ALA A 874 -0.23 46.50 21.42
N LYS A 875 -1.13 47.05 22.26
CA LYS A 875 -1.51 46.42 23.55
C LYS A 875 -2.31 45.12 23.36
N TYR A 876 -3.04 44.98 22.26
CA TYR A 876 -3.77 43.76 21.94
C TYR A 876 -2.81 42.57 21.76
N PHE A 877 -1.64 42.77 21.13
CA PHE A 877 -0.58 41.74 21.09
C PHE A 877 -0.06 41.37 22.48
N VAL A 878 0.21 42.36 23.35
CA VAL A 878 0.67 42.10 24.72
C VAL A 878 -0.38 41.32 25.51
N LYS A 879 -1.66 41.68 25.40
CA LYS A 879 -2.78 40.96 26.03
C LYS A 879 -2.85 39.50 25.57
N TYR A 880 -2.66 39.24 24.27
CA TYR A 880 -2.59 37.89 23.73
C TYR A 880 -1.41 37.08 24.30
N LEU A 881 -0.21 37.66 24.30
CA LEU A 881 0.99 37.02 24.83
C LEU A 881 0.84 36.70 26.32
N ASP A 882 0.36 37.66 27.11
CA ASP A 882 0.12 37.48 28.54
C ASP A 882 -0.95 36.41 28.81
N ALA A 883 -2.01 36.36 28.01
CA ALA A 883 -3.07 35.38 28.15
C ALA A 883 -2.55 33.95 27.90
N TYR A 884 -1.82 33.71 26.80
CA TYR A 884 -1.23 32.39 26.55
C TYR A 884 -0.15 32.03 27.58
N LYS A 885 0.63 33.00 28.03
CA LYS A 885 1.63 32.81 29.10
C LYS A 885 0.98 32.41 30.43
N ALA A 886 -0.22 32.90 30.75
CA ALA A 886 -0.98 32.46 31.92
C ALA A 886 -1.36 30.97 31.87
N HIS A 887 -1.43 30.39 30.67
CA HIS A 887 -1.60 28.95 30.45
C HIS A 887 -0.27 28.18 30.30
N GLY A 888 0.86 28.81 30.66
CA GLY A 888 2.20 28.20 30.59
C GLY A 888 2.80 28.12 29.20
N LEU A 889 2.22 28.82 28.21
CA LEU A 889 2.68 28.82 26.83
C LEU A 889 3.37 30.14 26.52
N ASN A 890 4.69 30.11 26.39
CA ASN A 890 5.47 31.27 25.93
C ASN A 890 5.64 31.22 24.41
N HIS A 891 5.48 32.37 23.77
CA HIS A 891 5.76 32.52 22.35
C HIS A 891 7.25 32.79 22.12
N TRP A 892 7.80 32.14 21.09
CA TRP A 892 9.08 32.46 20.50
C TRP A 892 9.00 33.71 19.63
N GLY A 893 7.89 33.91 18.92
CA GLY A 893 7.73 35.07 18.05
C GLY A 893 6.29 35.47 17.74
N ILE A 894 6.14 36.51 16.93
CA ILE A 894 4.89 36.95 16.31
C ILE A 894 5.15 37.47 14.90
N THR A 895 4.16 37.40 14.03
CA THR A 895 4.13 38.19 12.79
C THR A 895 3.25 39.43 13.02
N VAL A 896 3.53 40.52 12.29
CA VAL A 896 2.79 41.79 12.47
C VAL A 896 1.36 41.69 11.94
N GLN A 897 1.17 41.00 10.82
CA GLN A 897 -0.14 40.84 10.17
C GLN A 897 -0.01 39.74 9.11
N ASN A 898 -0.94 38.78 9.10
CA ASN A 898 -1.09 37.80 8.02
C ASN A 898 -1.53 38.49 6.73
N GLU A 899 -0.82 38.27 5.63
CA GLU A 899 -1.16 38.73 4.28
C GLU A 899 -1.60 40.22 4.21
N PRO A 900 -0.74 41.16 4.61
CA PRO A 900 -1.09 42.57 4.77
C PRO A 900 -1.49 43.30 3.48
N TRP A 901 -1.30 42.71 2.29
CA TRP A 901 -1.80 43.26 1.02
C TRP A 901 -3.06 42.58 0.50
N ALA A 902 -3.57 41.57 1.18
CA ALA A 902 -4.73 40.82 0.73
C ALA A 902 -6.06 41.41 1.24
N SER A 903 -7.04 41.50 0.35
CA SER A 903 -8.45 41.75 0.69
C SER A 903 -9.22 40.45 0.53
N GLN A 904 -9.57 39.81 1.63
CA GLN A 904 -10.15 38.47 1.60
C GLN A 904 -11.60 38.46 2.06
N ARG A 905 -12.39 37.49 1.59
CA ARG A 905 -13.76 37.23 2.09
C ARG A 905 -13.78 36.68 3.52
N TRP A 906 -12.60 36.38 4.07
CA TRP A 906 -12.35 36.01 5.47
C TRP A 906 -11.52 37.08 6.17
N ASN A 907 -11.13 36.81 7.42
CA ASN A 907 -10.39 37.75 8.27
C ASN A 907 -9.16 38.30 7.51
N SER A 908 -9.10 39.61 7.34
CA SER A 908 -8.01 40.28 6.60
C SER A 908 -7.90 41.74 7.03
N MET A 909 -6.69 42.29 7.03
CA MET A 909 -6.42 43.70 7.34
C MET A 909 -5.20 44.18 6.57
N HIS A 910 -5.24 45.43 6.11
CA HIS A 910 -4.21 46.01 5.28
C HIS A 910 -3.07 46.64 6.07
N PHE A 911 -1.86 46.45 5.56
CA PHE A 911 -0.70 47.29 5.80
C PHE A 911 0.08 47.42 4.49
N ASP A 912 0.69 48.58 4.27
CA ASP A 912 1.77 48.74 3.30
C ASP A 912 3.13 48.67 4.03
N PRO A 913 4.27 48.44 3.34
CA PRO A 913 5.56 48.26 4.01
C PRO A 913 5.94 49.46 4.89
N LYS A 914 5.60 50.69 4.51
CA LYS A 914 5.94 51.91 5.29
C LYS A 914 5.01 52.09 6.48
N SER A 915 3.71 51.85 6.32
CA SER A 915 2.77 51.92 7.45
C SER A 915 3.03 50.80 8.46
N MET A 916 3.41 49.59 8.01
CA MET A 916 3.84 48.51 8.89
C MET A 916 5.13 48.87 9.63
N ALA A 917 6.14 49.40 8.93
CA ALA A 917 7.39 49.83 9.54
C ALA A 917 7.14 50.91 10.60
N SER A 918 6.33 51.92 10.27
CA SER A 918 5.93 52.97 11.20
C SER A 918 5.17 52.42 12.41
N PHE A 919 4.25 51.47 12.22
CA PHE A 919 3.54 50.81 13.31
C PHE A 919 4.49 50.07 14.25
N VAL A 920 5.46 49.32 13.70
CA VAL A 920 6.47 48.62 14.49
C VAL A 920 7.41 49.59 15.21
N ALA A 921 7.90 50.60 14.52
CA ALA A 921 8.84 51.58 15.06
C ALA A 921 8.24 52.39 16.22
N ASN A 922 7.00 52.86 16.04
CA ASN A 922 6.40 53.87 16.92
C ASN A 922 5.42 53.31 17.96
N HIS A 923 4.86 52.11 17.73
CA HIS A 923 3.80 51.56 18.57
C HIS A 923 4.11 50.15 19.08
N LEU A 924 4.19 49.16 18.19
CA LEU A 924 4.32 47.75 18.59
C LEU A 924 5.65 47.44 19.28
N GLY A 925 6.78 47.82 18.68
CA GLY A 925 8.12 47.57 19.25
C GLY A 925 8.31 48.17 20.65
N PRO A 926 8.03 49.48 20.85
CA PRO A 926 8.11 50.11 22.16
C PRO A 926 7.15 49.51 23.21
N GLU A 927 5.93 49.14 22.83
CA GLU A 927 4.95 48.51 23.73
C GLU A 927 5.43 47.11 24.16
N LEU A 928 5.89 46.28 23.23
CA LEU A 928 6.47 44.96 23.53
C LEU A 928 7.67 45.08 24.47
N ALA A 929 8.59 46.00 24.20
CA ALA A 929 9.77 46.22 25.04
C ALA A 929 9.40 46.63 26.48
N ARG A 930 8.47 47.58 26.63
CA ARG A 930 8.00 48.05 27.94
C ARG A 930 7.21 46.98 28.71
N SER A 931 6.51 46.11 28.00
CA SER A 931 5.73 45.01 28.57
C SER A 931 6.55 43.73 28.80
N GLY A 932 7.88 43.79 28.61
CA GLY A 932 8.80 42.69 28.94
C GLY A 932 9.02 41.65 27.83
N TYR A 933 8.55 41.94 26.62
CA TYR A 933 8.69 41.16 25.38
C TYR A 933 9.66 41.84 24.39
N GLY A 934 10.78 42.39 24.89
CA GLY A 934 11.81 43.00 24.04
C GLY A 934 12.48 42.01 23.08
N VAL A 935 13.33 42.54 22.19
CA VAL A 935 13.95 41.81 21.07
C VAL A 935 14.74 40.54 21.46
N ASP A 936 15.24 40.46 22.70
CA ASP A 936 15.96 39.29 23.21
C ASP A 936 15.02 38.14 23.64
N LYS A 937 13.72 38.41 23.76
CA LYS A 937 12.72 37.48 24.30
C LYS A 937 11.64 37.09 23.31
N LEU A 938 11.33 37.95 22.35
CA LEU A 938 10.28 37.72 21.36
C LEU A 938 10.78 38.15 19.98
N GLN A 939 10.68 37.24 19.02
CA GLN A 939 11.03 37.52 17.62
C GLN A 939 9.84 38.17 16.90
N VAL A 940 10.01 39.40 16.41
CA VAL A 940 9.00 40.07 15.56
C VAL A 940 9.35 39.85 14.09
N MET A 941 8.39 39.34 13.33
CA MET A 941 8.50 39.08 11.90
C MET A 941 7.58 40.01 11.11
N GLN A 942 8.11 40.60 10.06
CA GLN A 942 7.37 41.44 9.13
C GLN A 942 6.91 40.62 7.89
N LEU A 943 6.08 41.22 7.02
CA LEU A 943 5.50 40.63 5.80
C LEU A 943 4.42 39.56 6.05
N ASP A 944 4.79 38.31 6.34
CA ASP A 944 3.88 37.15 6.48
C ASP A 944 2.95 37.00 5.27
N HIS A 945 3.57 36.96 4.08
CA HIS A 945 2.88 36.94 2.79
C HIS A 945 3.75 36.32 1.69
N ASN A 946 3.17 36.22 0.49
CA ASN A 946 3.65 35.48 -0.67
C ASN A 946 5.09 35.83 -1.08
N VAL A 947 5.88 34.82 -1.41
CA VAL A 947 7.28 34.95 -1.80
C VAL A 947 7.47 35.92 -2.98
N GLY A 948 6.50 35.99 -3.90
CA GLY A 948 6.51 36.86 -5.07
C GLY A 948 6.69 38.36 -4.80
N ILE A 949 6.43 38.84 -3.58
CA ILE A 949 6.53 40.27 -3.23
C ILE A 949 7.65 40.61 -2.23
N VAL A 950 8.40 39.61 -1.76
CA VAL A 950 9.39 39.76 -0.69
C VAL A 950 10.42 40.84 -1.03
N LYS A 951 10.97 40.79 -2.25
CA LYS A 951 12.00 41.74 -2.69
C LYS A 951 11.53 43.19 -2.64
N GLN A 952 10.32 43.46 -3.09
CA GLN A 952 9.77 44.81 -3.08
C GLN A 952 9.52 45.27 -1.64
N TRP A 953 8.90 44.41 -0.83
CA TRP A 953 8.48 44.75 0.51
C TRP A 953 9.64 44.98 1.47
N VAL A 954 10.60 44.05 1.52
CA VAL A 954 11.75 44.07 2.45
C VAL A 954 12.52 45.39 2.32
N ASN A 955 12.79 45.83 1.09
CA ASN A 955 13.58 47.02 0.83
C ASN A 955 12.90 48.29 1.35
N GLU A 956 11.57 48.38 1.23
CA GLU A 956 10.82 49.53 1.73
C GLU A 956 10.64 49.50 3.26
N TYR A 957 10.42 48.31 3.83
CA TYR A 957 10.22 48.13 5.26
C TYR A 957 11.50 48.43 6.06
N PHE A 958 12.63 47.82 5.70
CA PHE A 958 13.88 47.96 6.43
C PHE A 958 14.62 49.29 6.18
N ALA A 959 14.08 50.15 5.31
CA ALA A 959 14.53 51.53 5.19
C ALA A 959 14.31 52.35 6.48
N ASP A 960 13.38 51.94 7.36
CA ASP A 960 13.21 52.51 8.70
C ASP A 960 14.13 51.80 9.71
N PRO A 961 15.15 52.50 10.26
CA PRO A 961 16.13 51.89 11.17
C PRO A 961 15.54 51.54 12.55
N VAL A 962 14.45 52.20 12.98
CA VAL A 962 13.79 51.91 14.26
C VAL A 962 12.94 50.66 14.11
N ALA A 963 12.18 50.53 13.02
CA ALA A 963 11.46 49.30 12.70
C ALA A 963 12.43 48.12 12.56
N SER A 964 13.52 48.31 11.81
CA SER A 964 14.58 47.32 11.63
C SER A 964 15.18 46.83 12.96
N LYS A 965 15.32 47.71 13.96
CA LYS A 965 15.82 47.32 15.29
C LYS A 965 14.88 46.36 16.03
N TYR A 966 13.57 46.54 15.90
CA TYR A 966 12.57 45.70 16.58
C TYR A 966 12.26 44.40 15.81
N THR A 967 12.61 44.34 14.53
CA THR A 967 12.26 43.23 13.63
C THR A 967 13.44 42.28 13.45
N ALA A 968 13.19 41.00 13.76
CA ALA A 968 14.19 39.95 13.71
C ALA A 968 14.35 39.35 12.30
N GLY A 969 13.27 39.28 11.53
CA GLY A 969 13.28 38.65 10.22
C GLY A 969 12.01 38.89 9.40
N THR A 970 11.96 38.21 8.26
CA THR A 970 10.86 38.27 7.29
C THR A 970 10.12 36.93 7.28
N ALA A 971 8.81 36.98 7.47
CA ALA A 971 7.92 35.83 7.30
C ALA A 971 7.44 35.76 5.84
N VAL A 972 7.51 34.58 5.22
CA VAL A 972 7.14 34.36 3.82
C VAL A 972 6.14 33.22 3.68
N HIS A 973 5.22 33.35 2.72
CA HIS A 973 4.28 32.31 2.31
C HIS A 973 4.68 31.78 0.94
N TRP A 974 4.31 30.54 0.64
CA TRP A 974 4.61 29.86 -0.63
C TRP A 974 4.08 30.60 -1.87
N TYR A 975 2.84 31.12 -1.83
CA TYR A 975 2.04 31.27 -3.05
C TYR A 975 2.60 32.27 -4.07
N GLY A 976 3.08 31.78 -5.22
CA GLY A 976 3.41 32.56 -6.42
C GLY A 976 4.90 32.84 -6.65
N HIS A 977 5.34 32.55 -7.89
CA HIS A 977 6.66 32.83 -8.51
C HIS A 977 7.89 32.09 -7.95
N ASP A 978 8.99 32.12 -8.73
CA ASP A 978 10.28 31.47 -8.46
C ASP A 978 10.99 32.09 -7.23
N PRO A 979 11.18 31.33 -6.12
CA PRO A 979 11.71 31.83 -4.86
C PRO A 979 13.14 32.40 -4.97
N LYS A 980 13.96 31.87 -5.88
CA LYS A 980 15.36 32.29 -6.06
C LYS A 980 15.51 33.79 -6.26
N ASN A 981 14.68 34.36 -7.14
CA ASN A 981 14.79 35.78 -7.51
C ASN A 981 14.22 36.72 -6.43
N GLN A 982 13.48 36.19 -5.47
CA GLN A 982 12.78 36.95 -4.44
C GLN A 982 13.45 36.88 -3.07
N LEU A 983 14.23 35.84 -2.78
CA LEU A 983 14.83 35.61 -1.46
C LEU A 983 16.31 36.02 -1.38
N ASP A 984 17.13 35.67 -2.39
CA ASP A 984 18.57 35.92 -2.36
C ASP A 984 18.92 37.42 -2.26
N ALA A 985 18.23 38.27 -3.02
CA ALA A 985 18.51 39.70 -3.03
C ALA A 985 18.19 40.38 -1.67
N PRO A 986 17.00 40.18 -1.07
CA PRO A 986 16.70 40.58 0.30
C PRO A 986 17.71 40.11 1.34
N HIS A 987 18.09 38.84 1.32
CA HIS A 987 19.08 38.31 2.25
C HIS A 987 20.43 39.00 2.10
N ASN A 988 20.91 39.17 0.87
CA ASN A 988 22.20 39.83 0.62
C ASN A 988 22.21 41.30 1.03
N GLN A 989 21.06 41.98 1.00
CA GLN A 989 20.92 43.38 1.44
C GLN A 989 20.79 43.50 2.97
N HIS A 990 20.17 42.52 3.61
CA HIS A 990 19.92 42.48 5.05
C HIS A 990 20.35 41.13 5.66
N PRO A 991 21.66 40.80 5.64
CA PRO A 991 22.14 39.46 6.04
C PRO A 991 22.00 39.18 7.54
N ASP A 992 21.80 40.20 8.37
CA ASP A 992 21.47 40.08 9.78
C ASP A 992 19.99 39.72 10.03
N LYS A 993 19.14 39.79 9.00
CA LYS A 993 17.71 39.46 9.05
C LYS A 993 17.46 38.10 8.42
N TRP A 994 16.93 37.18 9.22
CA TRP A 994 16.60 35.83 8.73
C TRP A 994 15.23 35.81 8.03
N MET A 995 14.99 34.75 7.25
CA MET A 995 13.71 34.53 6.56
C MET A 995 13.13 33.17 6.98
N LEU A 996 11.84 33.14 7.28
CA LEU A 996 11.13 31.93 7.70
C LEU A 996 9.90 31.74 6.81
N ALA A 997 9.74 30.56 6.22
CA ALA A 997 8.48 30.18 5.60
C ALA A 997 7.48 29.87 6.71
N THR A 998 6.50 30.75 6.88
CA THR A 998 5.56 30.72 8.01
C THR A 998 4.23 30.05 7.66
N GLU A 999 3.94 29.86 6.37
CA GLU A 999 2.71 29.23 5.89
C GLU A 999 2.87 28.70 4.47
N ALA A 1000 2.34 27.50 4.25
CA ALA A 1000 2.25 26.87 2.94
C ALA A 1000 1.13 25.83 2.91
N CYS A 1001 0.41 25.75 1.80
CA CYS A 1001 -0.52 24.66 1.54
C CYS A 1001 -0.71 24.44 0.03
N VAL A 1002 -1.36 23.33 -0.33
CA VAL A 1002 -1.83 23.11 -1.70
C VAL A 1002 -3.31 23.43 -1.76
N GLU A 1003 -3.66 24.44 -2.57
CA GLU A 1003 -5.03 24.90 -2.76
C GLU A 1003 -5.86 23.92 -3.61
N GLY A 1004 -7.18 24.05 -3.50
CA GLY A 1004 -8.15 23.28 -4.30
C GLY A 1004 -8.72 22.03 -3.61
N GLY A 1005 -8.66 21.99 -2.28
CA GLY A 1005 -9.17 20.89 -1.46
C GLY A 1005 -8.29 19.64 -1.45
N VAL A 1006 -8.76 18.62 -0.72
CA VAL A 1006 -8.01 17.38 -0.46
C VAL A 1006 -7.91 16.51 -1.70
N LYS A 1007 -6.70 16.03 -2.00
CA LYS A 1007 -6.40 15.07 -3.06
C LYS A 1007 -5.73 13.85 -2.44
N LEU A 1008 -6.53 12.87 -2.03
CA LEU A 1008 -6.03 11.69 -1.31
C LEU A 1008 -5.07 10.87 -2.19
N GLY A 1009 -3.80 10.79 -1.78
CA GLY A 1009 -2.78 10.00 -2.48
C GLY A 1009 -2.15 10.69 -3.68
N ASP A 1010 -2.32 12.00 -3.86
CA ASP A 1010 -1.69 12.74 -4.96
C ASP A 1010 -0.19 12.95 -4.72
N TRP A 1011 0.65 12.35 -5.58
CA TRP A 1011 2.10 12.52 -5.48
C TRP A 1011 2.55 13.92 -5.88
N ASN A 1012 1.79 14.60 -6.73
CA ASN A 1012 2.12 15.97 -7.11
C ASN A 1012 2.13 16.90 -5.89
N THR A 1013 1.19 16.72 -4.96
CA THR A 1013 1.19 17.45 -3.68
C THR A 1013 2.48 17.20 -2.88
N ALA A 1014 3.03 15.98 -2.87
CA ALA A 1014 4.32 15.71 -2.23
C ALA A 1014 5.51 16.36 -2.95
N ASN A 1015 5.54 16.30 -4.29
CA ASN A 1015 6.57 16.94 -5.09
C ASN A 1015 6.60 18.46 -4.84
N LEU A 1016 5.41 19.08 -4.80
CA LEU A 1016 5.25 20.49 -4.50
C LEU A 1016 5.88 20.81 -3.13
N TYR A 1017 5.51 20.08 -2.07
CA TYR A 1017 6.07 20.29 -0.73
C TYR A 1017 7.60 20.14 -0.71
N ALA A 1018 8.12 19.04 -1.26
CA ALA A 1018 9.56 18.77 -1.22
C ALA A 1018 10.38 19.79 -2.03
N THR A 1019 9.84 20.23 -3.17
CA THR A 1019 10.48 21.22 -4.04
C THR A 1019 10.51 22.60 -3.39
N ASP A 1020 9.39 23.02 -2.77
CA ASP A 1020 9.28 24.31 -2.08
C ASP A 1020 10.18 24.35 -0.85
N ILE A 1021 10.08 23.35 0.05
CA ILE A 1021 10.93 23.26 1.24
C ILE A 1021 12.40 23.29 0.86
N LEU A 1022 12.84 22.43 -0.08
CA LEU A 1022 14.25 22.40 -0.46
C LEU A 1022 14.67 23.67 -1.19
N GLY A 1023 13.81 24.25 -2.04
CA GLY A 1023 14.05 25.51 -2.72
C GLY A 1023 14.29 26.66 -1.72
N ASP A 1024 13.41 26.82 -0.74
CA ASP A 1024 13.52 27.81 0.34
C ASP A 1024 14.82 27.64 1.14
N LEU A 1025 15.16 26.40 1.52
CA LEU A 1025 16.41 26.11 2.22
C LEU A 1025 17.65 26.38 1.33
N LEU A 1026 17.52 26.25 0.01
CA LEU A 1026 18.57 26.64 -0.93
C LEU A 1026 18.71 28.17 -1.08
N HIS A 1027 17.74 28.93 -0.58
CA HIS A 1027 17.65 30.40 -0.69
C HIS A 1027 17.49 31.09 0.68
N HIS A 1028 18.33 30.68 1.64
CA HIS A 1028 18.54 31.34 2.94
C HIS A 1028 17.41 31.24 3.97
N VAL A 1029 16.29 30.57 3.65
CA VAL A 1029 15.21 30.35 4.60
C VAL A 1029 15.67 29.39 5.71
N ILE A 1030 15.30 29.69 6.96
CA ILE A 1030 15.80 29.00 8.16
C ILE A 1030 14.87 27.91 8.69
N GLY A 1031 13.67 27.74 8.11
CA GLY A 1031 12.68 26.77 8.54
C GLY A 1031 11.42 26.87 7.70
N TRP A 1032 10.49 25.95 7.90
CA TRP A 1032 9.28 25.89 7.07
C TRP A 1032 8.08 25.36 7.86
N VAL A 1033 6.93 26.04 7.72
CA VAL A 1033 5.74 25.77 8.52
C VAL A 1033 4.56 25.51 7.59
N ASP A 1034 4.02 24.29 7.69
CA ASP A 1034 2.80 23.85 7.03
C ASP A 1034 1.59 24.66 7.51
N TRP A 1035 0.54 24.71 6.70
CA TRP A 1035 -0.68 25.39 7.09
C TRP A 1035 -1.49 24.60 8.13
N ASN A 1036 -2.48 23.84 7.69
CA ASN A 1036 -3.26 23.02 8.60
C ASN A 1036 -2.61 21.64 8.71
N MET A 1037 -2.18 21.27 9.91
CA MET A 1037 -1.55 19.96 10.12
C MET A 1037 -2.54 18.81 9.95
N VAL A 1038 -3.81 19.05 10.26
CA VAL A 1038 -4.88 18.03 10.23
C VAL A 1038 -6.19 18.62 9.69
N LEU A 1039 -6.69 18.09 8.58
CA LEU A 1039 -7.99 18.45 8.01
C LEU A 1039 -8.90 17.22 7.86
N ASP A 1040 -10.19 17.43 7.60
CA ASP A 1040 -11.10 16.34 7.20
C ASP A 1040 -11.04 16.09 5.69
N THR A 1041 -11.74 15.06 5.20
CA THR A 1041 -11.75 14.70 3.76
C THR A 1041 -12.29 15.77 2.82
N GLN A 1042 -12.90 16.84 3.34
CA GLN A 1042 -13.31 18.00 2.54
C GLN A 1042 -12.21 19.06 2.45
N GLY A 1043 -11.22 19.01 3.35
CA GLY A 1043 -10.20 20.05 3.51
C GLY A 1043 -10.64 21.17 4.45
N GLY A 1044 -11.53 20.86 5.41
CA GLY A 1044 -12.11 21.82 6.34
C GLY A 1044 -12.03 21.36 7.81
N PRO A 1045 -12.84 21.97 8.71
CA PRO A 1045 -13.84 22.99 8.41
C PRO A 1045 -13.21 24.31 7.96
N ASN A 1046 -13.91 25.08 7.13
CA ASN A 1046 -13.53 26.43 6.74
C ASN A 1046 -14.82 27.21 6.49
N TRP A 1047 -15.07 28.28 7.25
CA TRP A 1047 -16.39 28.96 7.23
C TRP A 1047 -16.68 29.72 5.94
N THR A 1048 -15.68 29.87 5.05
CA THR A 1048 -15.82 30.49 3.73
C THR A 1048 -15.68 29.51 2.57
N ASN A 1049 -15.63 28.20 2.85
CA ASN A 1049 -15.40 27.14 1.87
C ASN A 1049 -14.06 27.29 1.11
N ASN A 1050 -13.05 27.87 1.74
CA ASN A 1050 -11.69 27.96 1.20
C ASN A 1050 -10.90 26.67 1.53
N PHE A 1051 -11.33 25.54 0.97
CA PHE A 1051 -10.75 24.24 1.31
C PHE A 1051 -9.38 24.02 0.67
N VAL A 1052 -8.48 23.38 1.44
CA VAL A 1052 -7.09 23.07 1.04
C VAL A 1052 -6.72 21.65 1.46
N ASP A 1053 -5.58 21.15 1.01
CA ASP A 1053 -5.03 19.86 1.45
C ASP A 1053 -4.21 19.99 2.75
N ALA A 1054 -3.97 18.87 3.44
CA ALA A 1054 -3.13 18.78 4.64
C ALA A 1054 -2.37 17.45 4.67
N PRO A 1055 -1.17 17.36 5.28
CA PRO A 1055 -0.42 16.11 5.39
C PRO A 1055 -1.17 14.98 6.10
N LEU A 1056 -2.07 15.30 7.04
CA LEU A 1056 -2.93 14.35 7.73
C LEU A 1056 -4.40 14.66 7.45
N ILE A 1057 -5.12 13.68 6.91
CA ILE A 1057 -6.55 13.80 6.61
C ILE A 1057 -7.35 12.82 7.45
N ILE A 1058 -8.33 13.29 8.21
CA ILE A 1058 -9.17 12.42 9.04
C ILE A 1058 -10.45 12.03 8.31
N ASN A 1059 -10.93 10.82 8.58
CA ASN A 1059 -12.27 10.35 8.28
C ASN A 1059 -12.96 9.94 9.59
N PRO A 1060 -13.69 10.89 10.24
CA PRO A 1060 -14.38 10.61 11.50
C PRO A 1060 -15.43 9.51 11.41
N GLN A 1061 -16.06 9.34 10.24
CA GLN A 1061 -17.11 8.35 10.02
C GLN A 1061 -16.55 6.92 10.12
N LEU A 1062 -15.34 6.71 9.59
CA LEU A 1062 -14.64 5.44 9.65
C LEU A 1062 -13.75 5.30 10.90
N LYS A 1063 -13.55 6.38 11.66
CA LYS A 1063 -12.55 6.46 12.75
C LYS A 1063 -11.14 6.11 12.27
N GLU A 1064 -10.83 6.55 11.05
CA GLU A 1064 -9.53 6.39 10.39
C GLU A 1064 -8.94 7.77 10.10
N TYR A 1065 -7.64 7.84 9.92
CA TYR A 1065 -6.96 9.00 9.34
C TYR A 1065 -5.89 8.54 8.35
N TYR A 1066 -5.48 9.44 7.47
CA TYR A 1066 -4.64 9.16 6.33
C TYR A 1066 -3.38 10.02 6.38
N ARG A 1067 -2.21 9.38 6.32
CA ARG A 1067 -0.94 10.07 6.04
C ARG A 1067 -0.79 10.20 4.53
N GLN A 1068 -0.89 11.43 4.05
CA GLN A 1068 -0.75 11.79 2.63
C GLN A 1068 0.71 11.63 2.17
N PRO A 1069 0.98 11.53 0.86
CA PRO A 1069 2.34 11.63 0.32
C PRO A 1069 3.13 12.86 0.84
N SER A 1070 2.46 14.00 1.06
CA SER A 1070 3.06 15.22 1.63
C SER A 1070 3.56 15.05 3.07
N TYR A 1071 2.94 14.16 3.87
CA TYR A 1071 3.45 13.78 5.20
C TYR A 1071 4.86 13.20 5.10
N TYR A 1072 5.08 12.31 4.13
CA TYR A 1072 6.39 11.68 3.93
C TYR A 1072 7.39 12.63 3.29
N ALA A 1073 6.96 13.52 2.40
CA ALA A 1073 7.80 14.61 1.90
C ALA A 1073 8.33 15.47 3.06
N MET A 1074 7.44 15.87 3.97
CA MET A 1074 7.80 16.62 5.17
C MET A 1074 8.76 15.85 6.11
N ALA A 1075 8.58 14.53 6.23
CA ALA A 1075 9.44 13.69 7.06
C ALA A 1075 10.92 13.68 6.62
N HIS A 1076 11.19 13.82 5.31
CA HIS A 1076 12.55 13.93 4.78
C HIS A 1076 13.28 15.20 5.24
N PHE A 1077 12.56 16.23 5.70
CA PHE A 1077 13.19 17.44 6.22
C PHE A 1077 13.14 17.47 7.75
N SER A 1078 11.94 17.39 8.31
CA SER A 1078 11.67 17.58 9.74
C SER A 1078 12.46 16.62 10.65
N LYS A 1079 12.51 15.31 10.33
CA LYS A 1079 13.26 14.33 11.14
C LYS A 1079 14.78 14.43 10.99
N PHE A 1080 15.25 14.91 9.83
CA PHE A 1080 16.67 14.85 9.45
C PHE A 1080 17.40 16.16 9.67
N LEU A 1081 16.69 17.28 9.72
CA LEU A 1081 17.25 18.61 9.92
C LEU A 1081 16.79 19.16 11.28
N ALA A 1082 17.22 18.48 12.34
CA ALA A 1082 16.96 18.90 13.71
C ALA A 1082 17.48 20.34 13.96
N PRO A 1083 16.90 21.09 14.92
CA PRO A 1083 17.31 22.45 15.22
C PRO A 1083 18.81 22.57 15.49
N GLY A 1084 19.47 23.52 14.82
CA GLY A 1084 20.93 23.65 14.87
C GLY A 1084 21.68 22.94 13.74
N SER A 1085 20.98 22.23 12.85
CA SER A 1085 21.56 21.82 11.57
C SER A 1085 21.95 23.05 10.75
N VAL A 1086 23.03 22.94 9.98
CA VAL A 1086 23.56 24.04 9.17
C VAL A 1086 23.61 23.59 7.73
N ARG A 1087 23.05 24.39 6.81
CA ARG A 1087 23.19 24.13 5.38
C ARG A 1087 24.66 24.33 4.99
N VAL A 1088 25.20 23.38 4.24
CA VAL A 1088 26.57 23.46 3.70
C VAL A 1088 26.52 23.58 2.18
N ASP A 1089 27.63 24.03 1.60
CA ASP A 1089 27.70 24.24 0.16
C ASP A 1089 27.67 22.92 -0.61
N THR A 1090 26.88 22.88 -1.69
CA THR A 1090 26.59 21.66 -2.46
C THR A 1090 26.64 21.93 -3.98
N PRO A 1091 27.77 22.42 -4.53
CA PRO A 1091 27.86 22.81 -5.94
C PRO A 1091 27.60 21.64 -6.89
N ILE A 1092 26.77 21.90 -7.89
CA ILE A 1092 26.48 20.98 -8.99
C ILE A 1092 27.65 20.99 -9.97
N VAL A 1093 28.26 19.82 -10.16
CA VAL A 1093 29.36 19.58 -11.11
C VAL A 1093 28.82 19.25 -12.50
N THR A 1094 27.78 18.43 -12.56
CA THR A 1094 27.14 18.03 -13.80
C THR A 1094 25.67 17.77 -13.53
N GLN A 1095 24.80 18.30 -14.38
CA GLN A 1095 23.38 18.01 -14.36
C GLN A 1095 22.90 17.92 -15.80
N SER A 1096 22.23 16.84 -16.17
CA SER A 1096 21.51 16.75 -17.44
C SER A 1096 20.34 17.77 -17.47
N ASN A 1097 19.57 17.86 -18.55
CA ASN A 1097 18.39 18.75 -18.61
C ASN A 1097 17.22 18.37 -17.63
N ASN A 1098 17.50 17.64 -16.56
CA ASN A 1098 16.54 17.27 -15.51
C ASN A 1098 16.36 18.40 -14.48
N LYS A 1099 15.22 18.43 -13.77
CA LYS A 1099 14.89 19.46 -12.76
C LYS A 1099 15.16 19.03 -11.31
N ALA A 1100 16.03 18.05 -11.08
CA ALA A 1100 16.27 17.56 -9.72
C ALA A 1100 16.90 18.64 -8.81
N LEU A 1101 16.44 18.68 -7.57
CA LEU A 1101 16.98 19.55 -6.52
C LEU A 1101 17.80 18.73 -5.53
N VAL A 1102 18.86 19.31 -5.00
CA VAL A 1102 19.73 18.66 -4.03
C VAL A 1102 20.32 19.68 -3.04
N GLY A 1103 20.35 19.31 -1.76
CA GLY A 1103 20.94 20.13 -0.70
C GLY A 1103 21.68 19.30 0.34
N GLY A 1104 22.84 19.81 0.76
CA GLY A 1104 23.67 19.23 1.81
C GLY A 1104 23.56 19.98 3.14
N PHE A 1105 23.54 19.23 4.23
CA PHE A 1105 23.40 19.75 5.58
C PHE A 1105 24.35 19.05 6.56
N ARG A 1106 24.83 19.80 7.55
CA ARG A 1106 25.59 19.28 8.68
C ARG A 1106 24.76 19.42 9.95
N ARG A 1107 24.51 18.31 10.63
CA ARG A 1107 23.79 18.31 11.90
C ARG A 1107 24.69 18.73 13.07
N SER A 1108 24.06 19.11 14.17
CA SER A 1108 24.73 19.53 15.41
C SER A 1108 25.59 18.43 16.06
N ASP A 1109 25.24 17.16 15.83
CA ASP A 1109 26.01 15.98 16.23
C ASP A 1109 27.25 15.71 15.34
N GLY A 1110 27.46 16.53 14.31
CA GLY A 1110 28.56 16.43 13.35
C GLY A 1110 28.29 15.52 12.16
N SER A 1111 27.13 14.87 12.09
CA SER A 1111 26.73 14.03 10.96
C SER A 1111 26.34 14.85 9.74
N THR A 1112 26.24 14.18 8.59
CA THR A 1112 25.93 14.81 7.31
C THR A 1112 24.68 14.21 6.69
N VAL A 1113 23.83 15.09 6.15
CA VAL A 1113 22.60 14.76 5.43
C VAL A 1113 22.69 15.34 4.03
N VAL A 1114 22.29 14.57 3.03
CA VAL A 1114 22.05 15.03 1.67
C VAL A 1114 20.64 14.67 1.29
N ILE A 1115 19.84 15.65 0.86
CA ILE A 1115 18.46 15.46 0.42
C ILE A 1115 18.41 15.72 -1.08
N ALA A 1116 17.78 14.84 -1.84
CA ALA A 1116 17.57 14.95 -3.28
C ALA A 1116 16.10 14.71 -3.65
N VAL A 1117 15.57 15.56 -4.52
CA VAL A 1117 14.18 15.53 -4.99
C VAL A 1117 14.18 15.33 -6.50
N ASN A 1118 13.59 14.23 -6.96
CA ASN A 1118 13.39 13.95 -8.39
C ASN A 1118 11.90 14.02 -8.73
N THR A 1119 11.49 15.09 -9.39
CA THR A 1119 10.11 15.26 -9.85
C THR A 1119 9.83 14.62 -11.21
N GLU A 1120 10.86 14.13 -11.90
CA GLU A 1120 10.78 13.66 -13.28
C GLU A 1120 10.38 12.18 -13.38
N ASN A 1121 9.82 11.79 -14.53
CA ASN A 1121 9.46 10.39 -14.83
C ASN A 1121 10.65 9.52 -15.26
N ILE A 1122 11.86 10.05 -15.16
CA ILE A 1122 13.09 9.35 -15.53
C ILE A 1122 13.99 9.22 -14.30
N LYS A 1123 14.77 8.13 -14.29
CA LYS A 1123 15.74 7.83 -13.25
C LYS A 1123 16.95 8.76 -13.34
N ILE A 1124 17.56 9.06 -12.19
CA ILE A 1124 18.75 9.90 -12.10
C ILE A 1124 19.91 9.12 -11.49
N ASP A 1125 21.02 9.02 -12.22
CA ASP A 1125 22.30 8.58 -11.68
C ASP A 1125 22.90 9.74 -10.87
N PHE A 1126 22.91 9.57 -9.55
CA PHE A 1126 23.24 10.58 -8.57
C PHE A 1126 24.59 10.30 -7.90
N THR A 1127 25.54 11.22 -8.04
CA THR A 1127 26.86 11.14 -7.40
C THR A 1127 27.06 12.31 -6.45
N VAL A 1128 27.45 12.03 -5.21
CA VAL A 1128 27.90 13.04 -4.24
C VAL A 1128 29.36 12.78 -3.89
N GLU A 1129 30.23 13.69 -4.29
CA GLU A 1129 31.63 13.69 -3.86
C GLU A 1129 31.79 14.60 -2.65
N ASP A 1130 32.02 14.03 -1.48
CA ASP A 1130 32.41 14.81 -0.31
C ASP A 1130 33.90 15.11 -0.35
N ILE A 1131 34.25 16.39 -0.44
CA ILE A 1131 35.64 16.83 -0.62
C ILE A 1131 36.54 16.37 0.54
N LYS A 1132 35.97 16.15 1.74
CA LYS A 1132 36.68 15.73 2.95
C LYS A 1132 36.59 14.23 3.25
N ALA A 1133 35.66 13.49 2.64
CA ALA A 1133 35.55 12.06 2.87
C ALA A 1133 36.61 11.26 2.08
N ALA A 1134 36.85 10.02 2.48
CA ALA A 1134 37.74 9.08 1.76
C ALA A 1134 37.08 8.45 0.51
N GLY A 1135 35.82 8.77 0.22
CA GLY A 1135 35.03 8.15 -0.83
C GLY A 1135 33.93 9.07 -1.37
N LYS A 1136 33.15 8.55 -2.32
CA LYS A 1136 31.99 9.21 -2.94
C LYS A 1136 30.73 8.37 -2.78
N LEU A 1137 29.59 9.03 -2.70
CA LEU A 1137 28.29 8.41 -2.80
C LEU A 1137 27.93 8.26 -4.27
N VAL A 1138 27.52 7.07 -4.65
CA VAL A 1138 26.95 6.79 -5.98
C VAL A 1138 25.62 6.10 -5.73
N GLN A 1139 24.55 6.70 -6.22
CA GLN A 1139 23.19 6.21 -6.06
C GLN A 1139 22.44 6.37 -7.36
N LYS A 1140 21.31 5.67 -7.44
CA LYS A 1140 20.29 5.98 -8.43
C LYS A 1140 19.04 6.46 -7.71
N ILE A 1141 18.53 7.60 -8.11
CA ILE A 1141 17.29 8.18 -7.61
C ILE A 1141 16.17 7.75 -8.56
N ALA A 1142 15.16 7.06 -8.03
CA ALA A 1142 14.01 6.60 -8.82
C ALA A 1142 13.26 7.77 -9.49
N PRO A 1143 12.54 7.54 -10.60
CA PRO A 1143 11.54 8.48 -11.09
C PRO A 1143 10.61 8.94 -9.96
N ARG A 1144 10.15 10.18 -10.01
CA ARG A 1144 9.11 10.73 -9.11
C ARG A 1144 9.33 10.33 -7.63
N SER A 1145 10.48 10.70 -7.09
CA SER A 1145 10.91 10.24 -5.76
C SER A 1145 11.55 11.34 -4.93
N HIS A 1146 11.45 11.15 -3.61
CA HIS A 1146 12.18 11.89 -2.60
C HIS A 1146 13.17 10.94 -1.94
N CYS A 1147 14.45 11.25 -2.05
CA CYS A 1147 15.52 10.41 -1.55
C CYS A 1147 16.47 11.23 -0.69
N GLN A 1148 16.88 10.68 0.44
CA GLN A 1148 17.85 11.34 1.31
C GLN A 1148 18.85 10.34 1.86
N SER A 1149 20.06 10.81 2.15
CA SER A 1149 21.15 10.02 2.68
C SER A 1149 21.73 10.67 3.92
N TYR A 1150 21.99 9.87 4.95
CA TYR A 1150 22.58 10.27 6.23
C TYR A 1150 23.86 9.48 6.50
N SER A 1151 24.91 10.14 7.00
CA SER A 1151 26.12 9.47 7.48
C SER A 1151 26.53 10.00 8.85
N GLY A 1152 26.58 9.11 9.85
CA GLY A 1152 26.87 9.42 11.26
C GLY A 1152 28.30 9.11 11.73
N GLY A 1153 29.11 8.45 10.90
CA GLY A 1153 30.51 8.12 11.20
C GLY A 1153 31.49 9.20 10.71
N ARG A 1154 32.61 9.41 11.42
CA ARG A 1154 33.75 10.16 10.84
C ARG A 1154 34.27 9.38 9.62
N PRO A 1155 34.54 10.01 8.45
CA PRO A 1155 35.22 9.33 7.37
C PRO A 1155 36.58 8.80 7.84
N LEU A 1156 36.99 7.63 7.34
CA LEU A 1156 38.30 7.04 7.60
C LEU A 1156 39.40 8.03 7.16
N ARG A 1157 40.30 8.37 8.09
CA ARG A 1157 41.42 9.35 8.03
C ARG A 1157 41.09 10.82 8.29
N GLU A 1158 41.10 11.19 9.57
CA GLU A 1158 41.87 12.36 10.02
C GLU A 1158 43.26 11.85 10.41
N SER A 1159 44.23 11.88 9.50
CA SER A 1159 45.64 11.81 9.92
C SER A 1159 46.00 13.18 10.49
N ILE A 1160 45.83 13.34 11.80
CA ILE A 1160 46.38 14.48 12.53
C ILE A 1160 47.89 14.28 12.58
N THR A 1161 48.63 15.07 11.82
CA THR A 1161 50.04 15.33 12.11
C THR A 1161 50.12 16.12 13.42
N PRO A 1162 50.92 15.67 14.41
CA PRO A 1162 51.02 16.36 15.68
C PRO A 1162 51.93 17.58 15.52
N GLU A 1163 51.34 18.75 15.34
CA GLU A 1163 52.01 20.01 15.70
C GLU A 1163 51.45 20.49 17.03
N ALA A 1164 52.37 20.64 17.97
CA ALA A 1164 52.12 20.99 19.35
C ALA A 1164 51.73 22.46 19.48
N GLU A 1165 50.55 22.73 20.05
CA GLU A 1165 50.33 23.95 20.82
C GLU A 1165 49.51 23.62 22.07
N GLU A 1166 50.11 23.92 23.22
CA GLU A 1166 49.51 23.86 24.55
C GLU A 1166 48.29 24.77 24.64
N PHE A 1167 47.12 24.24 25.02
CA PHE A 1167 46.11 25.04 25.69
C PHE A 1167 45.50 24.30 26.88
N GLN A 1168 45.67 24.92 28.05
CA GLN A 1168 45.13 24.56 29.34
C GLN A 1168 43.59 24.50 29.30
N CYS A 1169 42.99 23.37 29.65
CA CYS A 1169 41.60 23.33 30.08
C CYS A 1169 41.52 23.53 31.60
N GLN A 1170 41.29 24.78 32.02
CA GLN A 1170 40.52 25.04 33.22
C GLN A 1170 39.05 24.76 32.90
N THR A 1171 38.48 23.71 33.50
CA THR A 1171 37.03 23.50 33.55
C THR A 1171 36.55 23.55 34.99
N PRO A 1172 35.68 24.51 35.36
CA PRO A 1172 34.87 24.38 36.55
C PRO A 1172 33.67 23.48 36.22
N VAL A 1173 33.73 22.22 36.66
CA VAL A 1173 32.54 21.35 36.67
C VAL A 1173 31.79 21.59 37.97
N PHE A 1174 30.65 22.28 37.88
CA PHE A 1174 29.65 22.26 38.94
C PHE A 1174 29.01 20.87 38.98
N VAL A 1175 29.55 20.05 39.87
CA VAL A 1175 28.87 18.91 40.47
C VAL A 1175 27.80 19.47 41.40
N ASN A 1176 26.53 19.19 41.13
CA ASN A 1176 25.48 19.27 42.15
C ASN A 1176 24.26 18.49 41.66
N GLN A 1177 24.25 17.17 41.87
CA GLN A 1177 23.09 16.37 42.35
C GLN A 1177 23.54 14.97 42.85
N ILE A 1178 24.70 14.86 43.52
CA ILE A 1178 25.07 13.65 44.30
C ILE A 1178 25.19 14.09 45.77
N PRO A 1179 24.46 13.45 46.72
CA PRO A 1179 24.60 13.73 48.14
C PRO A 1179 26.04 13.52 48.61
N ARG A 1180 26.61 14.50 49.32
CA ARG A 1180 28.02 14.50 49.81
C ARG A 1180 28.40 13.22 50.55
N ASP A 1181 27.42 12.59 51.18
CA ASP A 1181 27.59 11.45 52.09
C ASP A 1181 27.91 10.15 51.33
N LEU A 1182 27.42 10.02 50.09
CA LEU A 1182 27.67 8.85 49.24
C LEU A 1182 29.03 8.94 48.52
N ARG A 1183 29.47 10.17 48.23
CA ARG A 1183 30.78 10.44 47.59
C ARG A 1183 31.94 10.10 48.54
N GLN A 1184 31.77 10.35 49.83
CA GLN A 1184 32.76 10.07 50.86
C GLN A 1184 32.89 8.58 51.22
N GLN A 1185 31.91 7.74 50.87
CA GLN A 1185 31.96 6.29 51.15
C GLN A 1185 32.54 5.46 49.99
N LEU A 1186 32.65 6.05 48.78
CA LEU A 1186 33.15 5.37 47.57
C LEU A 1186 34.57 5.77 47.19
N GLU A 1187 35.11 6.85 47.75
CA GLU A 1187 36.51 7.24 47.59
C GLU A 1187 37.42 6.30 48.41
N GLY A 1188 37.92 5.24 47.77
CA GLY A 1188 38.98 4.36 48.30
C GLY A 1188 38.86 2.86 48.03
N ILE A 1189 37.81 2.38 47.35
CA ILE A 1189 37.57 0.92 47.17
C ILE A 1189 37.47 0.50 45.68
N VAL A 1190 37.31 1.43 44.74
CA VAL A 1190 37.07 1.12 43.32
C VAL A 1190 37.83 2.07 42.40
N ASP A 1191 38.79 1.55 41.66
CA ASP A 1191 39.29 2.20 40.44
C ASP A 1191 38.37 1.78 39.28
N TYR A 1192 37.83 2.76 38.55
CA TYR A 1192 37.05 2.52 37.33
C TYR A 1192 37.72 3.21 36.14
N TYR A 1193 37.72 2.52 35.00
CA TYR A 1193 38.13 3.08 33.71
C TYR A 1193 36.97 2.96 32.74
N VAL A 1194 36.72 4.02 31.96
CA VAL A 1194 35.75 4.03 30.86
C VAL A 1194 36.55 4.06 29.57
N ASP A 1195 36.54 2.94 28.84
CA ASP A 1195 37.13 2.88 27.50
C ASP A 1195 36.20 3.61 26.52
N SER A 1196 36.73 4.63 25.85
CA SER A 1196 35.97 5.48 24.93
C SER A 1196 35.96 4.97 23.49
N GLN A 1197 36.41 3.73 23.21
CA GLN A 1197 36.50 3.20 21.84
C GLN A 1197 35.51 2.08 21.47
N THR A 1198 34.58 1.69 22.33
CA THR A 1198 33.47 0.78 21.92
C THR A 1198 32.10 1.29 22.38
N SER A 1199 31.10 1.19 21.50
CA SER A 1199 29.73 1.71 21.65
C SER A 1199 28.84 0.80 22.51
N GLY A 1200 29.28 0.56 23.74
CA GLY A 1200 28.51 -0.05 24.82
C GLY A 1200 29.20 0.33 26.13
N HIS A 1201 28.53 1.08 26.99
CA HIS A 1201 29.10 1.52 28.28
C HIS A 1201 29.38 0.30 29.17
N MET A 1202 30.57 -0.29 29.09
CA MET A 1202 31.06 -1.30 30.03
C MET A 1202 31.77 -0.60 31.18
N LEU A 1203 31.34 -0.89 32.40
CA LEU A 1203 32.03 -0.48 33.62
C LEU A 1203 32.94 -1.62 34.08
N TRP A 1204 34.24 -1.34 34.13
CA TRP A 1204 35.24 -2.25 34.68
C TRP A 1204 35.43 -1.94 36.17
N PHE A 1205 35.31 -2.97 37.02
CA PHE A 1205 35.57 -2.84 38.46
C PHE A 1205 36.82 -3.64 38.82
N ASN A 1206 37.81 -2.98 39.43
CA ASN A 1206 38.92 -3.66 40.09
C ASN A 1206 38.75 -3.51 41.61
N ILE A 1207 38.62 -4.63 42.31
CA ILE A 1207 38.47 -4.66 43.77
C ILE A 1207 39.70 -5.35 44.34
N ASN A 1208 40.57 -4.60 45.00
CA ASN A 1208 41.72 -5.09 45.78
C ASN A 1208 42.62 -6.13 45.07
N GLY A 1209 42.94 -5.91 43.78
CA GLY A 1209 44.01 -6.66 43.09
C GLY A 1209 43.69 -8.12 42.74
N ARG A 1210 42.41 -8.46 42.49
CA ARG A 1210 41.93 -9.79 42.00
C ARG A 1210 40.95 -9.60 40.81
N PRO A 1211 40.64 -10.64 40.00
CA PRO A 1211 40.35 -10.49 38.56
C PRO A 1211 39.04 -9.75 38.22
N MET A 1212 39.02 -9.15 37.02
CA MET A 1212 37.99 -8.24 36.50
C MET A 1212 36.62 -8.91 36.27
N TYR A 1213 35.54 -8.18 36.59
CA TYR A 1213 34.16 -8.53 36.25
C TYR A 1213 33.60 -7.52 35.23
N CYS A 1214 32.88 -8.00 34.21
CA CYS A 1214 32.21 -7.17 33.20
C CYS A 1214 30.70 -7.15 33.43
N PHE A 1215 30.08 -5.98 33.23
CA PHE A 1215 28.63 -5.78 33.28
C PHE A 1215 28.15 -5.22 31.94
N THR A 1216 27.17 -5.87 31.30
CA THR A 1216 26.52 -5.35 30.09
C THR A 1216 25.04 -5.04 30.35
N PRO A 1217 24.50 -3.91 29.87
CA PRO A 1217 23.14 -3.46 30.22
C PRO A 1217 22.00 -4.35 29.71
N GLU A 1218 22.27 -5.26 28.77
CA GLU A 1218 21.25 -6.03 28.06
C GLU A 1218 20.95 -7.41 28.68
N ASN A 1219 21.73 -7.87 29.67
CA ASN A 1219 21.42 -9.06 30.45
C ASN A 1219 21.79 -8.83 31.92
N GLN A 1220 20.79 -8.68 32.79
CA GLN A 1220 20.95 -8.36 34.21
C GLN A 1220 21.54 -9.53 35.04
N SER A 1221 22.77 -9.97 34.75
CA SER A 1221 23.51 -10.99 35.53
C SER A 1221 25.02 -10.74 35.52
N LEU A 1222 25.69 -10.97 36.66
CA LEU A 1222 27.16 -10.89 36.82
C LEU A 1222 27.83 -12.20 36.39
N SER A 1223 28.81 -12.11 35.47
CA SER A 1223 29.63 -13.25 35.04
C SER A 1223 31.09 -13.06 35.46
N ALA A 1224 31.73 -14.14 35.94
CA ALA A 1224 33.14 -14.18 36.28
C ALA A 1224 33.92 -14.82 35.10
N GLN A 1225 34.77 -14.03 34.42
CA GLN A 1225 35.67 -14.36 33.30
C GLN A 1225 35.14 -14.14 31.87
N CYS A 1226 35.72 -13.15 31.18
CA CYS A 1226 35.68 -13.04 29.72
C CYS A 1226 37.12 -12.91 29.20
N ASN A 1227 37.65 -13.95 28.57
CA ASN A 1227 38.92 -13.91 27.84
C ASN A 1227 38.68 -13.48 26.39
N SER A 1228 39.54 -12.60 25.89
CA SER A 1228 39.67 -12.26 24.48
C SER A 1228 40.36 -13.39 23.70
N SER A 1229 39.97 -13.53 22.43
CA SER A 1229 40.54 -14.32 21.31
C SER A 1229 40.17 -15.81 21.18
N ASP A 1230 39.65 -16.11 19.97
CA ASP A 1230 39.75 -17.34 19.15
C ASP A 1230 38.54 -18.29 18.99
N ASN A 1231 38.07 -18.34 17.73
CA ASN A 1231 37.60 -19.48 16.90
C ASN A 1231 36.28 -20.26 17.18
N MET A 1232 35.43 -20.25 16.12
CA MET A 1232 34.58 -21.31 15.52
C MET A 1232 33.63 -22.21 16.38
N ILE A 1233 32.30 -22.09 16.12
CA ILE A 1233 31.20 -23.08 15.78
C ILE A 1233 31.33 -24.58 16.23
N PRO A 1234 30.31 -25.47 16.54
CA PRO A 1234 28.79 -25.44 16.46
C PRO A 1234 27.95 -26.06 17.66
N TYR A 1235 26.60 -25.94 17.58
CA TYR A 1235 25.46 -26.77 18.11
C TYR A 1235 25.49 -27.47 19.51
N SER A 1236 24.45 -27.24 20.36
CA SER A 1236 23.40 -28.24 20.73
C SER A 1236 22.57 -27.94 22.01
N GLN A 1237 21.26 -28.14 21.86
CA GLN A 1237 20.14 -28.48 22.78
C GLN A 1237 20.26 -28.49 24.34
N HIS A 1238 19.28 -27.83 25.00
CA HIS A 1238 18.28 -28.36 25.98
C HIS A 1238 18.01 -27.55 27.28
N CYS A 1239 16.71 -27.25 27.47
CA CYS A 1239 15.87 -27.26 28.69
C CYS A 1239 15.89 -26.11 29.74
N PHE A 1240 14.86 -25.24 29.63
CA PHE A 1240 13.91 -24.63 30.63
C PHE A 1240 14.39 -24.05 32.00
N PRO A 1241 13.62 -23.16 32.68
CA PRO A 1241 12.39 -22.43 32.33
C PRO A 1241 12.45 -20.89 32.52
N LYS A 1242 11.54 -20.17 31.86
CA LYS A 1242 11.14 -18.79 32.21
C LYS A 1242 10.50 -18.77 33.59
N VAL A 1243 11.02 -17.95 34.51
CA VAL A 1243 10.25 -17.47 35.67
C VAL A 1243 9.73 -16.07 35.34
N VAL A 1244 8.41 -15.93 35.24
CA VAL A 1244 7.72 -14.64 35.10
C VAL A 1244 7.28 -14.22 36.51
N VAL A 1245 7.81 -13.10 37.02
CA VAL A 1245 7.32 -12.49 38.26
C VAL A 1245 6.17 -11.54 37.92
N THR A 1246 4.94 -11.90 38.32
CA THR A 1246 3.70 -11.20 37.96
C THR A 1246 3.17 -10.23 39.04
N LYS A 1247 3.86 -10.03 40.18
CA LYS A 1247 3.58 -8.94 41.15
C LYS A 1247 4.65 -8.83 42.26
N VAL A 1248 4.97 -7.60 42.70
CA VAL A 1248 5.72 -7.32 43.93
C VAL A 1248 4.80 -6.56 44.90
N ARG A 1249 4.68 -7.02 46.15
CA ARG A 1249 3.98 -6.32 47.26
C ARG A 1249 5.00 -5.80 48.26
N PHE A 1250 4.77 -4.59 48.75
CA PHE A 1250 5.38 -4.07 49.98
C PHE A 1250 4.48 -4.47 51.16
N ILE A 1251 5.04 -5.09 52.19
CA ILE A 1251 4.36 -5.33 53.46
C ILE A 1251 5.15 -4.57 54.53
N ASP A 1252 4.48 -3.57 55.11
CA ASP A 1252 4.88 -2.88 56.32
C ASP A 1252 4.52 -3.77 57.51
N SER A 1253 5.43 -3.99 58.46
CA SER A 1253 5.12 -4.80 59.65
C SER A 1253 4.56 -3.90 60.75
N ASP A 1254 3.24 -4.04 60.98
CA ASP A 1254 2.37 -3.73 62.14
C ASP A 1254 3.06 -3.28 63.46
N ASP A 1255 2.51 -2.39 64.30
CA ASP A 1255 1.11 -2.25 64.69
C ASP A 1255 0.83 -0.94 65.51
N SER A 1256 -0.36 -0.37 65.30
CA SER A 1256 -1.20 0.35 66.30
C SER A 1256 -1.14 1.90 66.54
N VAL A 1257 -2.33 2.51 66.34
CA VAL A 1257 -3.00 3.62 67.08
C VAL A 1257 -2.86 5.11 66.64
N THR A 1258 -3.89 5.53 65.88
CA THR A 1258 -4.66 6.80 65.86
C THR A 1258 -4.06 8.17 65.50
N ALA A 1259 -4.62 8.69 64.40
CA ALA A 1259 -5.35 9.96 64.27
C ALA A 1259 -4.62 11.33 64.34
N LYS A 1260 -4.86 12.07 63.25
CA LYS A 1260 -4.98 13.53 63.09
C LYS A 1260 -3.70 14.34 62.76
N LYS A 1261 -3.88 15.06 61.65
CA LYS A 1261 -3.27 16.33 61.23
C LYS A 1261 -1.83 16.27 60.72
N THR A 1262 -1.77 16.28 59.39
CA THR A 1262 -0.72 16.82 58.53
C THR A 1262 -0.18 18.16 59.02
N LYS A 1263 1.12 18.22 59.36
CA LYS A 1263 2.00 19.36 59.09
C LYS A 1263 3.51 18.98 59.15
N THR A 1264 4.11 18.97 57.96
CA THR A 1264 5.48 19.35 57.53
C THR A 1264 6.76 18.87 58.25
N ILE A 1265 7.77 18.63 57.39
CA ILE A 1265 9.24 18.83 57.47
C ILE A 1265 10.05 17.51 57.48
N GLY A 1266 10.86 17.34 56.42
CA GLY A 1266 11.55 16.11 56.08
C GLY A 1266 12.75 15.73 56.98
N ASN A 1267 13.11 14.44 56.94
CA ASN A 1267 14.42 13.92 56.52
C ASN A 1267 14.47 12.40 56.76
N PHE A 1268 15.07 11.70 55.80
CA PHE A 1268 15.12 10.25 55.58
C PHE A 1268 15.80 9.40 56.69
N ARG A 1269 15.43 8.11 56.75
CA ARG A 1269 16.36 6.97 56.90
C ARG A 1269 15.83 5.72 56.18
N VAL A 1270 16.61 5.13 55.28
CA VAL A 1270 16.41 3.77 54.76
C VAL A 1270 17.66 2.95 55.07
N GLY A 1271 17.45 1.78 55.70
CA GLY A 1271 18.46 0.77 56.03
C GLY A 1271 18.62 -0.29 54.93
N LYS A 1272 19.76 -0.99 55.00
CA LYS A 1272 20.33 -1.96 54.05
C LYS A 1272 19.36 -3.01 53.48
N VAL A 1273 19.54 -3.29 52.18
CA VAL A 1273 19.10 -4.51 51.49
C VAL A 1273 20.24 -5.52 51.49
N LEU A 1274 19.98 -6.74 51.96
CA LEU A 1274 20.81 -7.92 51.75
C LEU A 1274 20.40 -8.58 50.42
N VAL A 1275 21.39 -9.01 49.66
CA VAL A 1275 21.24 -9.68 48.36
C VAL A 1275 21.28 -11.19 48.59
N ASP A 1276 20.33 -11.91 47.99
CA ASP A 1276 20.51 -13.28 47.51
C ASP A 1276 19.93 -13.35 46.09
#